data_AF-A0A1W9XEM2-F1
#
_entry.id   AF-A0A1W9XEM2-F1
#
_cell.length_a   1.000
_cell.length_b   1.000
_cell.length_c   1.000
_cell.angle_alpha   90.00
_cell.angle_beta   90.00
_cell.angle_gamma   90.00
#
_symmetry.space_group_name_H-M   'P 1'
#
loop_
_entity.id
_entity.type
_entity.pdbx_description
1 polymer ?
#
loop_
_entity_poly.entity_id
_entity_poly.type
_entity_poly.pdbx_seq_one_letter_code
_entity_poly.pdbx_strand_id
1 'polypeptide(L)'
;METNRKSEYYQTETVTDAVLLIYLLIFLGIYFDIRYLFTDTVVTGGDTASWYGVARHMLDELLPNGRLSGWDMGNFCGYPNFSFYFIPPFLMAVAPAYFLGLPLTVTLKVAIMVGIFMLPLTTYFGLRVMKYRFPVPIMGAAASFLILFNESYTMFGGNALSTFAGEFCYMFAFALFPWFAGLLYQGVETGKGAVKTGVLLGIIGLSHLFVFIPAVLLAVYWYLARGKVPYIWKVAWVGFGIMAFWILPVLAYRYPYTTPVYIIWQDFISWHHALSGLGLILLMAGPGMALFCLRDQAQTGELPKHDFSLCPSRRLLSLPKIMIIFASVLAFVGFYFLCTYLVLGQDMWHRGISVPNLSLSPIGKEAASALLNLIIPISLFLSFPVVCLWIWAGKKKHRFEKLCKLTGFLCFMTVLGVLMGELYHVILDPIKDEGTRALFLGKSLKIPICVFLLGIAGWLLFFSETGKRAIQHMISHPGPRVFGMYAGLIFGCVMTYFGAHFLNIPDIRFLPPILFALILLFFADTCGGFFASYSLKIRISGAVGFCFLCALWVILGAVQPDDWYRYNNKGYEGTPGYREYIQINDYLRNYENTDPLNAPRVGYEKCDEYGLYGGDRAFESLPAFSGRQTMEGIHYASSPASKFMAFFQTEYSRDIKTPKAHILSRMNPDALPVHLGLYNISQLILSTAEAKRVFADSPLFKREADFGQLSVYRYLECDGKYVDVPEIRPVLYTPEKWIEAFYQWYIRPELNGVLLIPEKFIENEADKAVFFSKTDDVLHLEDFRKDRLNREKLEIDTHLEHLKIRFTTNKVGLPHLVKVSYFPNWQVERGANGVYPVSPHLMMVIPREKEVILTYGMTSRDKIGWSITGFTLISLLVWLIFCAVKKMNSVFAERISAFAMPIRGFFQYLFLPVEKSLTFLRPRVIVPVFLAAFLFMAGGAVERNQPVRAYIQGARYYEMGVRQISAGHQEEGEKYFGKAIAGMEKFLRNRREFDQIDIVLSMFSVSMCYENLGQNHKAEEWYRQVIAEYPHSRYVGEAYWKLALLRKYERDGNLKLGLEKLKKSHEASGLSLLRKAIRQTGEMREYLEKAVETDPHSQWAKNARKEVRRDRQYMEDFKSAVFAVTTAEDIIEFFSPVRENNTGTLTGLYLDAKSGWSDTGLRVEKEQYLDFECSGIWAAAPESVRDVWPDAGPGGHAGHPAEKIFRHLDSEKELPGIPFAALLGKVGKTIFLIGDKEKVIMPESGRLFLVINDCPPHRHDNRGGLRISIQGQQRN
;
A
#
# COMPACT_ATOMS: atom_id res chain seq x y z
N MET A 1 -14.83 24.40 60.71
CA MET A 1 -15.54 23.17 60.25
C MET A 1 -15.65 23.08 58.72
N GLU A 2 -16.02 24.15 58.01
CA GLU A 2 -16.22 24.11 56.54
C GLU A 2 -14.92 23.94 55.72
N THR A 3 -13.80 24.48 56.21
CA THR A 3 -12.45 24.27 55.65
C THR A 3 -11.94 22.84 55.84
N ASN A 4 -12.18 22.23 57.02
CA ASN A 4 -11.83 20.82 57.28
C ASN A 4 -12.63 19.87 56.38
N ARG A 5 -13.94 20.10 56.20
CA ARG A 5 -14.77 19.30 55.27
C ARG A 5 -14.29 19.39 53.82
N LYS A 6 -13.94 20.60 53.33
CA LYS A 6 -13.41 20.77 51.97
C LYS A 6 -12.08 20.05 51.75
N SER A 7 -11.20 20.05 52.77
CA SER A 7 -9.94 19.31 52.75
C SER A 7 -10.17 17.80 52.70
N GLU A 8 -11.07 17.29 53.54
CA GLU A 8 -11.43 15.86 53.61
C GLU A 8 -12.07 15.35 52.32
N TYR A 9 -12.96 16.13 51.69
CA TYR A 9 -13.51 15.82 50.37
C TYR A 9 -12.41 15.74 49.30
N TYR A 10 -11.48 16.70 49.27
CA TYR A 10 -10.39 16.73 48.29
C TYR A 10 -9.43 15.54 48.46
N GLN A 11 -9.12 15.17 49.71
CA GLN A 11 -8.34 13.97 50.01
C GLN A 11 -9.06 12.70 49.53
N THR A 12 -10.36 12.56 49.83
CA THR A 12 -11.15 11.40 49.41
C THR A 12 -11.21 11.27 47.88
N GLU A 13 -11.45 12.37 47.17
CA GLU A 13 -11.46 12.40 45.69
C GLU A 13 -10.10 11.97 45.11
N THR A 14 -9.00 12.44 45.68
CA THR A 14 -7.65 12.12 45.21
C THR A 14 -7.26 10.67 45.50
N VAL A 15 -7.63 10.13 46.67
CA VAL A 15 -7.44 8.71 46.99
C VAL A 15 -8.27 7.83 46.06
N THR A 16 -9.52 8.22 45.79
CA THR A 16 -10.39 7.48 44.86
C THR A 16 -9.81 7.45 43.45
N ASP A 17 -9.36 8.60 42.94
CA ASP A 17 -8.65 8.69 41.65
C ASP A 17 -7.44 7.72 41.61
N ALA A 18 -6.60 7.73 42.65
CA ALA A 18 -5.39 6.89 42.70
C ALA A 18 -5.73 5.39 42.72
N VAL A 19 -6.70 4.97 43.54
CA VAL A 19 -7.15 3.57 43.62
C VAL A 19 -7.70 3.09 42.28
N LEU A 20 -8.57 3.89 41.65
CA LEU A 20 -9.15 3.54 40.35
C LEU A 20 -8.09 3.52 39.24
N LEU A 21 -7.12 4.42 39.27
CA LEU A 21 -6.03 4.42 38.29
C LEU A 21 -5.15 3.18 38.44
N ILE A 22 -4.80 2.79 39.68
CA ILE A 22 -4.08 1.55 39.97
C ILE A 22 -4.90 0.34 39.51
N TYR A 23 -6.21 0.32 39.75
CA TYR A 23 -7.10 -0.72 39.25
C TYR A 23 -7.02 -0.87 37.72
N LEU A 24 -7.05 0.23 36.96
CA LEU A 24 -6.93 0.18 35.50
C LEU A 24 -5.57 -0.39 35.06
N LEU A 25 -4.47 -0.04 35.73
CA LEU A 25 -3.14 -0.59 35.40
C LEU A 25 -3.01 -2.08 35.74
N ILE A 26 -3.51 -2.49 36.91
CA ILE A 26 -3.52 -3.89 37.33
C ILE A 26 -4.37 -4.69 36.35
N PHE A 27 -5.53 -4.17 35.96
CA PHE A 27 -6.38 -4.78 34.94
C PHE A 27 -5.61 -5.01 33.64
N LEU A 28 -4.89 -4.00 33.12
CA LEU A 28 -4.07 -4.16 31.91
C LEU A 28 -3.00 -5.24 32.07
N GLY A 29 -2.31 -5.30 33.22
CA GLY A 29 -1.27 -6.30 33.47
C GLY A 29 -1.79 -7.73 33.70
N ILE A 30 -3.05 -7.88 34.11
CA ILE A 30 -3.74 -9.17 34.22
C ILE A 30 -4.26 -9.60 32.85
N TYR A 31 -4.93 -8.68 32.13
CA TYR A 31 -5.48 -8.95 30.81
C TYR A 31 -4.36 -9.33 29.83
N PHE A 32 -3.36 -8.46 29.69
CA PHE A 32 -2.12 -8.78 28.98
C PHE A 32 -1.17 -9.46 29.96
N ASP A 33 -1.27 -10.78 30.06
CA ASP A 33 -0.48 -11.61 30.97
C ASP A 33 1.01 -11.21 30.98
N ILE A 34 1.40 -10.38 31.95
CA ILE A 34 2.67 -9.64 31.93
C ILE A 34 3.90 -10.55 31.96
N ARG A 35 3.70 -11.82 32.35
CA ARG A 35 4.76 -12.83 32.38
C ARG A 35 5.40 -13.03 31.01
N TYR A 36 4.64 -12.90 29.92
CA TYR A 36 5.15 -13.02 28.56
C TYR A 36 6.18 -11.93 28.20
N LEU A 37 6.13 -10.74 28.83
CA LEU A 37 7.12 -9.69 28.59
C LEU A 37 8.52 -10.09 29.04
N PHE A 38 8.61 -10.94 30.06
CA PHE A 38 9.87 -11.36 30.67
C PHE A 38 10.35 -12.71 30.15
N THR A 39 9.67 -13.29 29.15
CA THR A 39 10.17 -14.46 28.43
C THR A 39 11.23 -14.04 27.43
N ASP A 40 12.37 -14.73 27.42
CA ASP A 40 13.47 -14.48 26.48
C ASP A 40 13.17 -15.18 25.15
N THR A 41 12.27 -14.59 24.38
CA THR A 41 11.86 -15.06 23.05
C THR A 41 11.78 -13.89 22.08
N VAL A 42 12.11 -14.12 20.81
CA VAL A 42 12.11 -13.06 19.79
C VAL A 42 10.69 -12.79 19.33
N VAL A 43 10.24 -11.54 19.44
CA VAL A 43 8.88 -11.14 19.03
C VAL A 43 8.57 -11.50 17.57
N THR A 44 7.34 -11.93 17.32
CA THR A 44 6.87 -12.35 15.98
C THR A 44 5.49 -11.75 15.64
N GLY A 45 4.96 -12.03 14.44
CA GLY A 45 3.65 -11.60 13.97
C GLY A 45 3.61 -10.20 13.33
N GLY A 46 2.85 -10.05 12.25
CA GLY A 46 2.70 -8.77 11.54
C GLY A 46 4.04 -8.13 11.16
N ASP A 47 4.12 -6.80 11.27
CA ASP A 47 5.38 -6.05 11.12
C ASP A 47 6.29 -6.22 12.36
N THR A 48 5.76 -6.69 13.48
CA THR A 48 6.50 -6.87 14.74
C THR A 48 7.64 -7.88 14.62
N ALA A 49 7.48 -8.89 13.76
CA ALA A 49 8.51 -9.86 13.42
C ALA A 49 9.83 -9.23 12.95
N SER A 50 9.78 -8.06 12.31
CA SER A 50 10.95 -7.38 11.73
C SER A 50 11.62 -6.42 12.72
N TRP A 51 10.97 -6.03 13.83
CA TRP A 51 11.50 -5.01 14.75
C TRP A 51 12.70 -5.47 15.55
N TYR A 52 12.84 -6.79 15.79
CA TYR A 52 14.01 -7.30 16.49
C TYR A 52 15.31 -7.03 15.71
N GLY A 53 15.33 -7.29 14.39
CA GLY A 53 16.49 -7.00 13.54
C GLY A 53 16.84 -5.51 13.52
N VAL A 54 15.82 -4.65 13.41
CA VAL A 54 15.99 -3.19 13.43
C VAL A 54 16.55 -2.68 14.77
N ALA A 55 16.04 -3.20 15.89
CA ALA A 55 16.54 -2.86 17.22
C ALA A 55 17.96 -3.39 17.46
N ARG A 56 18.25 -4.60 16.98
CA ARG A 56 19.56 -5.23 17.07
C ARG A 56 20.62 -4.45 16.30
N HIS A 57 20.32 -3.96 15.09
CA HIS A 57 21.23 -3.08 14.37
C HIS A 57 21.57 -1.78 15.16
N MET A 58 20.60 -1.22 15.88
CA MET A 58 20.88 -0.08 16.77
C MET A 58 21.82 -0.46 17.93
N LEU A 59 21.63 -1.64 18.52
CA LEU A 59 22.44 -2.16 19.63
C LEU A 59 23.88 -2.49 19.21
N ASP A 60 24.02 -3.25 18.13
CA ASP A 60 25.27 -3.90 17.72
C ASP A 60 26.13 -2.96 16.86
N GLU A 61 25.51 -2.07 16.07
CA GLU A 61 26.23 -1.24 15.08
C GLU A 61 26.15 0.26 15.36
N LEU A 62 24.95 0.81 15.64
CA LEU A 62 24.80 2.26 15.71
C LEU A 62 25.32 2.88 17.02
N LEU A 63 24.85 2.39 18.17
CA LEU A 63 25.26 2.95 19.47
C LEU A 63 26.77 2.81 19.75
N PRO A 64 27.43 1.66 19.45
CA PRO A 64 28.88 1.54 19.60
C PRO A 64 29.67 2.55 18.77
N ASN A 65 29.14 2.94 17.60
CA ASN A 65 29.71 3.96 16.74
C ASN A 65 29.25 5.39 17.06
N GLY A 66 28.52 5.60 18.17
CA GLY A 66 28.04 6.91 18.60
C GLY A 66 26.95 7.52 17.71
N ARG A 67 26.15 6.68 17.03
CA ARG A 67 25.13 7.10 16.07
C ARG A 67 23.72 6.73 16.51
N LEU A 68 22.73 7.51 16.04
CA LEU A 68 21.30 7.21 16.21
C LEU A 68 20.62 6.75 14.91
N SER A 69 21.33 6.89 13.78
CA SER A 69 20.92 6.43 12.46
C SER A 69 22.18 6.06 11.66
N GLY A 70 22.03 5.18 10.68
CA GLY A 70 23.14 4.67 9.89
C GLY A 70 22.69 3.73 8.79
N TRP A 71 23.64 3.08 8.14
CA TRP A 71 23.36 2.18 7.03
C TRP A 71 23.26 0.73 7.51
N ASP A 72 22.16 0.07 7.17
CA ASP A 72 21.94 -1.34 7.44
C ASP A 72 22.00 -2.12 6.13
N MET A 73 22.97 -3.02 5.98
CA MET A 73 23.16 -3.85 4.79
C MET A 73 22.11 -4.96 4.65
N GLY A 74 21.38 -5.29 5.72
CA GLY A 74 20.60 -6.51 5.83
C GLY A 74 19.46 -6.66 4.81
N ASN A 75 18.77 -5.57 4.47
CA ASN A 75 17.63 -5.57 3.54
C ASN A 75 17.82 -4.56 2.41
N PHE A 76 17.08 -4.70 1.29
CA PHE A 76 17.00 -3.70 0.21
C PHE A 76 18.35 -3.32 -0.45
N CYS A 77 19.33 -4.23 -0.47
CA CYS A 77 20.73 -3.94 -0.83
C CYS A 77 21.36 -2.85 0.03
N GLY A 78 20.85 -2.64 1.23
CA GLY A 78 21.21 -1.56 2.11
C GLY A 78 20.16 -0.45 2.17
N TYR A 79 19.89 0.06 3.37
CA TYR A 79 19.02 1.22 3.58
C TYR A 79 19.45 2.08 4.78
N PRO A 80 19.11 3.39 4.81
CA PRO A 80 19.48 4.29 5.90
C PRO A 80 18.54 4.11 7.11
N ASN A 81 18.81 3.10 7.92
CA ASN A 81 18.05 2.77 9.12
C ASN A 81 17.97 3.96 10.10
N PHE A 82 16.77 4.21 10.64
CA PHE A 82 16.38 5.37 11.47
C PHE A 82 16.50 6.77 10.84
N SER A 83 16.99 6.93 9.60
CA SER A 83 17.00 8.24 8.93
C SER A 83 15.60 8.70 8.51
N PHE A 84 14.71 7.75 8.20
CA PHE A 84 13.29 8.02 7.88
C PHE A 84 12.32 7.30 8.83
N TYR A 85 12.83 6.84 9.97
CA TYR A 85 12.05 6.11 10.98
C TYR A 85 12.31 6.64 12.40
N PHE A 86 11.57 6.12 13.38
CA PHE A 86 11.44 6.70 14.71
C PHE A 86 12.49 6.19 15.70
N ILE A 87 12.96 7.07 16.59
CA ILE A 87 14.14 6.81 17.44
C ILE A 87 13.78 6.50 18.91
N PRO A 88 13.01 7.33 19.65
CA PRO A 88 12.84 7.16 21.09
C PRO A 88 12.22 5.82 21.52
N PRO A 89 11.19 5.27 20.84
CA PRO A 89 10.65 3.95 21.18
C PRO A 89 11.69 2.82 21.07
N PHE A 90 12.59 2.87 20.08
CA PHE A 90 13.67 1.89 19.95
C PHE A 90 14.78 2.12 20.98
N LEU A 91 15.15 3.38 21.26
CA LEU A 91 16.09 3.69 22.34
C LEU A 91 15.59 3.22 23.70
N MET A 92 14.28 3.22 23.96
CA MET A 92 13.72 2.65 25.19
C MET A 92 13.96 1.14 25.31
N ALA A 93 14.02 0.41 24.20
CA ALA A 93 14.37 -1.01 24.19
C ALA A 93 15.89 -1.20 24.29
N VAL A 94 16.64 -0.46 23.48
CA VAL A 94 18.08 -0.68 23.29
C VAL A 94 18.91 -0.13 24.44
N ALA A 95 18.55 1.03 25.03
CA ALA A 95 19.37 1.63 26.08
C ALA A 95 19.50 0.74 27.33
N PRO A 96 18.43 0.10 27.87
CA PRO A 96 18.59 -0.85 28.96
C PRO A 96 19.41 -2.09 28.56
N ALA A 97 19.30 -2.57 27.32
CA ALA A 97 20.12 -3.68 26.83
C ALA A 97 21.60 -3.30 26.77
N TYR A 98 21.91 -2.12 26.23
CA TYR A 98 23.27 -1.61 26.07
C TYR A 98 23.94 -1.24 27.39
N PHE A 99 23.26 -0.49 28.26
CA PHE A 99 23.84 0.03 29.51
C PHE A 99 23.74 -0.93 30.70
N LEU A 100 22.73 -1.82 30.73
CA LEU A 100 22.48 -2.72 31.86
C LEU A 100 22.67 -4.20 31.51
N GLY A 101 22.94 -4.55 30.25
CA GLY A 101 23.12 -5.93 29.81
C GLY A 101 21.84 -6.77 29.84
N LEU A 102 20.66 -6.15 29.80
CA LEU A 102 19.38 -6.87 29.77
C LEU A 102 19.12 -7.47 28.37
N PRO A 103 18.46 -8.64 28.27
CA PRO A 103 18.12 -9.22 26.98
C PRO A 103 17.28 -8.28 26.11
N LEU A 104 17.71 -8.02 24.87
CA LEU A 104 17.01 -7.13 23.94
C LEU A 104 15.59 -7.64 23.62
N THR A 105 15.41 -8.96 23.59
CA THR A 105 14.12 -9.65 23.45
C THR A 105 13.11 -9.19 24.50
N VAL A 106 13.53 -9.06 25.76
CA VAL A 106 12.70 -8.61 26.89
C VAL A 106 12.47 -7.10 26.83
N THR A 107 13.54 -6.31 26.66
CA THR A 107 13.43 -4.85 26.69
C THR A 107 12.61 -4.30 25.51
N LEU A 108 12.66 -4.97 24.34
CA LEU A 108 11.81 -4.64 23.19
C LEU A 108 10.33 -4.91 23.46
N LYS A 109 9.97 -6.05 24.06
CA LYS A 109 8.58 -6.34 24.47
C LYS A 109 8.05 -5.30 25.45
N VAL A 110 8.87 -4.90 26.42
CA VAL A 110 8.53 -3.82 27.36
C VAL A 110 8.30 -2.51 26.59
N ALA A 111 9.22 -2.12 25.70
CA ALA A 111 9.08 -0.89 24.92
C ALA A 111 7.81 -0.87 24.05
N ILE A 112 7.44 -2.01 23.45
CA ILE A 112 6.19 -2.18 22.70
C ILE A 112 4.96 -1.92 23.59
N MET A 113 4.97 -2.41 24.83
CA MET A 113 3.84 -2.28 25.76
C MET A 113 3.74 -0.92 26.46
N VAL A 114 4.84 -0.16 26.61
CA VAL A 114 4.84 1.08 27.42
C VAL A 114 3.73 2.05 27.00
N GLY A 115 3.50 2.23 25.69
CA GLY A 115 2.44 3.10 25.20
C GLY A 115 1.04 2.71 25.72
N ILE A 116 0.74 1.41 25.76
CA ILE A 116 -0.53 0.85 26.22
C ILE A 116 -0.79 1.21 27.69
N PHE A 117 0.21 1.02 28.56
CA PHE A 117 0.11 1.36 29.98
C PHE A 117 0.12 2.87 30.23
N MET A 118 0.81 3.65 29.38
CA MET A 118 0.90 5.10 29.54
C MET A 118 -0.39 5.83 29.18
N LEU A 119 -1.16 5.37 28.18
CA LEU A 119 -2.34 6.09 27.68
C LEU A 119 -3.38 6.49 28.77
N PRO A 120 -3.84 5.59 29.67
CA PRO A 120 -4.76 5.99 30.73
C PRO A 120 -4.13 6.98 31.72
N LEU A 121 -2.84 6.83 32.02
CA LEU A 121 -2.09 7.72 32.94
C LEU A 121 -1.97 9.13 32.38
N THR A 122 -1.51 9.26 31.14
CA THR A 122 -1.31 10.55 30.49
C THR A 122 -2.63 11.23 30.16
N THR A 123 -3.70 10.47 29.91
CA THR A 123 -5.06 11.00 29.80
C THR A 123 -5.53 11.59 31.13
N TYR A 124 -5.37 10.86 32.24
CA TYR A 124 -5.67 11.36 33.58
C TYR A 124 -4.91 12.67 33.87
N PHE A 125 -3.57 12.65 33.73
CA PHE A 125 -2.74 13.81 34.01
C PHE A 125 -3.00 14.97 33.04
N GLY A 126 -3.24 14.70 31.76
CA GLY A 126 -3.62 15.70 30.76
C GLY A 126 -4.89 16.46 31.18
N LEU A 127 -5.93 15.74 31.59
CA LEU A 127 -7.19 16.34 32.06
C LEU A 127 -7.01 17.11 33.39
N ARG A 128 -6.21 16.59 34.33
CA ARG A 128 -5.88 17.31 35.58
C ARG A 128 -5.15 18.64 35.29
N VAL A 129 -4.20 18.63 34.36
CA VAL A 129 -3.48 19.84 33.94
C VAL A 129 -4.41 20.85 33.27
N MET A 130 -5.45 20.38 32.55
CA MET A 130 -6.53 21.22 32.03
C MET A 130 -7.44 21.79 33.13
N LYS A 131 -7.25 21.44 34.41
CA LYS A 131 -8.04 21.83 35.59
C LYS A 131 -9.38 21.12 35.73
N TYR A 132 -9.59 19.98 35.06
CA TYR A 132 -10.72 19.12 35.37
C TYR A 132 -10.58 18.54 36.78
N ARG A 133 -11.71 18.44 37.48
CA ARG A 133 -11.82 17.90 38.84
C ARG A 133 -12.54 16.55 38.83
N PHE A 134 -12.41 15.82 39.93
CA PHE A 134 -13.11 14.56 40.14
C PHE A 134 -14.63 14.68 39.84
N PRO A 135 -15.24 13.75 39.09
CA PRO A 135 -14.70 12.47 38.59
C PRO A 135 -14.16 12.50 37.14
N VAL A 136 -14.07 13.66 36.50
CA VAL A 136 -13.80 13.77 35.05
C VAL A 136 -12.46 13.12 34.63
N PRO A 137 -11.32 13.36 35.31
CA PRO A 137 -10.02 12.80 34.88
C PRO A 137 -9.97 11.27 34.89
N ILE A 138 -10.52 10.63 35.92
CA ILE A 138 -10.52 9.15 36.02
C ILE A 138 -11.51 8.54 35.02
N MET A 139 -12.66 9.18 34.77
CA MET A 139 -13.57 8.76 33.70
C MET A 139 -12.91 8.87 32.33
N GLY A 140 -12.15 9.94 32.06
CA GLY A 140 -11.38 10.07 30.83
C GLY A 140 -10.30 8.98 30.68
N ALA A 141 -9.61 8.63 31.77
CA ALA A 141 -8.64 7.54 31.79
C ALA A 141 -9.30 6.19 31.49
N ALA A 142 -10.42 5.86 32.13
CA ALA A 142 -11.17 4.64 31.84
C ALA A 142 -11.72 4.61 30.39
N ALA A 143 -12.22 5.75 29.89
CA ALA A 143 -12.73 5.85 28.53
C ALA A 143 -11.66 5.63 27.44
N SER A 144 -10.37 5.80 27.77
CA SER A 144 -9.27 5.46 26.85
C SER A 144 -9.22 3.97 26.51
N PHE A 145 -9.78 3.09 27.34
CA PHE A 145 -9.89 1.65 27.04
C PHE A 145 -10.76 1.38 25.81
N LEU A 146 -11.77 2.20 25.54
CA LEU A 146 -12.63 2.07 24.36
C LEU A 146 -11.87 2.27 23.05
N ILE A 147 -10.73 2.97 23.09
CA ILE A 147 -9.83 3.11 21.94
C ILE A 147 -8.82 1.98 21.95
N LEU A 148 -8.20 1.76 23.12
CA LEU A 148 -7.13 0.78 23.29
C LEU A 148 -7.56 -0.63 22.86
N PHE A 149 -8.81 -1.01 23.17
CA PHE A 149 -9.38 -2.32 22.86
C PHE A 149 -10.37 -2.28 21.69
N ASN A 150 -10.33 -1.24 20.85
CA ASN A 150 -11.15 -1.21 19.65
C ASN A 150 -10.64 -2.24 18.63
N GLU A 151 -11.44 -3.28 18.35
CA GLU A 151 -11.10 -4.33 17.38
C GLU A 151 -11.48 -4.02 15.93
N SER A 152 -12.13 -2.88 15.67
CA SER A 152 -12.62 -2.55 14.32
C SER A 152 -11.51 -2.25 13.31
N TYR A 153 -10.25 -2.12 13.77
CA TYR A 153 -9.09 -1.89 12.92
C TYR A 153 -7.80 -2.43 13.56
N THR A 154 -6.87 -2.86 12.71
CA THR A 154 -5.57 -3.43 13.11
C THR A 154 -4.37 -2.61 12.65
N MET A 155 -4.57 -1.51 11.90
CA MET A 155 -3.46 -0.78 11.28
C MET A 155 -3.49 0.75 11.45
N PHE A 156 -4.52 1.35 12.06
CA PHE A 156 -4.65 2.82 12.09
C PHE A 156 -3.73 3.48 13.14
N GLY A 157 -3.28 2.72 14.13
CA GLY A 157 -2.52 3.19 15.28
C GLY A 157 -3.40 3.53 16.48
N GLY A 158 -2.80 3.61 17.67
CA GLY A 158 -3.46 4.09 18.89
C GLY A 158 -4.29 3.06 19.66
N ASN A 159 -4.38 1.81 19.17
CA ASN A 159 -4.99 0.67 19.86
C ASN A 159 -4.01 -0.51 20.02
N ALA A 160 -4.39 -1.51 20.81
CA ALA A 160 -3.57 -2.70 21.09
C ALA A 160 -3.32 -3.53 19.82
N LEU A 161 -4.34 -3.77 18.99
CA LEU A 161 -4.15 -4.53 17.74
C LEU A 161 -3.16 -3.86 16.80
N SER A 162 -3.23 -2.54 16.60
CA SER A 162 -2.22 -1.84 15.79
C SER A 162 -0.84 -1.91 16.42
N THR A 163 -0.75 -1.84 17.75
CA THR A 163 0.53 -1.98 18.47
C THR A 163 1.18 -3.32 18.16
N PHE A 164 0.43 -4.42 18.23
CA PHE A 164 0.92 -5.78 17.93
C PHE A 164 1.06 -6.05 16.43
N ALA A 165 0.34 -5.34 15.57
CA ALA A 165 0.59 -5.33 14.13
C ALA A 165 1.94 -4.69 13.78
N GLY A 166 2.49 -3.85 14.67
CA GLY A 166 3.81 -3.23 14.55
C GLY A 166 3.83 -1.71 14.76
N GLU A 167 2.70 -1.09 15.06
CA GLU A 167 2.55 0.37 15.22
C GLU A 167 2.83 0.85 16.66
N PHE A 168 3.78 0.22 17.35
CA PHE A 168 4.09 0.54 18.74
C PHE A 168 4.70 1.95 18.90
N CYS A 169 5.47 2.42 17.91
CA CYS A 169 5.98 3.78 17.86
C CYS A 169 4.84 4.81 17.82
N TYR A 170 3.79 4.55 17.03
CA TYR A 170 2.57 5.35 17.03
C TYR A 170 1.93 5.34 18.42
N MET A 171 1.75 4.15 19.01
CA MET A 171 1.09 4.00 20.31
C MET A 171 1.83 4.76 21.41
N PHE A 172 3.17 4.72 21.43
CA PHE A 172 3.99 5.48 22.37
C PHE A 172 3.81 6.99 22.20
N ALA A 173 3.92 7.50 20.97
CA ALA A 173 3.70 8.93 20.69
C ALA A 173 2.27 9.37 21.03
N PHE A 174 1.28 8.54 20.71
CA PHE A 174 -0.13 8.76 20.96
C PHE A 174 -0.44 8.77 22.47
N ALA A 175 0.22 7.92 23.26
CA ALA A 175 0.11 7.95 24.71
C ALA A 175 0.67 9.27 25.30
N LEU A 176 1.65 9.93 24.68
CA LEU A 176 2.15 11.23 25.16
C LEU A 176 1.24 12.41 24.77
N PHE A 177 0.46 12.25 23.71
CA PHE A 177 -0.38 13.31 23.13
C PHE A 177 -1.40 13.94 24.10
N PRO A 178 -2.15 13.19 24.94
CA PRO A 178 -3.08 13.77 25.91
C PRO A 178 -2.40 14.69 26.92
N TRP A 179 -1.22 14.31 27.39
CA TRP A 179 -0.45 15.10 28.33
C TRP A 179 0.09 16.37 27.68
N PHE A 180 0.57 16.26 26.43
CA PHE A 180 0.94 17.42 25.61
C PHE A 180 -0.22 18.39 25.44
N ALA A 181 -1.41 17.90 25.08
CA ALA A 181 -2.60 18.74 24.93
C ALA A 181 -2.93 19.48 26.24
N GLY A 182 -2.80 18.82 27.39
CA GLY A 182 -2.99 19.43 28.70
C GLY A 182 -1.97 20.52 29.01
N LEU A 183 -0.67 20.24 28.83
CA LEU A 183 0.41 21.22 29.06
C LEU A 183 0.31 22.41 28.10
N LEU A 184 -0.07 22.16 26.84
CA LEU A 184 -0.32 23.20 25.85
C LEU A 184 -1.48 24.10 26.30
N TYR A 185 -2.60 23.52 26.71
CA TYR A 185 -3.74 24.28 27.27
C TYR A 185 -3.32 25.16 28.45
N GLN A 186 -2.66 24.57 29.45
CA GLN A 186 -2.23 25.28 30.64
C GLN A 186 -1.24 26.40 30.31
N GLY A 187 -0.28 26.14 29.43
CA GLY A 187 0.72 27.12 29.05
C GLY A 187 0.16 28.24 28.18
N VAL A 188 -0.85 27.97 27.34
CA VAL A 188 -1.60 29.02 26.64
C VAL A 188 -2.43 29.85 27.62
N GLU A 189 -3.00 29.30 28.68
CA GLU A 189 -3.70 30.10 29.69
C GLU A 189 -2.74 30.93 30.55
N THR A 190 -1.61 30.34 30.98
CA THR A 190 -0.71 30.94 31.98
C THR A 190 0.52 31.67 31.41
N GLY A 191 0.91 31.40 30.16
CA GLY A 191 2.16 31.88 29.55
C GLY A 191 3.42 31.17 30.05
N LYS A 192 3.31 30.09 30.83
CA LYS A 192 4.42 29.38 31.48
C LYS A 192 4.57 27.95 30.94
N GLY A 193 5.75 27.35 31.13
CA GLY A 193 5.99 25.93 30.81
C GLY A 193 6.37 25.61 29.36
N ALA A 194 6.69 26.62 28.54
CA ALA A 194 6.95 26.43 27.10
C ALA A 194 8.07 25.42 26.81
N VAL A 195 9.13 25.41 27.63
CA VAL A 195 10.25 24.46 27.49
C VAL A 195 9.78 23.02 27.66
N LYS A 196 9.07 22.71 28.76
CA LYS A 196 8.54 21.36 29.01
C LYS A 196 7.59 20.90 27.89
N THR A 197 6.70 21.79 27.46
CA THR A 197 5.75 21.50 26.37
C THR A 197 6.48 21.29 25.04
N GLY A 198 7.52 22.07 24.75
CA GLY A 198 8.33 21.93 23.54
C GLY A 198 9.19 20.67 23.54
N VAL A 199 9.77 20.28 24.68
CA VAL A 199 10.48 19.00 24.82
C VAL A 199 9.54 17.84 24.52
N LEU A 200 8.34 17.86 25.09
CA LEU A 200 7.34 16.82 24.85
C LEU A 200 6.91 16.77 23.37
N LEU A 201 6.76 17.94 22.72
CA LEU A 201 6.49 18.02 21.28
C LEU A 201 7.63 17.39 20.46
N GLY A 202 8.89 17.67 20.82
CA GLY A 202 10.06 17.08 20.19
C GLY A 202 10.12 15.55 20.35
N ILE A 203 9.82 15.03 21.54
CA ILE A 203 9.75 13.58 21.80
C ILE A 203 8.63 12.95 20.96
N ILE A 204 7.44 13.57 20.90
CA ILE A 204 6.35 13.08 20.05
C ILE A 204 6.79 13.03 18.58
N GLY A 205 7.47 14.06 18.07
CA GLY A 205 7.97 14.08 16.69
C GLY A 205 9.05 13.06 16.37
N LEU A 206 10.02 12.84 17.27
CA LEU A 206 11.02 11.78 17.11
C LEU A 206 10.40 10.37 17.24
N SER A 207 9.26 10.24 17.93
CA SER A 207 8.58 8.96 18.15
C SER A 207 7.60 8.59 17.06
N HIS A 208 6.85 9.55 16.51
CA HIS A 208 5.96 9.29 15.38
C HIS A 208 5.49 10.57 14.67
N LEU A 209 5.82 10.71 13.39
CA LEU A 209 5.48 11.89 12.58
C LEU A 209 3.95 12.12 12.50
N PHE A 210 3.16 11.04 12.42
CA PHE A 210 1.71 11.14 12.26
C PHE A 210 0.95 11.51 13.54
N VAL A 211 1.59 11.46 14.71
CA VAL A 211 1.04 12.02 15.97
C VAL A 211 1.54 13.45 16.19
N PHE A 212 2.75 13.75 15.72
CA PHE A 212 3.32 15.09 15.72
C PHE A 212 2.50 16.09 14.89
N ILE A 213 2.00 15.70 13.71
CA ILE A 213 1.15 16.56 12.90
C ILE A 213 -0.10 17.04 13.69
N PRO A 214 -0.94 16.16 14.28
CA PRO A 214 -2.00 16.56 15.21
C PRO A 214 -1.54 17.47 16.36
N ALA A 215 -0.36 17.23 16.95
CA ALA A 215 0.19 18.05 18.03
C ALA A 215 0.52 19.48 17.55
N VAL A 216 1.09 19.62 16.35
CA VAL A 216 1.34 20.92 15.71
C VAL A 216 0.02 21.61 15.35
N LEU A 217 -0.96 20.88 14.79
CA LEU A 217 -2.28 21.44 14.48
C LEU A 217 -2.96 22.01 15.73
N LEU A 218 -2.79 21.38 16.89
CA LEU A 218 -3.27 21.89 18.17
C LEU A 218 -2.58 23.21 18.56
N ALA A 219 -1.26 23.32 18.35
CA ALA A 219 -0.52 24.55 18.58
C ALA A 219 -0.96 25.68 17.62
N VAL A 220 -1.20 25.35 16.34
CA VAL A 220 -1.75 26.27 15.33
C VAL A 220 -3.15 26.73 15.73
N TYR A 221 -4.03 25.82 16.18
CA TYR A 221 -5.35 26.18 16.70
C TYR A 221 -5.23 27.23 17.83
N TRP A 222 -4.37 26.99 18.81
CA TRP A 222 -4.19 27.92 19.94
C TRP A 222 -3.59 29.26 19.52
N TYR A 223 -2.71 29.28 18.52
CA TYR A 223 -2.24 30.53 17.91
C TYR A 223 -3.42 31.31 17.29
N LEU A 224 -4.26 30.66 16.48
CA LEU A 224 -5.42 31.29 15.85
C LEU A 224 -6.49 31.71 16.88
N ALA A 225 -6.69 30.93 17.94
CA ALA A 225 -7.75 31.13 18.95
C ALA A 225 -7.38 32.14 20.04
N ARG A 226 -6.12 32.19 20.51
CA ARG A 226 -5.69 33.08 21.61
C ARG A 226 -4.57 34.06 21.26
N GLY A 227 -3.77 33.80 20.22
CA GLY A 227 -2.72 34.73 19.75
C GLY A 227 -1.58 34.94 20.74
N LYS A 228 -1.29 33.96 21.61
CA LYS A 228 -0.11 34.01 22.51
C LYS A 228 1.15 33.60 21.75
N VAL A 229 1.55 34.47 20.82
CA VAL A 229 2.66 34.27 19.87
C VAL A 229 3.95 33.84 20.59
N PRO A 230 4.42 34.50 21.67
CA PRO A 230 5.70 34.15 22.29
C PRO A 230 5.73 32.77 22.93
N TYR A 231 4.60 32.31 23.49
CA TYR A 231 4.53 31.00 24.12
C TYR A 231 4.56 29.88 23.06
N ILE A 232 3.70 29.97 22.05
CA ILE A 232 3.59 28.96 20.99
C ILE A 232 4.89 28.86 20.19
N TRP A 233 5.52 30.00 19.87
CA TRP A 233 6.82 30.00 19.19
C TRP A 233 7.92 29.34 20.01
N LYS A 234 7.98 29.59 21.33
CA LYS A 234 8.96 28.91 22.20
C LYS A 234 8.75 27.40 22.21
N VAL A 235 7.50 26.94 22.26
CA VAL A 235 7.17 25.51 22.17
C VAL A 235 7.67 24.94 20.83
N ALA A 236 7.38 25.61 19.72
CA ALA A 236 7.78 25.19 18.38
C ALA A 236 9.30 25.16 18.21
N TRP A 237 10.03 26.18 18.68
CA TRP A 237 11.48 26.25 18.58
C TRP A 237 12.19 25.18 19.42
N VAL A 238 11.74 24.94 20.65
CA VAL A 238 12.30 23.87 21.49
C VAL A 238 12.03 22.50 20.86
N GLY A 239 10.81 22.27 20.38
CA GLY A 239 10.45 21.04 19.67
C GLY A 239 11.30 20.83 18.41
N PHE A 240 11.37 21.84 17.54
CA PHE A 240 12.20 21.81 16.33
C PHE A 240 13.67 21.59 16.66
N GLY A 241 14.22 22.33 17.64
CA GLY A 241 15.62 22.23 18.02
C GLY A 241 16.02 20.82 18.43
N ILE A 242 15.21 20.15 19.25
CA ILE A 242 15.44 18.75 19.66
C ILE A 242 15.41 17.79 18.48
N MET A 243 14.59 18.07 17.47
CA MET A 243 14.42 17.19 16.31
C MET A 243 15.31 17.54 15.12
N ALA A 244 16.04 18.67 15.16
CA ALA A 244 16.68 19.24 13.98
C ALA A 244 17.65 18.27 13.28
N PHE A 245 18.40 17.46 14.05
CA PHE A 245 19.28 16.41 13.53
C PHE A 245 18.56 15.34 12.69
N TRP A 246 17.26 15.14 12.92
CA TRP A 246 16.46 14.11 12.25
C TRP A 246 15.52 14.71 11.21
N ILE A 247 14.78 15.77 11.55
CA ILE A 247 13.77 16.35 10.65
C ILE A 247 14.36 17.07 9.44
N LEU A 248 15.56 17.66 9.57
CA LEU A 248 16.21 18.34 8.43
C LEU A 248 16.70 17.35 7.37
N PRO A 249 17.42 16.26 7.71
CA PRO A 249 17.73 15.21 6.74
C PRO A 249 16.48 14.58 6.12
N VAL A 250 15.44 14.30 6.92
CA VAL A 250 14.16 13.79 6.39
C VAL A 250 13.59 14.72 5.33
N LEU A 251 13.51 16.03 5.60
CA LEU A 251 12.98 17.01 4.64
C LEU A 251 13.86 17.15 3.39
N ALA A 252 15.18 17.07 3.53
CA ALA A 252 16.13 17.23 2.44
C ALA A 252 16.21 16.00 1.53
N TYR A 253 16.10 14.80 2.10
CA TYR A 253 16.39 13.54 1.39
C TYR A 253 15.18 12.65 1.17
N ARG A 254 13.96 13.07 1.58
CA ARG A 254 12.74 12.31 1.28
C ARG A 254 12.58 12.03 -0.22
N TYR A 255 12.68 13.05 -1.07
CA TYR A 255 12.65 12.86 -2.52
C TYR A 255 14.08 13.02 -3.07
N PRO A 256 14.61 12.08 -3.87
CA PRO A 256 13.94 10.89 -4.42
C PRO A 256 14.20 9.58 -3.62
N TYR A 257 14.86 9.63 -2.45
CA TYR A 257 15.38 8.43 -1.76
C TYR A 257 14.39 7.68 -0.85
N THR A 258 13.09 7.92 -0.99
CA THR A 258 12.05 7.20 -0.27
C THR A 258 10.98 6.72 -1.23
N THR A 259 10.39 5.56 -0.96
CA THR A 259 9.20 5.10 -1.69
C THR A 259 7.95 5.59 -0.97
N PRO A 260 7.09 6.40 -1.59
CA PRO A 260 5.85 6.84 -0.96
C PRO A 260 4.90 5.67 -0.69
N VAL A 261 4.70 5.34 0.60
CA VAL A 261 3.72 4.35 1.04
C VAL A 261 2.38 5.06 1.26
N TYR A 262 1.64 5.22 0.16
CA TYR A 262 0.31 5.83 0.15
C TYR A 262 -0.76 4.73 0.24
N ILE A 263 -1.18 4.40 1.47
CA ILE A 263 -2.23 3.43 1.74
C ILE A 263 -3.53 4.19 1.98
N ILE A 264 -4.47 4.04 1.06
CA ILE A 264 -5.85 4.44 1.26
C ILE A 264 -6.65 3.21 1.61
N TRP A 265 -7.29 3.25 2.77
CA TRP A 265 -8.20 2.19 3.16
C TRP A 265 -9.48 2.23 2.32
N GLN A 266 -9.71 1.18 1.54
CA GLN A 266 -10.64 1.22 0.41
C GLN A 266 -12.11 1.41 0.81
N ASP A 267 -12.56 0.95 1.97
CA ASP A 267 -13.98 1.12 2.30
C ASP A 267 -14.32 2.59 2.63
N PHE A 268 -13.37 3.41 3.10
CA PHE A 268 -13.59 4.85 3.33
C PHE A 268 -13.48 5.72 2.06
N ILE A 269 -13.48 5.10 0.88
CA ILE A 269 -13.48 5.81 -0.39
C ILE A 269 -14.91 6.26 -0.76
N SER A 270 -15.95 5.58 -0.27
CA SER A 270 -17.34 5.89 -0.61
C SER A 270 -17.88 7.08 0.18
N TRP A 271 -18.81 7.82 -0.44
CA TRP A 271 -19.49 8.95 0.22
C TRP A 271 -20.34 8.52 1.43
N HIS A 272 -20.93 7.32 1.42
CA HIS A 272 -21.71 6.84 2.56
C HIS A 272 -20.83 6.59 3.80
N HIS A 273 -19.64 6.01 3.65
CA HIS A 273 -18.71 5.85 4.77
C HIS A 273 -18.15 7.20 5.25
N ALA A 274 -17.81 8.12 4.34
CA ALA A 274 -17.39 9.48 4.71
C ALA A 274 -18.48 10.23 5.50
N LEU A 275 -19.75 10.13 5.05
CA LEU A 275 -20.89 10.72 5.75
C LEU A 275 -21.19 10.00 7.08
N SER A 276 -20.87 8.71 7.21
CA SER A 276 -21.01 7.98 8.48
C SER A 276 -20.02 8.48 9.53
N GLY A 277 -18.77 8.70 9.13
CA GLY A 277 -17.75 9.32 9.99
C GLY A 277 -18.14 10.74 10.39
N LEU A 278 -18.66 11.53 9.45
CA LEU A 278 -19.20 12.87 9.74
C LEU A 278 -20.39 12.81 10.70
N GLY A 279 -21.32 11.86 10.50
CA GLY A 279 -22.46 11.63 11.38
C GLY A 279 -22.02 11.29 12.81
N LEU A 280 -21.04 10.40 12.96
CA LEU A 280 -20.45 10.06 14.26
C LEU A 280 -19.83 11.29 14.94
N ILE A 281 -19.04 12.08 14.20
CA ILE A 281 -18.44 13.33 14.71
C ILE A 281 -19.54 14.27 15.22
N LEU A 282 -20.58 14.51 14.42
CA LEU A 282 -21.66 15.41 14.77
C LEU A 282 -22.45 14.89 15.98
N LEU A 283 -22.82 13.62 16.02
CA LEU A 283 -23.57 13.04 17.13
C LEU A 283 -22.79 13.09 18.45
N MET A 284 -21.51 12.71 18.45
CA MET A 284 -20.69 12.71 19.67
C MET A 284 -20.33 14.14 20.13
N ALA A 285 -20.09 15.07 19.20
CA ALA A 285 -19.79 16.46 19.55
C ALA A 285 -21.05 17.30 19.90
N GLY A 286 -22.24 16.86 19.47
CA GLY A 286 -23.50 17.60 19.60
C GLY A 286 -23.87 18.03 21.01
N PRO A 287 -23.81 17.16 22.04
CA PRO A 287 -24.07 17.55 23.42
C PRO A 287 -23.10 18.63 23.92
N GLY A 288 -21.81 18.47 23.62
CA GLY A 288 -20.77 19.45 23.95
C GLY A 288 -20.96 20.79 23.23
N MET A 289 -21.34 20.76 21.95
CA MET A 289 -21.64 21.96 21.15
C MET A 289 -22.85 22.72 21.71
N ALA A 290 -23.92 22.01 22.08
CA ALA A 290 -25.10 22.60 22.70
C ALA A 290 -24.75 23.26 24.05
N LEU A 291 -24.00 22.57 24.91
CA LEU A 291 -23.53 23.12 26.18
C LEU A 291 -22.61 24.34 25.97
N PHE A 292 -21.73 24.30 24.97
CA PHE A 292 -20.84 25.41 24.64
C PHE A 292 -21.62 26.67 24.24
N CYS A 293 -22.63 26.54 23.36
CA CYS A 293 -23.51 27.64 22.97
C CYS A 293 -24.31 28.20 24.15
N LEU A 294 -24.87 27.32 25.01
CA LEU A 294 -25.66 27.72 26.18
C LEU A 294 -24.79 28.44 27.23
N ARG A 295 -23.54 28.00 27.45
CA ARG A 295 -22.58 28.64 28.37
C ARG A 295 -22.21 30.04 27.92
N ASP A 296 -21.88 30.23 26.64
CA ASP A 296 -21.52 31.55 26.10
C ASP A 296 -22.69 32.53 26.25
N GLN A 297 -23.89 32.09 25.90
CA GLN A 297 -25.12 32.88 26.02
C GLN A 297 -25.49 33.25 27.47
N ALA A 298 -25.23 32.35 28.43
CA ALA A 298 -25.42 32.64 29.85
C ALA A 298 -24.42 33.68 30.38
N GLN A 299 -23.21 33.74 29.82
CA GLN A 299 -22.17 34.70 30.21
C GLN A 299 -22.37 36.10 29.60
N THR A 300 -22.91 36.21 28.39
CA THR A 300 -23.00 37.50 27.66
C THR A 300 -24.28 38.30 27.93
N GLY A 301 -25.31 37.73 28.57
CA GLY A 301 -26.55 38.43 28.96
C GLY A 301 -27.49 38.78 27.80
N GLU A 302 -26.98 39.27 26.68
CA GLU A 302 -27.72 39.68 25.48
C GLU A 302 -27.60 38.67 24.31
N LEU A 303 -28.58 38.67 23.38
CA LEU A 303 -28.32 38.21 22.00
C LEU A 303 -27.20 39.10 21.47
N PRO A 304 -26.09 38.58 20.93
CA PRO A 304 -24.87 39.37 20.71
C PRO A 304 -25.17 40.57 19.80
N LYS A 305 -25.38 41.73 20.40
CA LYS A 305 -25.42 43.03 19.74
C LYS A 305 -24.03 43.62 19.90
N HIS A 306 -23.29 43.63 18.80
CA HIS A 306 -22.25 44.62 18.51
C HIS A 306 -21.37 45.08 19.69
N ASP A 307 -20.64 44.15 20.32
CA ASP A 307 -19.50 44.53 21.17
C ASP A 307 -18.23 44.58 20.30
N PHE A 308 -17.80 45.79 19.97
CA PHE A 308 -16.85 46.11 18.90
C PHE A 308 -15.36 45.89 19.26
N SER A 309 -15.03 45.40 20.46
CA SER A 309 -13.67 45.51 21.02
C SER A 309 -12.81 44.22 21.06
N LEU A 310 -13.32 43.03 20.70
CA LEU A 310 -12.57 41.77 20.80
C LEU A 310 -12.65 40.90 19.53
N CYS A 311 -11.52 40.82 18.80
CA CYS A 311 -11.18 39.90 17.72
C CYS A 311 -12.03 40.00 16.42
N PRO A 312 -11.43 40.34 15.26
CA PRO A 312 -12.12 40.36 13.97
C PRO A 312 -12.75 39.03 13.53
N SER A 313 -12.38 37.90 14.14
CA SER A 313 -13.02 36.60 13.91
C SER A 313 -14.47 36.53 14.39
N ARG A 314 -14.91 37.39 15.33
CA ARG A 314 -16.33 37.54 15.69
C ARG A 314 -17.16 38.26 14.60
N ARG A 315 -16.54 38.83 13.56
CA ARG A 315 -17.24 39.53 12.46
C ARG A 315 -17.88 38.59 11.42
N LEU A 316 -17.35 37.37 11.21
CA LEU A 316 -17.81 36.50 10.12
C LEU A 316 -18.84 35.42 10.52
N LEU A 317 -18.70 34.77 11.67
CA LEU A 317 -19.70 33.82 12.19
C LEU A 317 -19.93 34.01 13.69
N SER A 318 -21.13 34.46 14.06
CA SER A 318 -21.57 34.41 15.46
C SER A 318 -21.84 32.96 15.87
N LEU A 319 -21.66 32.61 17.15
CA LEU A 319 -21.94 31.27 17.68
C LEU A 319 -23.31 30.70 17.28
N PRO A 320 -24.41 31.49 17.25
CA PRO A 320 -25.69 31.05 16.71
C PRO A 320 -25.61 30.58 15.25
N LYS A 321 -24.83 31.26 14.40
CA LYS A 321 -24.63 30.84 13.00
C LYS A 321 -23.88 29.50 12.91
N ILE A 322 -22.90 29.26 13.79
CA ILE A 322 -22.18 27.98 13.84
C ILE A 322 -23.14 26.85 14.25
N MET A 323 -24.01 27.09 15.24
CA MET A 323 -25.02 26.10 15.65
C MET A 323 -26.05 25.83 14.54
N ILE A 324 -26.46 26.84 13.78
CA ILE A 324 -27.34 26.66 12.61
C ILE A 324 -26.64 25.74 11.60
N ILE A 325 -25.39 26.02 11.22
CA ILE A 325 -24.63 25.17 10.28
C ILE A 325 -24.51 23.74 10.81
N PHE A 326 -24.13 23.58 12.08
CA PHE A 326 -24.02 22.28 12.72
C PHE A 326 -25.32 21.48 12.63
N ALA A 327 -26.45 22.10 12.98
CA ALA A 327 -27.76 21.45 12.91
C ALA A 327 -28.22 21.17 11.48
N SER A 328 -27.91 22.05 10.52
CA SER A 328 -28.19 21.83 9.10
C SER A 328 -27.45 20.61 8.56
N VAL A 329 -26.16 20.49 8.86
CA VAL A 329 -25.35 19.34 8.41
C VAL A 329 -25.81 18.06 9.12
N LEU A 330 -26.08 18.11 10.43
CA LEU A 330 -26.62 16.97 11.18
C LEU A 330 -27.96 16.49 10.60
N ALA A 331 -28.86 17.41 10.27
CA ALA A 331 -30.14 17.08 9.64
C ALA A 331 -29.94 16.44 8.27
N PHE A 332 -29.10 17.03 7.41
CA PHE A 332 -28.77 16.46 6.10
C PHE A 332 -28.22 15.03 6.23
N VAL A 333 -27.25 14.79 7.12
CA VAL A 333 -26.66 13.46 7.33
C VAL A 333 -27.71 12.46 7.86
N GLY A 334 -28.56 12.89 8.80
CA GLY A 334 -29.66 12.05 9.30
C GLY A 334 -30.66 11.67 8.22
N PHE A 335 -31.10 12.63 7.40
CA PHE A 335 -31.99 12.34 6.27
C PHE A 335 -31.31 11.52 5.19
N TYR A 336 -30.01 11.74 4.94
CA TYR A 336 -29.22 10.92 4.03
C TYR A 336 -29.24 9.44 4.45
N PHE A 337 -28.98 9.14 5.72
CA PHE A 337 -29.04 7.76 6.21
C PHE A 337 -30.44 7.18 6.18
N LEU A 338 -31.47 7.97 6.53
CA LEU A 338 -32.86 7.55 6.43
C LEU A 338 -33.24 7.20 4.99
N CYS A 339 -32.97 8.09 4.03
CA CYS A 339 -33.24 7.86 2.61
C CYS A 339 -32.41 6.69 2.07
N THR A 340 -31.15 6.57 2.46
CA THR A 340 -30.27 5.46 2.03
C THR A 340 -30.80 4.13 2.56
N TYR A 341 -31.22 4.04 3.83
CA TYR A 341 -31.83 2.83 4.39
C TYR A 341 -33.19 2.52 3.75
N LEU A 342 -34.03 3.52 3.51
CA LEU A 342 -35.30 3.33 2.82
C LEU A 342 -35.09 2.80 1.40
N VAL A 343 -34.02 3.17 0.71
CA VAL A 343 -33.73 2.71 -0.65
C VAL A 343 -32.97 1.38 -0.69
N LEU A 344 -31.93 1.21 0.12
CA LEU A 344 -31.01 0.05 0.08
C LEU A 344 -31.31 -1.03 1.13
N GLY A 345 -32.14 -0.72 2.12
CA GLY A 345 -32.41 -1.62 3.25
C GLY A 345 -31.16 -1.99 4.01
N GLN A 346 -31.02 -3.27 4.34
CA GLN A 346 -29.86 -3.81 5.04
C GLN A 346 -28.56 -3.72 4.24
N ASP A 347 -28.65 -3.54 2.92
CA ASP A 347 -27.49 -3.47 2.01
C ASP A 347 -26.89 -2.06 1.87
N MET A 348 -27.27 -1.13 2.76
CA MET A 348 -26.73 0.23 2.79
C MET A 348 -25.21 0.29 3.02
N TRP A 349 -24.60 -0.80 3.53
CA TRP A 349 -23.17 -0.92 3.86
C TRP A 349 -22.36 -1.73 2.84
N HIS A 350 -22.86 -1.86 1.61
CA HIS A 350 -22.15 -2.53 0.50
C HIS A 350 -20.73 -1.98 0.28
N ARG A 351 -19.77 -2.86 -0.05
CA ARG A 351 -18.33 -2.54 -0.14
C ARG A 351 -17.72 -2.92 -1.49
N GLY A 352 -16.62 -2.26 -1.85
CA GLY A 352 -15.88 -2.57 -3.07
C GLY A 352 -16.78 -2.57 -4.31
N ILE A 353 -16.69 -3.63 -5.11
CA ILE A 353 -17.43 -3.78 -6.37
C ILE A 353 -18.87 -4.28 -6.23
N SER A 354 -19.33 -4.65 -5.02
CA SER A 354 -20.64 -5.27 -4.84
C SER A 354 -21.80 -4.33 -5.24
N VAL A 355 -22.68 -4.79 -6.13
CA VAL A 355 -23.92 -4.07 -6.47
C VAL A 355 -25.01 -4.31 -5.42
N PRO A 356 -25.57 -3.24 -4.82
CA PRO A 356 -26.61 -3.36 -3.80
C PRO A 356 -27.84 -4.14 -4.27
N ASN A 357 -28.37 -5.00 -3.41
CA ASN A 357 -29.60 -5.74 -3.63
C ASN A 357 -30.82 -4.92 -3.19
N LEU A 358 -31.43 -4.23 -4.16
CA LEU A 358 -32.63 -3.42 -3.95
C LEU A 358 -33.87 -4.22 -3.52
N SER A 359 -33.87 -5.56 -3.61
CA SER A 359 -35.00 -6.35 -3.12
C SER A 359 -35.12 -6.32 -1.59
N LEU A 360 -34.03 -5.97 -0.89
CA LEU A 360 -34.01 -5.80 0.57
C LEU A 360 -34.57 -4.44 1.01
N SER A 361 -35.00 -3.61 0.06
CA SER A 361 -35.51 -2.26 0.31
C SER A 361 -36.86 -2.27 1.03
N PRO A 362 -37.02 -1.51 2.13
CA PRO A 362 -38.30 -1.35 2.84
C PRO A 362 -39.44 -0.79 1.97
N ILE A 363 -39.12 -0.02 0.92
CA ILE A 363 -40.11 0.61 0.03
C ILE A 363 -40.37 -0.22 -1.24
N GLY A 364 -39.78 -1.41 -1.34
CA GLY A 364 -39.87 -2.28 -2.51
C GLY A 364 -38.90 -1.89 -3.63
N LYS A 365 -38.58 -2.87 -4.49
CA LYS A 365 -37.55 -2.77 -5.53
C LYS A 365 -37.80 -1.65 -6.54
N GLU A 366 -39.04 -1.46 -6.98
CA GLU A 366 -39.41 -0.48 -8.01
C GLU A 366 -39.22 0.96 -7.51
N ALA A 367 -39.78 1.28 -6.34
CA ALA A 367 -39.61 2.59 -5.72
C ALA A 367 -38.14 2.86 -5.34
N ALA A 368 -37.43 1.83 -4.86
CA ALA A 368 -36.00 1.93 -4.57
C ALA A 368 -35.18 2.29 -5.80
N SER A 369 -35.44 1.63 -6.94
CA SER A 369 -34.76 1.91 -8.21
C SER A 369 -34.97 3.36 -8.67
N ALA A 370 -36.21 3.85 -8.58
CA ALA A 370 -36.55 5.23 -8.96
C ALA A 370 -35.88 6.29 -8.07
N LEU A 371 -35.70 5.99 -6.78
CA LEU A 371 -35.17 6.94 -5.79
C LEU A 371 -33.65 6.86 -5.59
N LEU A 372 -32.97 5.83 -6.11
CA LEU A 372 -31.54 5.59 -5.88
C LEU A 372 -30.65 6.80 -6.22
N ASN A 373 -30.91 7.47 -7.34
CA ASN A 373 -30.15 8.66 -7.76
C ASN A 373 -30.63 9.96 -7.11
N LEU A 374 -31.76 9.93 -6.38
CA LEU A 374 -32.39 11.08 -5.75
C LEU A 374 -32.14 11.16 -4.23
N ILE A 375 -31.41 10.20 -3.66
CA ILE A 375 -31.09 10.16 -2.21
C ILE A 375 -30.52 11.51 -1.74
N ILE A 376 -29.50 12.05 -2.42
CA ILE A 376 -28.86 13.31 -2.02
C ILE A 376 -29.81 14.52 -2.17
N PRO A 377 -30.43 14.78 -3.34
CA PRO A 377 -31.40 15.86 -3.50
C PRO A 377 -32.55 15.84 -2.48
N ILE A 378 -33.14 14.66 -2.24
CA ILE A 378 -34.24 14.50 -1.30
C ILE A 378 -33.76 14.81 0.13
N SER A 379 -32.58 14.32 0.50
CA SER A 379 -32.01 14.58 1.83
C SER A 379 -31.73 16.06 2.06
N LEU A 380 -31.25 16.78 1.04
CA LEU A 380 -31.08 18.24 1.10
C LEU A 380 -32.43 18.95 1.25
N PHE A 381 -33.43 18.57 0.46
CA PHE A 381 -34.77 19.15 0.55
C PHE A 381 -35.41 18.93 1.93
N LEU A 382 -35.33 17.71 2.48
CA LEU A 382 -35.84 17.38 3.82
C LEU A 382 -35.09 18.09 4.94
N SER A 383 -33.83 18.48 4.73
CA SER A 383 -33.07 19.26 5.70
C SER A 383 -33.48 20.74 5.78
N PHE A 384 -34.05 21.30 4.70
CA PHE A 384 -34.37 22.74 4.59
C PHE A 384 -35.34 23.25 5.68
N PRO A 385 -36.44 22.55 6.01
CA PRO A 385 -37.31 22.94 7.13
C PRO A 385 -36.58 23.05 8.47
N VAL A 386 -35.61 22.16 8.73
CA VAL A 386 -34.79 22.20 9.96
C VAL A 386 -33.91 23.44 9.97
N VAL A 387 -33.33 23.81 8.81
CA VAL A 387 -32.54 25.04 8.67
C VAL A 387 -33.41 26.27 8.93
N CYS A 388 -34.59 26.35 8.33
CA CYS A 388 -35.55 27.45 8.54
C CYS A 388 -35.98 27.58 10.00
N LEU A 389 -36.24 26.45 10.67
CA LEU A 389 -36.57 26.41 12.11
C LEU A 389 -35.43 26.98 12.97
N TRP A 390 -34.18 26.63 12.66
CA TRP A 390 -33.00 27.12 13.36
C TRP A 390 -32.73 28.61 13.11
N ILE A 391 -32.89 29.08 11.88
CA ILE A 391 -32.83 30.52 11.55
C ILE A 391 -33.92 31.29 12.31
N TRP A 392 -35.14 30.77 12.36
CA TRP A 392 -36.25 31.37 13.09
C TRP A 392 -36.01 31.41 14.60
N ALA A 393 -35.48 30.33 15.18
CA ALA A 393 -35.17 30.26 16.61
C ALA A 393 -34.01 31.16 16.99
N GLY A 394 -33.01 31.32 16.12
CA GLY A 394 -31.89 32.25 16.30
C GLY A 394 -32.32 33.72 16.48
N LYS A 395 -33.56 34.09 16.13
CA LYS A 395 -34.12 35.43 16.34
C LYS A 395 -34.51 35.73 17.80
N LYS A 396 -34.76 34.71 18.64
CA LYS A 396 -35.16 34.91 20.06
C LYS A 396 -34.38 34.03 21.01
N LYS A 397 -33.85 34.61 22.10
CA LYS A 397 -33.03 33.95 23.14
C LYS A 397 -33.64 32.65 23.65
N HIS A 398 -34.88 32.69 24.15
CA HIS A 398 -35.56 31.51 24.70
C HIS A 398 -35.78 30.39 23.67
N ARG A 399 -36.04 30.73 22.40
CA ARG A 399 -36.23 29.74 21.33
C ARG A 399 -34.92 29.04 20.98
N PHE A 400 -33.85 29.82 20.85
CA PHE A 400 -32.51 29.29 20.61
C PHE A 400 -32.04 28.37 21.74
N GLU A 401 -32.25 28.76 23.00
CA GLU A 401 -31.93 27.92 24.16
C GLU A 401 -32.70 26.60 24.15
N LYS A 402 -34.02 26.65 23.86
CA LYS A 402 -34.87 25.47 23.79
C LYS A 402 -34.40 24.49 22.70
N LEU A 403 -34.07 24.99 21.51
CA LEU A 403 -33.55 24.14 20.43
C LEU A 403 -32.15 23.61 20.71
N CYS A 404 -31.25 24.40 21.31
CA CYS A 404 -29.93 23.89 21.70
C CYS A 404 -30.04 22.72 22.69
N LYS A 405 -30.89 22.86 23.72
CA LYS A 405 -31.16 21.77 24.67
C LYS A 405 -31.74 20.54 23.96
N LEU A 406 -32.70 20.73 23.06
CA LEU A 406 -33.32 19.63 22.30
C LEU A 406 -32.32 18.91 21.39
N THR A 407 -31.50 19.63 20.64
CA THR A 407 -30.50 19.01 19.76
C THR A 407 -29.40 18.30 20.54
N GLY A 408 -28.90 18.92 21.61
CA GLY A 408 -27.95 18.26 22.51
C GLY A 408 -28.53 16.98 23.12
N PHE A 409 -29.80 17.01 23.53
CA PHE A 409 -30.53 15.84 24.02
C PHE A 409 -30.63 14.74 22.98
N LEU A 410 -31.12 15.05 21.78
CA LEU A 410 -31.28 14.07 20.71
C LEU A 410 -29.94 13.42 20.37
N CYS A 411 -28.87 14.20 20.23
CA CYS A 411 -27.53 13.67 19.98
C CYS A 411 -27.09 12.74 21.12
N PHE A 412 -27.24 13.17 22.38
CA PHE A 412 -26.87 12.36 23.54
C PHE A 412 -27.64 11.04 23.61
N MET A 413 -28.96 11.08 23.40
CA MET A 413 -29.81 9.89 23.43
C MET A 413 -29.51 8.94 22.28
N THR A 414 -29.20 9.45 21.09
CA THR A 414 -28.78 8.62 19.95
C THR A 414 -27.47 7.89 20.27
N VAL A 415 -26.45 8.61 20.77
CA VAL A 415 -25.16 7.98 21.15
C VAL A 415 -25.36 6.96 22.27
N LEU A 416 -26.13 7.31 23.31
CA LEU A 416 -26.44 6.39 24.41
C LEU A 416 -27.20 5.15 23.92
N GLY A 417 -28.14 5.30 22.99
CA GLY A 417 -28.90 4.19 22.43
C GLY A 417 -28.03 3.22 21.66
N VAL A 418 -27.07 3.73 20.86
CA VAL A 418 -26.08 2.91 20.18
C VAL A 418 -25.21 2.18 21.21
N LEU A 419 -24.62 2.89 22.17
CA LEU A 419 -23.76 2.30 23.20
C LEU A 419 -24.48 1.23 24.03
N MET A 420 -25.74 1.46 24.40
CA MET A 420 -26.55 0.48 25.14
C MET A 420 -26.90 -0.73 24.28
N GLY A 421 -27.18 -0.53 22.99
CA GLY A 421 -27.42 -1.62 22.05
C GLY A 421 -26.18 -2.51 21.86
N GLU A 422 -25.00 -1.89 21.73
CA GLU A 422 -23.72 -2.60 21.65
C GLU A 422 -23.38 -3.30 22.97
N LEU A 423 -23.54 -2.64 24.10
CA LEU A 423 -23.31 -3.24 25.41
C LEU A 423 -24.26 -4.44 25.65
N TYR A 424 -25.52 -4.34 25.23
CA TYR A 424 -26.48 -5.44 25.29
C TYR A 424 -26.03 -6.63 24.43
N HIS A 425 -25.50 -6.38 23.23
CA HIS A 425 -24.90 -7.43 22.40
C HIS A 425 -23.71 -8.10 23.08
N VAL A 426 -22.74 -7.30 23.54
CA VAL A 426 -21.51 -7.77 24.19
C VAL A 426 -21.80 -8.59 25.46
N ILE A 427 -22.83 -8.21 26.25
CA ILE A 427 -23.20 -8.96 27.45
C ILE A 427 -23.82 -10.33 27.12
N LEU A 428 -24.55 -10.44 26.00
CA LEU A 428 -25.25 -11.65 25.62
C LEU A 428 -24.41 -12.59 24.75
N ASP A 429 -23.39 -12.08 24.07
CA ASP A 429 -22.55 -12.86 23.16
C ASP A 429 -21.90 -14.11 23.81
N PRO A 430 -21.44 -14.05 25.07
CA PRO A 430 -20.89 -15.22 25.77
C PRO A 430 -21.90 -16.34 26.10
N ILE A 431 -23.21 -16.11 25.94
CA ILE A 431 -24.24 -17.11 26.25
C ILE A 431 -24.20 -18.21 25.18
N LYS A 432 -23.75 -19.41 25.56
CA LYS A 432 -23.62 -20.57 24.66
C LYS A 432 -24.95 -21.19 24.24
N ASP A 433 -26.00 -21.07 25.06
CA ASP A 433 -27.33 -21.61 24.72
C ASP A 433 -28.01 -20.76 23.65
N GLU A 434 -28.14 -21.31 22.44
CA GLU A 434 -28.68 -20.58 21.30
C GLU A 434 -30.16 -20.18 21.49
N GLY A 435 -30.96 -21.00 22.18
CA GLY A 435 -32.38 -20.70 22.44
C GLY A 435 -32.55 -19.47 23.32
N THR A 436 -31.81 -19.41 24.43
CA THR A 436 -31.79 -18.26 25.35
C THR A 436 -31.19 -17.04 24.66
N ARG A 437 -30.06 -17.19 23.97
CA ARG A 437 -29.43 -16.08 23.24
C ARG A 437 -30.37 -15.51 22.17
N ALA A 438 -31.04 -16.36 21.39
CA ALA A 438 -32.01 -15.94 20.37
C ALA A 438 -33.24 -15.26 20.98
N LEU A 439 -33.72 -15.71 22.13
CA LEU A 439 -34.83 -15.08 22.85
C LEU A 439 -34.49 -13.63 23.24
N PHE A 440 -33.32 -13.43 23.86
CA PHE A 440 -32.89 -12.09 24.31
C PHE A 440 -32.43 -11.18 23.15
N LEU A 441 -31.84 -11.73 22.09
CA LEU A 441 -31.50 -10.96 20.88
C LEU A 441 -32.72 -10.69 19.98
N GLY A 442 -33.82 -11.44 20.18
CA GLY A 442 -35.07 -11.26 19.48
C GLY A 442 -35.62 -9.84 19.64
N LYS A 443 -36.15 -9.28 18.55
CA LYS A 443 -36.72 -7.93 18.50
C LYS A 443 -37.74 -7.68 19.63
N SER A 444 -38.47 -8.73 20.02
CA SER A 444 -39.52 -8.73 21.05
C SER A 444 -39.03 -8.35 22.45
N LEU A 445 -37.76 -8.60 22.79
CA LEU A 445 -37.18 -8.31 24.12
C LEU A 445 -36.11 -7.23 24.04
N LYS A 446 -35.23 -7.27 23.04
CA LYS A 446 -34.16 -6.29 22.87
C LYS A 446 -34.70 -4.86 22.75
N ILE A 447 -35.71 -4.65 21.90
CA ILE A 447 -36.23 -3.29 21.65
C ILE A 447 -36.89 -2.72 22.92
N PRO A 448 -37.83 -3.41 23.59
CA PRO A 448 -38.42 -2.88 24.82
C PRO A 448 -37.40 -2.59 25.93
N ILE A 449 -36.40 -3.45 26.12
CA ILE A 449 -35.36 -3.25 27.15
C ILE A 449 -34.53 -2.00 26.83
N CYS A 450 -34.03 -1.87 25.60
CA CYS A 450 -33.27 -0.68 25.19
C CYS A 450 -34.12 0.59 25.29
N VAL A 451 -35.39 0.54 24.87
CA VAL A 451 -36.32 1.68 24.97
C VAL A 451 -36.60 2.04 26.42
N PHE A 452 -36.78 1.08 27.31
CA PHE A 452 -36.99 1.31 28.74
C PHE A 452 -35.78 1.97 29.40
N LEU A 453 -34.57 1.45 29.14
CA LEU A 453 -33.32 2.03 29.65
C LEU A 453 -33.09 3.45 29.12
N LEU A 454 -33.35 3.68 27.83
CA LEU A 454 -33.30 5.02 27.24
C LEU A 454 -34.37 5.95 27.82
N GLY A 455 -35.57 5.43 28.08
CA GLY A 455 -36.65 6.16 28.73
C GLY A 455 -36.26 6.63 30.13
N ILE A 456 -35.65 5.76 30.94
CA ILE A 456 -35.12 6.10 32.27
C ILE A 456 -34.00 7.14 32.17
N ALA A 457 -33.02 6.93 31.28
CA ALA A 457 -31.91 7.86 31.11
C ALA A 457 -32.41 9.24 30.66
N GLY A 458 -33.33 9.29 29.69
CA GLY A 458 -33.96 10.52 29.23
C GLY A 458 -34.77 11.22 30.32
N TRP A 459 -35.53 10.46 31.12
CA TRP A 459 -36.26 10.97 32.27
C TRP A 459 -35.34 11.57 33.34
N LEU A 460 -34.28 10.84 33.72
CA LEU A 460 -33.28 11.29 34.68
C LEU A 460 -32.58 12.57 34.22
N LEU A 461 -32.23 12.68 32.94
CA LEU A 461 -31.50 13.83 32.41
C LEU A 461 -32.36 15.09 32.27
N PHE A 462 -33.60 14.98 31.81
CA PHE A 462 -34.39 16.15 31.39
C PHE A 462 -35.68 16.39 32.17
N PHE A 463 -36.29 15.35 32.72
CA PHE A 463 -37.57 15.46 33.42
C PHE A 463 -37.41 15.48 34.94
N SER A 464 -36.39 14.81 35.47
CA SER A 464 -36.06 14.86 36.90
C SER A 464 -35.53 16.24 37.29
N GLU A 465 -35.95 16.73 38.46
CA GLU A 465 -35.45 17.99 39.02
C GLU A 465 -33.94 17.96 39.24
N THR A 466 -33.40 16.80 39.58
CA THR A 466 -31.96 16.59 39.79
C THR A 466 -31.18 16.73 38.48
N GLY A 467 -31.67 16.17 37.38
CA GLY A 467 -31.07 16.30 36.05
C GLY A 467 -31.12 17.73 35.51
N LYS A 468 -32.25 18.41 35.66
CA LYS A 468 -32.38 19.83 35.29
C LYS A 468 -31.38 20.70 36.07
N ARG A 469 -31.23 20.46 37.38
CA ARG A 469 -30.22 21.15 38.21
C ARG A 469 -28.80 20.85 37.75
N ALA A 470 -28.48 19.61 37.40
CA ALA A 470 -27.16 19.23 36.89
C ALA A 470 -26.83 19.93 35.55
N ILE A 471 -27.78 19.96 34.60
CA ILE A 471 -27.61 20.70 33.34
C ILE A 471 -27.43 22.19 33.60
N GLN A 472 -28.24 22.78 34.48
CA GLN A 472 -28.12 24.19 34.84
C GLN A 472 -26.78 24.50 35.55
N HIS A 473 -26.29 23.57 36.38
CA HIS A 473 -24.97 23.66 37.01
C HIS A 473 -23.86 23.64 35.96
N MET A 474 -23.90 22.71 34.99
CA MET A 474 -22.92 22.66 33.88
C MET A 474 -22.92 23.92 33.00
N ILE A 475 -24.06 24.61 32.87
CA ILE A 475 -24.17 25.89 32.13
C ILE A 475 -23.59 27.04 32.96
N SER A 476 -23.91 27.09 34.26
CA SER A 476 -23.52 28.18 35.17
C SER A 476 -22.09 28.11 35.69
N HIS A 477 -21.53 26.90 35.81
CA HIS A 477 -20.17 26.64 36.29
C HIS A 477 -19.34 25.98 35.19
N PRO A 478 -18.98 26.73 34.14
CA PRO A 478 -18.27 26.17 33.00
C PRO A 478 -16.90 25.66 33.43
N GLY A 479 -16.61 24.41 33.07
CA GLY A 479 -15.28 23.84 33.16
C GLY A 479 -14.27 24.51 32.22
N PRO A 480 -13.09 23.91 32.05
CA PRO A 480 -12.07 24.36 31.10
C PRO A 480 -12.66 24.56 29.69
N ARG A 481 -12.35 25.68 29.02
CA ARG A 481 -12.79 25.96 27.63
C ARG A 481 -12.02 25.11 26.60
N VAL A 482 -12.21 23.80 26.63
CA VAL A 482 -11.49 22.83 25.77
C VAL A 482 -12.29 22.33 24.58
N PHE A 483 -13.61 22.56 24.53
CA PHE A 483 -14.44 22.16 23.39
C PHE A 483 -13.87 22.67 22.06
N GLY A 484 -13.56 23.97 21.98
CA GLY A 484 -12.98 24.56 20.78
C GLY A 484 -11.62 23.95 20.40
N MET A 485 -10.82 23.54 21.38
CA MET A 485 -9.53 22.89 21.16
C MET A 485 -9.70 21.51 20.53
N TYR A 486 -10.59 20.67 21.07
CA TYR A 486 -10.89 19.37 20.48
C TYR A 486 -11.60 19.48 19.13
N ALA A 487 -12.50 20.46 18.96
CA ALA A 487 -13.13 20.75 17.66
C ALA A 487 -12.08 21.19 16.61
N GLY A 488 -11.12 22.03 17.01
CA GLY A 488 -10.00 22.43 16.15
C GLY A 488 -9.09 21.26 15.78
N LEU A 489 -8.83 20.35 16.74
CA LEU A 489 -8.09 19.11 16.49
C LEU A 489 -8.82 18.20 15.51
N ILE A 490 -10.13 17.98 15.70
CA ILE A 490 -10.96 17.17 14.80
C ILE A 490 -10.94 17.78 13.40
N PHE A 491 -11.17 19.09 13.27
CA PHE A 491 -11.13 19.77 11.98
C PHE A 491 -9.76 19.62 11.30
N GLY A 492 -8.68 19.84 12.05
CA GLY A 492 -7.32 19.68 11.54
C GLY A 492 -7.02 18.25 11.06
N CYS A 493 -7.45 17.24 11.83
CA CYS A 493 -7.26 15.83 11.46
C CYS A 493 -8.11 15.41 10.27
N VAL A 494 -9.35 15.90 10.15
CA VAL A 494 -10.19 15.69 8.95
C VAL A 494 -9.57 16.34 7.72
N MET A 495 -9.06 17.57 7.87
CA MET A 495 -8.33 18.26 6.80
C MET A 495 -7.10 17.46 6.36
N THR A 496 -6.28 16.96 7.28
CA THR A 496 -5.10 16.15 6.92
C THR A 496 -5.48 14.76 6.40
N TYR A 497 -6.57 14.16 6.87
CA TYR A 497 -7.07 12.89 6.34
C TYR A 497 -7.38 12.99 4.84
N PHE A 498 -8.15 14.01 4.42
CA PHE A 498 -8.42 14.22 3.00
C PHE A 498 -7.21 14.77 2.24
N GLY A 499 -6.38 15.59 2.90
CA GLY A 499 -5.18 16.19 2.33
C GLY A 499 -3.98 15.25 2.18
N ALA A 500 -3.99 14.09 2.85
CA ALA A 500 -2.91 13.11 2.82
C ALA A 500 -2.60 12.61 1.39
N HIS A 501 -3.59 12.69 0.49
CA HIS A 501 -3.43 12.45 -0.94
C HIS A 501 -2.30 13.27 -1.56
N PHE A 502 -2.31 14.58 -1.37
CA PHE A 502 -1.31 15.48 -1.95
C PHE A 502 0.07 15.31 -1.33
N LEU A 503 0.13 14.73 -0.13
CA LEU A 503 1.37 14.48 0.59
C LEU A 503 1.93 13.07 0.35
N ASN A 504 1.19 12.19 -0.35
CA ASN A 504 1.50 10.77 -0.51
C ASN A 504 1.84 10.07 0.82
N ILE A 505 0.99 10.24 1.83
CA ILE A 505 1.13 9.64 3.16
C ILE A 505 -0.13 8.85 3.57
N PRO A 506 -0.04 7.88 4.52
CA PRO A 506 -1.20 7.14 5.00
C PRO A 506 -2.24 8.05 5.69
N ASP A 507 -3.47 8.04 5.21
CA ASP A 507 -4.55 8.91 5.70
C ASP A 507 -5.16 8.40 7.02
N ILE A 508 -5.31 7.09 7.18
CA ILE A 508 -5.90 6.42 8.34
C ILE A 508 -5.27 6.81 9.68
N ARG A 509 -4.00 7.26 9.66
CA ARG A 509 -3.24 7.67 10.84
C ARG A 509 -3.81 8.89 11.55
N PHE A 510 -4.71 9.64 10.89
CA PHE A 510 -5.38 10.81 11.44
C PHE A 510 -6.75 10.49 12.08
N LEU A 511 -7.24 9.25 11.98
CA LEU A 511 -8.51 8.83 12.60
C LEU A 511 -8.42 8.61 14.13
N PRO A 512 -7.36 7.98 14.69
CA PRO A 512 -7.28 7.78 16.15
C PRO A 512 -7.34 9.06 16.99
N PRO A 513 -6.67 10.19 16.61
CA PRO A 513 -6.80 11.45 17.33
C PRO A 513 -8.22 12.04 17.26
N ILE A 514 -8.95 11.83 16.16
CA ILE A 514 -10.36 12.21 16.04
C ILE A 514 -11.19 11.41 17.04
N LEU A 515 -11.06 10.08 17.01
CA LEU A 515 -11.79 9.18 17.92
C LEU A 515 -11.50 9.54 19.39
N PHE A 516 -10.24 9.80 19.74
CA PHE A 516 -9.84 10.25 21.07
C PHE A 516 -10.49 11.57 21.48
N ALA A 517 -10.46 12.58 20.60
CA ALA A 517 -11.11 13.86 20.87
C ALA A 517 -12.63 13.69 21.09
N LEU A 518 -13.31 12.85 20.29
CA LEU A 518 -14.74 12.58 20.44
C LEU A 518 -15.06 11.87 21.76
N ILE A 519 -14.25 10.87 22.13
CA ILE A 519 -14.41 10.15 23.40
C ILE A 519 -14.22 11.08 24.60
N LEU A 520 -13.22 11.97 24.57
CA LEU A 520 -13.05 12.95 25.63
C LEU A 520 -14.19 13.99 25.68
N LEU A 521 -14.67 14.46 24.53
CA LEU A 521 -15.81 15.38 24.48
C LEU A 521 -17.09 14.75 25.05
N PHE A 522 -17.35 13.48 24.73
CA PHE A 522 -18.54 12.79 25.19
C PHE A 522 -18.41 12.32 26.63
N PHE A 523 -17.43 11.46 26.95
CA PHE A 523 -17.35 10.83 28.27
C PHE A 523 -16.75 11.75 29.34
N ALA A 524 -15.70 12.52 29.03
CA ALA A 524 -15.05 13.38 30.01
C ALA A 524 -15.81 14.71 30.18
N ASP A 525 -16.01 15.47 29.10
CA ASP A 525 -16.62 16.81 29.19
C ASP A 525 -18.14 16.75 29.44
N THR A 526 -18.86 15.84 28.77
CA THR A 526 -20.33 15.74 28.90
C THR A 526 -20.73 14.82 30.08
N CYS A 527 -20.43 13.53 30.03
CA CYS A 527 -20.85 12.58 31.08
C CYS A 527 -20.17 12.89 32.42
N GLY A 528 -18.85 13.08 32.45
CA GLY A 528 -18.12 13.42 33.66
C GLY A 528 -18.55 14.77 34.26
N GLY A 529 -18.81 15.77 33.41
CA GLY A 529 -19.36 17.06 33.83
C GLY A 529 -20.75 16.93 34.46
N PHE A 530 -21.59 16.02 33.95
CA PHE A 530 -22.88 15.72 34.53
C PHE A 530 -22.73 15.14 35.95
N PHE A 531 -21.90 14.11 36.14
CA PHE A 531 -21.64 13.53 37.46
C PHE A 531 -21.00 14.53 38.43
N ALA A 532 -20.12 15.42 37.96
CA ALA A 532 -19.47 16.44 38.78
C ALA A 532 -20.46 17.38 39.49
N SER A 533 -21.71 17.45 39.01
CA SER A 533 -22.78 18.28 39.58
C SER A 533 -23.52 17.63 40.76
N TYR A 534 -23.17 16.39 41.13
CA TYR A 534 -23.82 15.61 42.20
C TYR A 534 -22.99 15.54 43.50
N SER A 535 -23.59 14.97 44.55
CA SER A 535 -22.93 14.72 45.84
C SER A 535 -21.70 13.82 45.71
N LEU A 536 -20.76 13.89 46.67
CA LEU A 536 -19.54 13.06 46.64
C LEU A 536 -19.85 11.57 46.47
N LYS A 537 -20.84 11.03 47.18
CA LYS A 537 -21.20 9.60 47.09
C LYS A 537 -21.60 9.18 45.68
N ILE A 538 -22.37 10.01 44.99
CA ILE A 538 -22.80 9.75 43.61
C ILE A 538 -21.61 9.88 42.65
N ARG A 539 -20.73 10.87 42.87
CA ARG A 539 -19.50 11.03 42.07
C ARG A 539 -18.58 9.81 42.17
N ILE A 540 -18.37 9.30 43.38
CA ILE A 540 -17.57 8.09 43.62
C ILE A 540 -18.23 6.87 42.98
N SER A 541 -19.53 6.66 43.24
CA SER A 541 -20.26 5.52 42.68
C SER A 541 -20.28 5.54 41.15
N GLY A 542 -20.45 6.72 40.56
CA GLY A 542 -20.40 6.93 39.10
C GLY A 542 -19.01 6.65 38.52
N ALA A 543 -17.95 7.12 39.17
CA ALA A 543 -16.58 6.85 38.74
C ALA A 543 -16.22 5.36 38.82
N VAL A 544 -16.54 4.69 39.93
CA VAL A 544 -16.33 3.25 40.13
C VAL A 544 -17.13 2.45 39.11
N GLY A 545 -18.43 2.74 38.99
CA GLY A 545 -19.31 2.07 38.04
C GLY A 545 -18.85 2.24 36.59
N PHE A 546 -18.40 3.43 36.21
CA PHE A 546 -17.89 3.68 34.86
C PHE A 546 -16.57 2.93 34.57
N CYS A 547 -15.62 2.92 35.53
CA CYS A 547 -14.38 2.15 35.38
C CYS A 547 -14.65 0.64 35.29
N PHE A 548 -15.58 0.15 36.11
CA PHE A 548 -16.01 -1.25 36.07
C PHE A 548 -16.69 -1.59 34.73
N LEU A 549 -17.60 -0.75 34.23
CA LEU A 549 -18.25 -0.96 32.94
C LEU A 549 -17.26 -0.96 31.77
N CYS A 550 -16.24 -0.09 31.79
CA CYS A 550 -15.19 -0.11 30.76
C CYS A 550 -14.38 -1.41 30.81
N ALA A 551 -14.00 -1.87 32.01
CA ALA A 551 -13.29 -3.15 32.17
C ALA A 551 -14.16 -4.34 31.76
N LEU A 552 -15.45 -4.35 32.14
CA LEU A 552 -16.41 -5.38 31.76
C LEU A 552 -16.61 -5.43 30.24
N TRP A 553 -16.70 -4.27 29.59
CA TRP A 553 -16.78 -4.20 28.12
C TRP A 553 -15.54 -4.82 27.47
N VAL A 554 -14.35 -4.59 28.02
CA VAL A 554 -13.11 -5.24 27.52
C VAL A 554 -13.15 -6.75 27.73
N ILE A 555 -13.49 -7.22 28.95
CA ILE A 555 -13.52 -8.67 29.26
C ILE A 555 -14.49 -9.43 28.36
N LEU A 556 -15.66 -8.85 28.08
CA LEU A 556 -16.73 -9.51 27.33
C LEU A 556 -16.63 -9.28 25.82
N GLY A 557 -15.99 -8.19 25.38
CA GLY A 557 -16.06 -7.73 23.98
C GLY A 557 -14.72 -7.65 23.24
N ALA A 558 -13.57 -7.76 23.93
CA ALA A 558 -12.26 -7.71 23.30
C ALA A 558 -11.48 -9.00 23.57
N VAL A 559 -11.30 -9.82 22.53
CA VAL A 559 -10.60 -11.12 22.58
C VAL A 559 -9.30 -11.06 21.78
N GLN A 560 -9.31 -10.43 20.60
CA GLN A 560 -8.17 -10.41 19.69
C GLN A 560 -6.91 -9.74 20.28
N PRO A 561 -7.00 -8.66 21.09
CA PRO A 561 -5.83 -8.05 21.71
C PRO A 561 -5.01 -9.01 22.57
N ASP A 562 -5.64 -9.88 23.39
CA ASP A 562 -4.89 -10.87 24.19
C ASP A 562 -4.29 -11.97 23.31
N ASP A 563 -5.03 -12.44 22.30
CA ASP A 563 -4.54 -13.47 21.37
C ASP A 563 -3.28 -13.00 20.63
N TRP A 564 -3.31 -11.78 20.08
CA TRP A 564 -2.16 -11.18 19.41
C TRP A 564 -1.03 -10.89 20.38
N TYR A 565 -1.34 -10.38 21.58
CA TYR A 565 -0.34 -10.19 22.62
C TYR A 565 0.41 -11.49 22.93
N ARG A 566 -0.30 -12.59 23.18
CA ARG A 566 0.30 -13.90 23.46
C ARG A 566 1.07 -14.43 22.26
N TYR A 567 0.51 -14.33 21.06
CA TYR A 567 1.16 -14.79 19.83
C TYR A 567 2.50 -14.07 19.61
N ASN A 568 2.49 -12.74 19.63
CA ASN A 568 3.68 -11.93 19.42
C ASN A 568 4.76 -12.19 20.49
N ASN A 569 4.36 -12.26 21.77
CA ASN A 569 5.31 -12.35 22.88
C ASN A 569 5.75 -13.77 23.22
N LYS A 570 5.01 -14.82 22.82
CA LYS A 570 5.56 -16.18 22.75
C LYS A 570 6.74 -16.27 21.79
N GLY A 571 6.73 -15.41 20.79
CA GLY A 571 7.83 -15.24 19.86
C GLY A 571 7.93 -16.35 18.83
N TYR A 572 8.97 -16.29 18.00
CA TYR A 572 9.28 -17.32 17.01
C TYR A 572 9.38 -18.71 17.66
N GLU A 573 9.96 -18.78 18.86
CA GLU A 573 10.16 -19.97 19.68
C GLU A 573 8.85 -20.68 20.06
N GLY A 574 7.74 -19.94 20.12
CA GLY A 574 6.42 -20.48 20.39
C GLY A 574 5.65 -20.95 19.16
N THR A 575 6.22 -20.76 17.95
CA THR A 575 5.57 -21.17 16.70
C THR A 575 5.81 -22.65 16.39
N PRO A 576 4.85 -23.36 15.76
CA PRO A 576 5.03 -24.77 15.42
C PRO A 576 6.22 -25.03 14.48
N GLY A 577 6.52 -24.11 13.56
CA GLY A 577 7.61 -24.25 12.57
C GLY A 577 8.96 -23.72 13.04
N TYR A 578 9.14 -23.40 14.32
CA TYR A 578 10.38 -22.79 14.81
C TYR A 578 11.63 -23.64 14.55
N ARG A 579 11.48 -24.97 14.68
CA ARG A 579 12.59 -25.90 14.49
C ARG A 579 13.11 -25.87 13.06
N GLU A 580 12.23 -25.90 12.08
CA GLU A 580 12.57 -25.79 10.67
C GLU A 580 13.16 -24.40 10.37
N TYR A 581 12.57 -23.35 10.95
CA TYR A 581 13.04 -21.97 10.79
C TYR A 581 14.47 -21.75 11.31
N ILE A 582 14.82 -22.29 12.47
CA ILE A 582 16.20 -22.13 12.97
C ILE A 582 17.19 -22.98 12.16
N GLN A 583 16.80 -24.19 11.74
CA GLN A 583 17.63 -25.07 10.92
C GLN A 583 18.01 -24.44 9.57
N ILE A 584 17.05 -23.82 8.88
CA ILE A 584 17.35 -23.13 7.61
C ILE A 584 18.24 -21.90 7.83
N ASN A 585 18.04 -21.13 8.91
CA ASN A 585 18.89 -19.99 9.22
C ASN A 585 20.34 -20.42 9.55
N ASP A 586 20.51 -21.49 10.31
CA ASP A 586 21.83 -22.05 10.62
C ASP A 586 22.52 -22.62 9.37
N TYR A 587 21.76 -23.22 8.45
CA TYR A 587 22.26 -23.67 7.16
C TYR A 587 22.76 -22.50 6.30
N LEU A 588 21.97 -21.42 6.20
CA LEU A 588 22.32 -20.23 5.42
C LEU A 588 23.49 -19.43 6.01
N ARG A 589 23.65 -19.44 7.34
CA ARG A 589 24.79 -18.82 8.04
C ARG A 589 26.11 -19.47 7.64
N ASN A 590 26.17 -20.79 7.51
CA ASN A 590 27.40 -21.55 7.27
C ASN A 590 27.74 -21.69 5.77
N TYR A 591 27.61 -20.60 5.03
CA TYR A 591 27.87 -20.63 3.58
C TYR A 591 29.37 -20.58 3.28
N GLU A 592 29.91 -21.71 2.83
CA GLU A 592 31.30 -21.85 2.36
C GLU A 592 32.33 -21.28 3.35
N ASN A 593 32.04 -21.31 4.65
CA ASN A 593 32.85 -20.72 5.73
C ASN A 593 33.18 -19.23 5.53
N THR A 594 32.33 -18.49 4.81
CA THR A 594 32.44 -17.05 4.60
C THR A 594 31.68 -16.29 5.68
N ASP A 595 32.11 -15.06 6.00
CA ASP A 595 31.31 -14.14 6.82
C ASP A 595 29.90 -13.97 6.22
N PRO A 596 28.82 -14.26 6.98
CA PRO A 596 27.45 -14.19 6.47
C PRO A 596 27.07 -12.84 5.84
N LEU A 597 27.62 -11.72 6.34
CA LEU A 597 27.33 -10.40 5.77
C LEU A 597 27.93 -10.25 4.37
N ASN A 598 29.06 -10.91 4.11
CA ASN A 598 29.82 -10.86 2.86
C ASN A 598 29.51 -12.04 1.91
N ALA A 599 28.74 -13.03 2.37
CA ALA A 599 28.21 -14.07 1.51
C ALA A 599 27.10 -13.51 0.59
N PRO A 600 26.89 -14.07 -0.61
CA PRO A 600 25.87 -13.58 -1.55
C PRO A 600 24.47 -13.55 -0.91
N ARG A 601 23.57 -12.72 -1.40
CA ARG A 601 22.22 -12.55 -0.83
C ARG A 601 21.35 -13.79 -1.00
N VAL A 602 20.30 -13.86 -0.18
CA VAL A 602 19.25 -14.88 -0.23
C VAL A 602 17.92 -14.19 -0.58
N GLY A 603 17.19 -14.72 -1.56
CA GLY A 603 15.80 -14.34 -1.80
C GLY A 603 14.85 -15.35 -1.15
N TYR A 604 13.60 -14.96 -0.88
CA TYR A 604 12.58 -15.89 -0.40
C TYR A 604 11.23 -15.61 -1.02
N GLU A 605 10.53 -16.67 -1.40
CA GLU A 605 9.19 -16.59 -1.99
C GLU A 605 8.23 -15.84 -1.05
N LYS A 606 7.37 -14.96 -1.57
CA LYS A 606 6.18 -14.53 -0.81
C LYS A 606 5.03 -15.48 -1.05
N CYS A 607 4.51 -16.02 0.05
CA CYS A 607 3.37 -16.90 0.05
C CYS A 607 2.57 -16.81 1.35
N ASP A 608 1.32 -17.24 1.30
CA ASP A 608 0.43 -17.33 2.48
C ASP A 608 0.80 -18.48 3.45
N GLU A 609 1.78 -19.33 3.11
CA GLU A 609 2.13 -20.54 3.86
C GLU A 609 3.04 -20.27 5.07
N TYR A 610 3.49 -19.03 5.30
CA TYR A 610 4.43 -18.70 6.38
C TYR A 610 3.82 -18.53 7.77
N GLY A 611 2.51 -18.72 7.93
CA GLY A 611 1.85 -18.64 9.23
C GLY A 611 2.51 -19.52 10.31
N LEU A 612 3.01 -20.70 9.94
CA LEU A 612 3.69 -21.62 10.86
C LEU A 612 5.05 -21.12 11.39
N TYR A 613 5.68 -20.16 10.70
CA TYR A 613 7.03 -19.65 11.00
C TYR A 613 7.01 -18.23 11.60
N GLY A 614 5.84 -17.71 11.98
CA GLY A 614 5.70 -16.34 12.50
C GLY A 614 5.01 -15.34 11.56
N GLY A 615 4.60 -15.78 10.36
CA GLY A 615 3.84 -14.99 9.38
C GLY A 615 4.67 -14.55 8.16
N ASP A 616 4.03 -13.81 7.25
CA ASP A 616 4.54 -13.45 5.90
C ASP A 616 5.88 -12.70 5.87
N ARG A 617 6.33 -12.18 7.02
CA ARG A 617 7.56 -11.40 7.18
C ARG A 617 8.69 -12.18 7.87
N ALA A 618 8.50 -13.47 8.15
CA ALA A 618 9.45 -14.28 8.91
C ALA A 618 10.90 -14.17 8.38
N PHE A 619 11.08 -14.16 7.07
CA PHE A 619 12.41 -14.10 6.43
C PHE A 619 12.94 -12.68 6.17
N GLU A 620 12.18 -11.61 6.48
CA GLU A 620 12.76 -10.25 6.54
C GLU A 620 13.85 -10.16 7.63
N SER A 621 13.72 -11.00 8.65
CA SER A 621 14.65 -11.12 9.78
C SER A 621 15.84 -12.06 9.50
N LEU A 622 16.02 -12.56 8.26
CA LEU A 622 17.20 -13.35 7.87
C LEU A 622 18.53 -12.74 8.33
N PRO A 623 18.77 -11.41 8.23
CA PRO A 623 20.00 -10.81 8.73
C PRO A 623 20.18 -10.98 10.25
N ALA A 624 19.09 -10.92 11.02
CA ALA A 624 19.15 -11.06 12.47
C ALA A 624 19.39 -12.51 12.94
N PHE A 625 18.91 -13.50 12.18
CA PHE A 625 19.01 -14.92 12.52
C PHE A 625 20.20 -15.60 11.83
N SER A 626 20.34 -15.48 10.51
CA SER A 626 21.43 -16.12 9.75
C SER A 626 22.66 -15.24 9.57
N GLY A 627 22.54 -13.92 9.73
CA GLY A 627 23.57 -12.95 9.33
C GLY A 627 23.62 -12.66 7.83
N ARG A 628 22.90 -13.44 7.00
CA ARG A 628 22.83 -13.24 5.55
C ARG A 628 21.90 -12.09 5.19
N GLN A 629 22.32 -11.32 4.19
CA GLN A 629 21.48 -10.29 3.57
C GLN A 629 20.31 -10.90 2.80
N THR A 630 19.16 -10.22 2.82
CA THR A 630 17.97 -10.52 2.00
C THR A 630 17.50 -9.26 1.27
N MET A 631 16.51 -9.40 0.38
CA MET A 631 16.06 -8.29 -0.46
C MET A 631 14.95 -7.45 0.19
N GLU A 632 14.13 -8.07 1.02
CA GLU A 632 12.92 -7.51 1.63
C GLU A 632 13.17 -7.05 3.05
N GLY A 633 12.48 -5.99 3.48
CA GLY A 633 12.46 -5.55 4.87
C GLY A 633 11.23 -4.73 5.19
N ILE A 634 11.01 -4.42 6.47
CA ILE A 634 9.82 -3.70 6.90
C ILE A 634 9.81 -2.22 6.47
N HIS A 635 10.98 -1.61 6.37
CA HIS A 635 11.12 -0.18 6.05
C HIS A 635 10.97 0.14 4.55
N TYR A 636 9.90 -0.33 3.92
CA TYR A 636 9.57 -0.04 2.50
C TYR A 636 9.68 1.45 2.18
N ALA A 637 9.19 2.33 3.07
CA ALA A 637 9.24 3.77 2.87
C ALA A 637 10.65 4.37 2.94
N SER A 638 11.65 3.66 3.47
CA SER A 638 13.00 4.21 3.72
C SER A 638 14.02 3.88 2.65
N SER A 639 13.61 3.28 1.52
CA SER A 639 14.50 2.97 0.42
C SER A 639 13.78 3.01 -0.92
N PRO A 640 14.36 3.62 -1.98
CA PRO A 640 13.80 3.55 -3.32
C PRO A 640 13.85 2.12 -3.89
N ALA A 641 14.78 1.29 -3.39
CA ALA A 641 14.93 -0.12 -3.81
C ALA A 641 13.66 -0.94 -3.55
N SER A 642 12.87 -0.59 -2.54
CA SER A 642 11.65 -1.33 -2.17
C SER A 642 10.67 -1.52 -3.35
N LYS A 643 10.58 -0.54 -4.26
CA LYS A 643 9.76 -0.65 -5.46
C LYS A 643 10.30 -1.70 -6.44
N PHE A 644 11.61 -1.69 -6.68
CA PHE A 644 12.30 -2.65 -7.56
C PHE A 644 12.21 -4.07 -6.99
N MET A 645 12.37 -4.21 -5.66
CA MET A 645 12.27 -5.49 -4.98
C MET A 645 10.86 -6.07 -5.01
N ALA A 646 9.82 -5.22 -4.87
CA ALA A 646 8.44 -5.67 -5.00
C ALA A 646 8.14 -6.24 -6.40
N PHE A 647 8.77 -5.72 -7.46
CA PHE A 647 8.69 -6.27 -8.81
C PHE A 647 9.47 -7.58 -8.94
N PHE A 648 10.74 -7.57 -8.53
CA PHE A 648 11.63 -8.73 -8.59
C PHE A 648 11.05 -9.96 -7.90
N GLN A 649 10.47 -9.76 -6.72
CA GLN A 649 9.91 -10.82 -5.91
C GLN A 649 8.82 -11.61 -6.63
N THR A 650 8.01 -10.97 -7.48
CA THR A 650 6.93 -11.69 -8.18
C THR A 650 7.47 -12.60 -9.28
N GLU A 651 8.75 -12.50 -9.65
CA GLU A 651 9.41 -13.39 -10.62
C GLU A 651 9.64 -14.80 -10.09
N TYR A 652 9.61 -14.99 -8.76
CA TYR A 652 9.79 -16.29 -8.12
C TYR A 652 8.75 -16.58 -7.02
N SER A 653 7.72 -15.75 -6.90
CA SER A 653 6.65 -15.90 -5.90
C SER A 653 5.30 -16.18 -6.53
N ARG A 654 4.56 -17.16 -5.99
CA ARG A 654 3.17 -17.42 -6.39
C ARG A 654 2.23 -16.27 -6.00
N ASP A 655 2.37 -15.81 -4.77
CA ASP A 655 1.50 -14.80 -4.16
C ASP A 655 2.16 -13.41 -4.23
N ILE A 656 1.35 -12.37 -4.27
CA ILE A 656 1.82 -10.99 -4.34
C ILE A 656 1.57 -10.32 -2.99
N LYS A 657 2.65 -9.90 -2.32
CA LYS A 657 2.61 -9.26 -1.00
C LYS A 657 3.32 -7.90 -1.06
N THR A 658 2.56 -6.86 -1.38
CA THR A 658 3.08 -5.48 -1.48
C THR A 658 2.17 -4.50 -0.75
N PRO A 659 2.71 -3.45 -0.09
CA PRO A 659 1.91 -2.40 0.55
C PRO A 659 1.18 -1.50 -0.46
N LYS A 660 1.56 -1.53 -1.74
CA LYS A 660 0.92 -0.76 -2.82
C LYS A 660 0.63 -1.65 -4.03
N ALA A 661 -0.57 -1.51 -4.58
CA ALA A 661 -1.06 -2.28 -5.72
C ALA A 661 -0.45 -1.83 -7.06
N HIS A 662 0.87 -2.00 -7.19
CA HIS A 662 1.63 -1.72 -8.41
C HIS A 662 1.29 -2.68 -9.54
N ILE A 663 1.68 -2.31 -10.76
CA ILE A 663 1.73 -3.26 -11.88
C ILE A 663 3.07 -4.01 -11.73
N LEU A 664 2.98 -5.30 -11.42
CA LEU A 664 4.13 -6.16 -11.08
C LEU A 664 4.32 -7.27 -12.12
N SER A 665 5.45 -7.97 -12.02
CA SER A 665 5.78 -9.12 -12.86
C SER A 665 4.90 -10.35 -12.52
N ARG A 666 5.22 -11.46 -13.16
CA ARG A 666 4.71 -12.82 -12.90
C ARG A 666 5.90 -13.74 -12.63
N MET A 667 5.64 -14.97 -12.16
CA MET A 667 6.72 -15.97 -12.06
C MET A 667 7.38 -16.12 -13.45
N ASN A 668 8.66 -15.77 -13.53
CA ASN A 668 9.39 -15.60 -14.77
C ASN A 668 10.84 -16.08 -14.60
N PRO A 669 11.07 -17.40 -14.73
CA PRO A 669 12.40 -17.98 -14.56
C PRO A 669 13.40 -17.50 -15.63
N ASP A 670 12.93 -17.03 -16.78
CA ASP A 670 13.80 -16.57 -17.89
C ASP A 670 14.38 -15.17 -17.62
N ALA A 671 13.63 -14.29 -16.95
CA ALA A 671 14.10 -12.95 -16.55
C ALA A 671 14.98 -12.99 -15.30
N LEU A 672 14.82 -14.03 -14.48
CA LEU A 672 15.40 -14.10 -13.14
C LEU A 672 16.94 -14.04 -13.10
N PRO A 673 17.71 -14.68 -14.01
CA PRO A 673 19.18 -14.61 -14.03
C PRO A 673 19.72 -13.18 -14.06
N VAL A 674 19.07 -12.30 -14.84
CA VAL A 674 19.46 -10.89 -14.98
C VAL A 674 19.39 -10.18 -13.63
N HIS A 675 18.29 -10.34 -12.89
CA HIS A 675 18.09 -9.69 -11.61
C HIS A 675 18.88 -10.35 -10.46
N LEU A 676 19.02 -11.68 -10.45
CA LEU A 676 19.85 -12.39 -9.47
C LEU A 676 21.32 -11.95 -9.56
N GLY A 677 21.86 -11.83 -10.78
CA GLY A 677 23.21 -11.33 -11.02
C GLY A 677 23.40 -9.88 -10.57
N LEU A 678 22.44 -8.99 -10.87
CA LEU A 678 22.46 -7.58 -10.47
C LEU A 678 22.53 -7.39 -8.94
N TYR A 679 21.90 -8.29 -8.17
CA TYR A 679 21.84 -8.19 -6.71
C TYR A 679 22.75 -9.16 -5.96
N ASN A 680 23.57 -9.95 -6.67
CA ASN A 680 24.43 -10.98 -6.08
C ASN A 680 23.62 -11.97 -5.22
N ILE A 681 22.54 -12.54 -5.76
CA ILE A 681 21.70 -13.52 -5.05
C ILE A 681 22.13 -14.92 -5.47
N SER A 682 22.44 -15.77 -4.48
CA SER A 682 22.89 -17.15 -4.73
C SER A 682 21.84 -18.20 -4.42
N GLN A 683 20.88 -17.90 -3.53
CA GLN A 683 19.90 -18.89 -3.04
C GLN A 683 18.50 -18.30 -2.97
N LEU A 684 17.50 -19.15 -3.21
CA LEU A 684 16.09 -18.87 -3.00
C LEU A 684 15.49 -19.84 -1.98
N ILE A 685 14.72 -19.32 -1.03
CA ILE A 685 13.88 -20.11 -0.12
C ILE A 685 12.47 -20.19 -0.73
N LEU A 686 12.00 -21.40 -1.02
CA LEU A 686 10.70 -21.64 -1.65
C LEU A 686 9.81 -22.52 -0.75
N SER A 687 8.52 -22.21 -0.69
CA SER A 687 7.51 -22.95 0.08
C SER A 687 6.51 -23.67 -0.83
N THR A 688 5.92 -22.94 -1.79
CA THR A 688 4.75 -23.43 -2.52
C THR A 688 5.13 -24.52 -3.52
N ALA A 689 4.21 -25.47 -3.74
CA ALA A 689 4.41 -26.54 -4.71
C ALA A 689 4.56 -26.00 -6.15
N GLU A 690 3.87 -24.90 -6.47
CA GLU A 690 3.99 -24.21 -7.75
C GLU A 690 5.41 -23.66 -7.98
N ALA A 691 5.94 -22.86 -7.05
CA ALA A 691 7.27 -22.29 -7.19
C ALA A 691 8.33 -23.39 -7.25
N LYS A 692 8.27 -24.38 -6.35
CA LYS A 692 9.22 -25.51 -6.36
C LYS A 692 9.25 -26.25 -7.69
N ARG A 693 8.11 -26.46 -8.34
CA ARG A 693 8.06 -27.11 -9.66
C ARG A 693 8.76 -26.26 -10.73
N VAL A 694 8.48 -24.96 -10.76
CA VAL A 694 9.12 -24.01 -11.71
C VAL A 694 10.65 -24.11 -11.63
N PHE A 695 11.18 -24.11 -10.41
CA PHE A 695 12.64 -24.10 -10.20
C PHE A 695 13.27 -25.49 -10.28
N ALA A 696 12.54 -26.57 -10.01
CA ALA A 696 13.04 -27.93 -10.19
C ALA A 696 13.22 -28.30 -11.67
N ASP A 697 12.40 -27.73 -12.56
CA ASP A 697 12.47 -27.99 -14.01
C ASP A 697 13.53 -27.11 -14.72
N SER A 698 14.13 -26.13 -14.03
CA SER A 698 15.11 -25.19 -14.60
C SER A 698 16.55 -25.72 -14.50
N PRO A 699 17.35 -25.69 -15.59
CA PRO A 699 18.75 -26.10 -15.55
C PRO A 699 19.65 -25.12 -14.78
N LEU A 700 19.17 -23.91 -14.47
CA LEU A 700 19.93 -22.87 -13.78
C LEU A 700 19.91 -23.01 -12.25
N PHE A 701 19.01 -23.85 -11.73
CA PHE A 701 18.80 -24.02 -10.30
C PHE A 701 19.05 -25.45 -9.85
N LYS A 702 19.61 -25.59 -8.65
CA LYS A 702 19.79 -26.88 -7.98
C LYS A 702 19.17 -26.83 -6.59
N ARG A 703 18.29 -27.78 -6.30
CA ARG A 703 17.79 -27.96 -4.93
C ARG A 703 18.91 -28.45 -4.01
N GLU A 704 19.19 -27.72 -2.94
CA GLU A 704 20.27 -28.02 -2.00
C GLU A 704 19.81 -28.76 -0.75
N ALA A 705 18.71 -28.29 -0.15
CA ALA A 705 18.22 -28.78 1.13
C ALA A 705 16.72 -28.55 1.30
N ASP A 706 16.09 -29.36 2.15
CA ASP A 706 14.68 -29.29 2.51
C ASP A 706 14.53 -29.21 4.04
N PHE A 707 13.63 -28.35 4.51
CA PHE A 707 13.31 -28.08 5.92
C PHE A 707 11.79 -28.06 6.08
N GLY A 708 11.18 -29.23 6.24
CA GLY A 708 9.72 -29.37 6.26
C GLY A 708 9.08 -28.90 4.94
N GLN A 709 8.31 -27.81 4.98
CA GLN A 709 7.70 -27.23 3.79
C GLN A 709 8.62 -26.25 3.06
N LEU A 710 9.78 -25.90 3.61
CA LEU A 710 10.72 -24.96 3.00
C LEU A 710 11.79 -25.72 2.22
N SER A 711 12.21 -25.20 1.07
CA SER A 711 13.28 -25.77 0.27
C SER A 711 14.25 -24.66 -0.17
N VAL A 712 15.56 -24.92 -0.09
CA VAL A 712 16.60 -24.00 -0.55
C VAL A 712 17.07 -24.41 -1.95
N TYR A 713 17.01 -23.48 -2.89
CA TYR A 713 17.50 -23.65 -4.27
C TYR A 713 18.70 -22.75 -4.52
N ARG A 714 19.80 -23.32 -5.01
CA ARG A 714 21.00 -22.63 -5.48
C ARG A 714 20.83 -22.15 -6.90
N TYR A 715 21.17 -20.90 -7.17
CA TYR A 715 21.44 -20.40 -8.51
C TYR A 715 22.89 -20.72 -8.91
N LEU A 716 23.06 -21.46 -10.00
CA LEU A 716 24.36 -22.06 -10.38
C LEU A 716 25.33 -21.08 -11.05
N GLU A 717 24.85 -19.95 -11.58
CA GLU A 717 25.70 -18.96 -12.28
C GLU A 717 26.01 -17.73 -11.40
N CYS A 718 25.74 -17.81 -10.09
CA CYS A 718 26.10 -16.74 -9.17
C CYS A 718 27.63 -16.59 -9.08
N ASP A 719 28.15 -15.41 -9.38
CA ASP A 719 29.59 -15.11 -9.34
C ASP A 719 30.11 -14.71 -7.94
N GLY A 720 29.20 -14.50 -6.99
CA GLY A 720 29.48 -14.15 -5.61
C GLY A 720 29.99 -12.72 -5.39
N LYS A 721 30.02 -11.86 -6.42
CA LYS A 721 30.69 -10.56 -6.36
C LYS A 721 29.75 -9.43 -5.96
N TYR A 722 30.14 -8.65 -4.96
CA TYR A 722 29.48 -7.39 -4.58
C TYR A 722 30.00 -6.17 -5.36
N VAL A 723 31.25 -6.22 -5.83
CA VAL A 723 31.83 -5.20 -6.70
C VAL A 723 32.30 -5.85 -7.99
N ASP A 724 31.93 -5.27 -9.13
CA ASP A 724 32.27 -5.79 -10.46
C ASP A 724 32.45 -4.65 -11.47
N VAL A 725 33.10 -4.92 -12.60
CA VAL A 725 33.17 -4.02 -13.75
C VAL A 725 32.10 -4.45 -14.76
N PRO A 726 31.16 -3.57 -15.15
CA PRO A 726 30.11 -3.94 -16.09
C PRO A 726 30.69 -4.30 -17.47
N GLU A 727 29.99 -5.16 -18.22
CA GLU A 727 30.41 -5.57 -19.57
C GLU A 727 30.35 -4.41 -20.57
N ILE A 728 29.27 -3.66 -20.50
CA ILE A 728 29.02 -2.50 -21.35
C ILE A 728 29.38 -1.25 -20.57
N ARG A 729 30.00 -0.28 -21.24
CA ARG A 729 30.28 1.03 -20.66
C ARG A 729 28.95 1.69 -20.23
N PRO A 730 28.81 2.14 -18.97
CA PRO A 730 27.61 2.84 -18.51
C PRO A 730 27.38 4.16 -19.26
N VAL A 731 26.12 4.57 -19.33
CA VAL A 731 25.68 5.76 -20.10
C VAL A 731 25.14 6.85 -19.17
N LEU A 732 25.42 8.11 -19.52
CA LEU A 732 24.90 9.26 -18.78
C LEU A 732 23.43 9.53 -19.13
N TYR A 733 22.57 9.50 -18.12
CA TYR A 733 21.17 9.90 -18.20
C TYR A 733 21.02 11.39 -17.88
N THR A 734 20.53 12.18 -18.85
CA THR A 734 20.45 13.64 -18.73
C THR A 734 19.22 14.18 -17.99
N PRO A 735 18.02 13.56 -18.05
CA PRO A 735 16.84 14.09 -17.37
C PRO A 735 16.90 14.00 -15.83
N GLU A 736 16.18 14.89 -15.15
CA GLU A 736 16.21 14.98 -13.68
C GLU A 736 15.50 13.85 -12.94
N LYS A 737 14.44 13.29 -13.54
CA LYS A 737 13.58 12.23 -12.96
C LYS A 737 14.13 10.84 -13.25
N TRP A 738 15.25 10.53 -12.61
CA TRP A 738 16.00 9.31 -12.89
C TRP A 738 15.42 8.05 -12.24
N ILE A 739 14.73 8.12 -11.09
CA ILE A 739 14.21 6.90 -10.43
C ILE A 739 13.11 6.24 -11.25
N GLU A 740 12.13 7.02 -11.73
CA GLU A 740 11.04 6.49 -12.54
C GLU A 740 11.58 5.92 -13.87
N ALA A 741 12.57 6.59 -14.47
CA ALA A 741 13.23 6.13 -15.68
C ALA A 741 14.01 4.82 -15.43
N PHE A 742 14.74 4.72 -14.31
CA PHE A 742 15.48 3.50 -13.95
C PHE A 742 14.53 2.35 -13.62
N TYR A 743 13.35 2.62 -13.07
CA TYR A 743 12.32 1.59 -12.90
C TYR A 743 11.77 1.11 -14.26
N GLN A 744 11.57 2.01 -15.24
CA GLN A 744 11.15 1.62 -16.59
C GLN A 744 12.21 0.79 -17.31
N TRP A 745 13.49 1.12 -17.13
CA TRP A 745 14.60 0.29 -17.55
C TRP A 745 14.54 -1.10 -16.88
N TYR A 746 14.43 -1.12 -15.55
CA TYR A 746 14.52 -2.34 -14.75
C TYR A 746 13.49 -3.41 -15.10
N ILE A 747 12.22 -3.02 -15.33
CA ILE A 747 11.13 -3.95 -15.66
C ILE A 747 11.24 -4.59 -17.06
N ARG A 748 12.30 -4.27 -17.82
CA ARG A 748 12.63 -4.78 -19.15
C ARG A 748 14.01 -5.46 -19.11
N PRO A 749 14.09 -6.74 -18.71
CA PRO A 749 15.36 -7.45 -18.50
C PRO A 749 16.33 -7.36 -19.68
N GLU A 750 15.81 -7.31 -20.90
CA GLU A 750 16.59 -7.14 -22.12
C GLU A 750 17.44 -5.86 -22.11
N LEU A 751 16.95 -4.76 -21.50
CA LEU A 751 17.66 -3.47 -21.42
C LEU A 751 18.69 -3.41 -20.30
N ASN A 752 18.62 -4.34 -19.33
CA ASN A 752 19.37 -4.26 -18.07
C ASN A 752 20.91 -4.44 -18.22
N GLY A 753 21.39 -4.80 -19.41
CA GLY A 753 22.82 -4.89 -19.71
C GLY A 753 23.54 -3.55 -19.88
N VAL A 754 22.80 -2.45 -20.11
CA VAL A 754 23.37 -1.09 -20.25
C VAL A 754 22.98 -0.27 -19.02
N LEU A 755 23.96 -0.04 -18.13
CA LEU A 755 23.73 0.71 -16.89
C LEU A 755 23.64 2.22 -17.13
N LEU A 756 22.76 2.89 -16.39
CA LEU A 756 22.49 4.32 -16.51
C LEU A 756 22.91 5.08 -15.26
N ILE A 757 23.48 6.28 -15.42
CA ILE A 757 23.95 7.14 -14.33
C ILE A 757 23.42 8.56 -14.54
N PRO A 758 22.76 9.20 -13.57
CA PRO A 758 22.26 10.55 -13.77
C PRO A 758 23.43 11.56 -13.80
N GLU A 759 23.56 12.30 -14.91
CA GLU A 759 24.71 13.19 -15.19
C GLU A 759 24.98 14.19 -14.06
N LYS A 760 23.92 14.70 -13.42
CA LYS A 760 23.99 15.72 -12.37
C LYS A 760 24.78 15.34 -11.12
N PHE A 761 25.06 14.05 -10.91
CA PHE A 761 25.82 13.58 -9.74
C PHE A 761 27.34 13.53 -10.00
N ILE A 762 27.79 13.71 -11.24
CA ILE A 762 29.21 13.64 -11.60
C ILE A 762 29.74 15.06 -11.77
N GLU A 763 30.30 15.62 -10.70
CA GLU A 763 30.92 16.95 -10.71
C GLU A 763 32.37 16.93 -11.22
N ASN A 764 33.07 15.79 -11.09
CA ASN A 764 34.46 15.67 -11.48
C ASN A 764 34.58 15.37 -12.98
N GLU A 765 35.26 16.24 -13.72
CA GLU A 765 35.41 16.13 -15.18
C GLU A 765 36.18 14.86 -15.61
N ALA A 766 37.14 14.38 -14.81
CA ALA A 766 37.89 13.17 -15.12
C ALA A 766 37.05 11.89 -14.95
N ASP A 767 36.05 11.91 -14.06
CA ASP A 767 35.07 10.82 -13.92
C ASP A 767 34.03 10.89 -15.03
N LYS A 768 33.56 12.10 -15.36
CA LYS A 768 32.62 12.35 -16.44
C LYS A 768 33.14 11.88 -17.79
N ALA A 769 34.44 12.10 -18.03
CA ALA A 769 35.13 11.63 -19.23
C ALA A 769 35.10 10.10 -19.39
N VAL A 770 34.88 9.31 -18.33
CA VAL A 770 34.80 7.85 -18.45
C VAL A 770 33.56 7.40 -19.21
N PHE A 771 32.47 8.17 -19.22
CA PHE A 771 31.18 7.70 -19.73
C PHE A 771 30.87 8.06 -21.18
N PHE A 772 31.54 9.06 -21.78
CA PHE A 772 31.46 9.61 -23.16
C PHE A 772 30.08 9.75 -23.85
N SER A 773 29.19 8.77 -23.75
CA SER A 773 27.83 8.68 -24.28
C SER A 773 26.77 9.22 -23.32
N LYS A 774 25.68 9.75 -23.91
CA LYS A 774 24.53 10.31 -23.20
C LYS A 774 23.23 9.80 -23.79
N THR A 775 22.19 9.71 -22.97
CA THR A 775 20.82 9.44 -23.40
C THR A 775 19.80 10.21 -22.55
N ASP A 776 18.66 10.53 -23.13
CA ASP A 776 17.45 10.97 -22.44
C ASP A 776 16.32 9.92 -22.49
N ASP A 777 16.50 8.86 -23.28
CA ASP A 777 15.54 7.77 -23.44
C ASP A 777 16.13 6.44 -22.94
N VAL A 778 15.41 5.81 -22.03
CA VAL A 778 15.79 4.53 -21.42
C VAL A 778 15.30 3.32 -22.22
N LEU A 779 14.45 3.53 -23.23
CA LEU A 779 13.88 2.45 -24.05
C LEU A 779 14.73 2.14 -25.30
N HIS A 780 15.68 3.00 -25.66
CA HIS A 780 16.53 2.85 -26.83
C HIS A 780 18.02 2.80 -26.44
N LEU A 781 18.49 1.63 -25.99
CA LEU A 781 19.86 1.45 -25.48
C LEU A 781 20.75 0.54 -26.34
N GLU A 782 20.24 0.01 -27.45
CA GLU A 782 20.92 -1.00 -28.27
C GLU A 782 22.25 -0.50 -28.86
N ASP A 783 22.32 0.77 -29.26
CA ASP A 783 23.52 1.37 -29.85
C ASP A 783 24.72 1.39 -28.88
N PHE A 784 24.46 1.43 -27.57
CA PHE A 784 25.51 1.48 -26.56
C PHE A 784 26.15 0.12 -26.29
N ARG A 785 25.51 -1.01 -26.66
CA ARG A 785 26.04 -2.37 -26.43
C ARG A 785 27.37 -2.64 -27.16
N LYS A 786 27.72 -1.81 -28.13
CA LYS A 786 28.98 -1.92 -28.89
C LYS A 786 30.19 -1.48 -28.06
N ASP A 787 30.02 -0.63 -27.05
CA ASP A 787 31.10 -0.13 -26.19
C ASP A 787 31.35 -1.08 -25.02
N ARG A 788 32.15 -2.12 -25.27
CA ARG A 788 32.51 -3.13 -24.27
C ARG A 788 33.74 -2.72 -23.47
N LEU A 789 33.68 -2.89 -22.15
CA LEU A 789 34.81 -2.68 -21.25
C LEU A 789 35.72 -3.91 -21.18
N ASN A 790 37.02 -3.70 -21.02
CA ASN A 790 38.00 -4.78 -20.92
C ASN A 790 38.00 -5.42 -19.52
N ARG A 791 37.34 -6.58 -19.43
CA ARG A 791 37.22 -7.41 -18.21
C ARG A 791 38.25 -8.55 -18.13
N GLU A 792 39.22 -8.63 -19.04
CA GLU A 792 40.19 -9.74 -19.04
C GLU A 792 41.02 -9.75 -17.75
N LYS A 793 41.12 -10.93 -17.11
CA LYS A 793 41.84 -11.14 -15.83
C LYS A 793 41.36 -10.19 -14.72
N LEU A 794 40.07 -9.89 -14.67
CA LEU A 794 39.50 -9.03 -13.63
C LEU A 794 39.65 -9.68 -12.24
N GLU A 795 40.36 -9.00 -11.35
CA GLU A 795 40.54 -9.41 -9.95
C GLU A 795 39.99 -8.30 -9.05
N ILE A 796 38.96 -8.64 -8.28
CA ILE A 796 38.34 -7.76 -7.28
C ILE A 796 38.12 -8.55 -6.01
N ASP A 797 38.59 -8.03 -4.88
CA ASP A 797 38.30 -8.54 -3.55
C ASP A 797 37.50 -7.48 -2.79
N THR A 798 36.40 -7.87 -2.12
CA THR A 798 35.46 -6.95 -1.47
C THR A 798 35.17 -7.38 -0.04
N HIS A 799 35.12 -6.39 0.85
CA HIS A 799 34.68 -6.55 2.21
C HIS A 799 33.66 -5.46 2.57
N LEU A 800 32.49 -5.90 3.02
CA LEU A 800 31.36 -5.10 3.46
C LEU A 800 31.30 -5.09 4.98
N GLU A 801 31.08 -3.90 5.52
CA GLU A 801 30.61 -3.65 6.87
C GLU A 801 29.36 -2.77 6.77
N HIS A 802 28.57 -2.66 7.84
CA HIS A 802 27.38 -1.82 7.84
C HIS A 802 27.66 -0.37 7.41
N LEU A 803 28.73 0.23 7.94
CA LEU A 803 29.06 1.65 7.72
C LEU A 803 30.26 1.88 6.79
N LYS A 804 30.83 0.82 6.21
CA LYS A 804 32.07 0.87 5.42
C LYS A 804 32.10 -0.19 4.32
N ILE A 805 32.61 0.17 3.16
CA ILE A 805 32.85 -0.76 2.06
C ILE A 805 34.32 -0.61 1.65
N ARG A 806 35.05 -1.72 1.60
CA ARG A 806 36.43 -1.76 1.13
C ARG A 806 36.53 -2.74 -0.03
N PHE A 807 37.21 -2.35 -1.10
CA PHE A 807 37.56 -3.29 -2.15
C PHE A 807 38.92 -2.97 -2.76
N THR A 808 39.54 -4.00 -3.33
CA THR A 808 40.74 -3.85 -4.16
C THR A 808 40.46 -4.27 -5.59
N THR A 809 41.14 -3.65 -6.56
CA THR A 809 40.94 -3.93 -7.98
C THR A 809 42.23 -3.78 -8.78
N ASN A 810 42.39 -4.61 -9.80
CA ASN A 810 43.46 -4.48 -10.79
C ASN A 810 43.06 -3.62 -12.02
N LYS A 811 41.82 -3.16 -12.13
CA LYS A 811 41.30 -2.35 -13.25
C LYS A 811 41.02 -0.89 -12.88
N VAL A 812 42.05 -0.19 -12.39
CA VAL A 812 41.96 1.24 -12.04
C VAL A 812 41.53 2.08 -13.25
N GLY A 813 40.65 3.06 -13.02
CA GLY A 813 40.12 3.97 -14.06
C GLY A 813 38.87 3.45 -14.79
N LEU A 814 38.51 2.18 -14.64
CA LEU A 814 37.24 1.64 -15.17
C LEU A 814 36.10 1.84 -14.16
N PRO A 815 34.84 2.00 -14.64
CA PRO A 815 33.69 2.10 -13.75
C PRO A 815 33.46 0.77 -13.02
N HIS A 816 33.28 0.83 -11.70
CA HIS A 816 32.97 -0.32 -10.84
C HIS A 816 31.54 -0.18 -10.30
N LEU A 817 30.69 -1.16 -10.60
CA LEU A 817 29.38 -1.32 -10.01
C LEU A 817 29.54 -1.90 -8.61
N VAL A 818 29.03 -1.20 -7.61
CA VAL A 818 28.91 -1.68 -6.23
C VAL A 818 27.45 -2.05 -6.01
N LYS A 819 27.18 -3.35 -5.79
CA LYS A 819 25.83 -3.94 -5.62
C LYS A 819 25.25 -3.64 -4.22
N VAL A 820 25.35 -2.38 -3.80
CA VAL A 820 24.78 -1.79 -2.58
C VAL A 820 24.04 -0.51 -3.00
N SER A 821 22.88 -0.24 -2.40
CA SER A 821 22.03 0.89 -2.73
C SER A 821 22.74 2.23 -2.51
N TYR A 822 22.53 3.18 -3.41
CA TYR A 822 23.07 4.54 -3.27
C TYR A 822 22.26 5.36 -2.26
N PHE A 823 22.98 6.15 -1.47
CA PHE A 823 22.42 7.20 -0.62
C PHE A 823 23.45 8.33 -0.45
N PRO A 824 23.05 9.61 -0.33
CA PRO A 824 23.97 10.76 -0.31
C PRO A 824 25.04 10.76 0.79
N ASN A 825 24.88 9.92 1.82
CA ASN A 825 25.82 9.82 2.93
C ASN A 825 27.05 8.95 2.60
N TRP A 826 27.01 8.15 1.54
CA TRP A 826 28.18 7.41 1.09
C TRP A 826 29.23 8.36 0.53
N GLN A 827 30.43 8.31 1.11
CA GLN A 827 31.56 9.19 0.78
C GLN A 827 32.79 8.34 0.51
N VAL A 828 33.66 8.84 -0.36
CA VAL A 828 34.96 8.21 -0.58
C VAL A 828 35.90 8.67 0.54
N GLU A 829 36.41 7.70 1.31
CA GLU A 829 37.51 7.93 2.24
C GLU A 829 38.85 7.89 1.51
N ARG A 830 39.00 6.94 0.57
CA ARG A 830 40.24 6.75 -0.21
C ARG A 830 39.99 6.10 -1.56
N GLY A 831 40.83 6.43 -2.55
CA GLY A 831 41.01 5.64 -3.77
C GLY A 831 40.05 5.94 -4.92
N ALA A 832 39.14 6.91 -4.78
CA ALA A 832 38.25 7.39 -5.83
C ALA A 832 37.88 8.87 -5.60
N ASN A 833 37.19 9.49 -6.56
CA ASN A 833 36.78 10.90 -6.46
C ASN A 833 35.35 11.08 -5.94
N GLY A 834 34.48 10.08 -6.15
CA GLY A 834 33.07 10.18 -5.78
C GLY A 834 32.35 8.83 -5.85
N VAL A 835 31.15 8.82 -5.29
CA VAL A 835 30.19 7.71 -5.34
C VAL A 835 28.95 8.21 -6.06
N TYR A 836 28.50 7.49 -7.09
CA TYR A 836 27.42 7.94 -7.97
C TYR A 836 26.25 6.95 -7.95
N PRO A 837 24.99 7.41 -8.03
CA PRO A 837 23.86 6.52 -8.23
C PRO A 837 23.90 5.89 -9.63
N VAL A 838 23.61 4.60 -9.73
CA VAL A 838 23.49 3.86 -11.00
C VAL A 838 22.22 3.00 -11.00
N SER A 839 21.64 2.77 -12.18
CA SER A 839 20.48 1.89 -12.33
C SER A 839 20.75 0.48 -11.77
N PRO A 840 19.78 -0.16 -11.10
CA PRO A 840 18.44 0.35 -10.80
C PRO A 840 18.39 1.38 -9.64
N HIS A 841 19.25 1.23 -8.63
CA HIS A 841 19.36 2.12 -7.46
C HIS A 841 20.68 1.92 -6.70
N LEU A 842 21.68 1.34 -7.37
CA LEU A 842 22.95 0.89 -6.81
C LEU A 842 24.00 2.01 -6.85
N MET A 843 25.23 1.71 -6.46
CA MET A 843 26.35 2.64 -6.47
C MET A 843 27.34 2.35 -7.59
N MET A 844 27.94 3.40 -8.13
CA MET A 844 29.08 3.32 -9.03
C MET A 844 30.24 4.15 -8.51
N VAL A 845 31.44 3.60 -8.65
CA VAL A 845 32.69 4.26 -8.28
C VAL A 845 33.70 4.08 -9.42
N ILE A 846 34.54 5.09 -9.66
CA ILE A 846 35.67 5.01 -10.59
C ILE A 846 36.97 5.04 -9.76
N PRO A 847 37.64 3.88 -9.60
CA PRO A 847 38.87 3.81 -8.83
C PRO A 847 39.99 4.63 -9.46
N ARG A 848 40.70 5.38 -8.64
CA ARG A 848 41.94 6.11 -8.95
C ARG A 848 43.17 5.46 -8.33
N GLU A 849 42.96 4.60 -7.32
CA GLU A 849 43.96 3.73 -6.72
C GLU A 849 43.50 2.27 -6.77
N LYS A 850 44.40 1.32 -6.49
CA LYS A 850 44.09 -0.11 -6.41
C LYS A 850 43.16 -0.46 -5.25
N GLU A 851 43.18 0.34 -4.19
CA GLU A 851 42.38 0.15 -2.99
C GLU A 851 41.40 1.30 -2.87
N VAL A 852 40.11 0.98 -2.69
CA VAL A 852 39.04 1.94 -2.52
C VAL A 852 38.33 1.68 -1.20
N ILE A 853 38.10 2.76 -0.45
CA ILE A 853 37.39 2.73 0.83
C ILE A 853 36.25 3.76 0.77
N LEU A 854 35.03 3.28 0.98
CA LEU A 854 33.82 4.08 1.09
C LEU A 854 33.31 4.02 2.52
N THR A 855 32.84 5.15 3.06
CA THR A 855 32.23 5.20 4.40
C THR A 855 30.90 5.93 4.38
N TYR A 856 30.00 5.49 5.26
CA TYR A 856 28.70 6.14 5.45
C TYR A 856 28.86 7.31 6.43
N GLY A 857 29.06 8.52 5.91
CA GLY A 857 29.36 9.73 6.67
C GLY A 857 28.15 10.60 7.03
N MET A 858 28.42 11.84 7.44
CA MET A 858 27.42 12.90 7.61
C MET A 858 27.45 13.86 6.42
N THR A 859 26.28 14.20 5.91
CA THR A 859 26.08 15.26 4.91
C THR A 859 26.10 16.65 5.55
N SER A 860 26.12 17.70 4.73
CA SER A 860 25.97 19.09 5.21
C SER A 860 24.65 19.31 5.96
N ARG A 861 23.57 18.63 5.55
CA ARG A 861 22.25 18.73 6.21
C ARG A 861 22.26 18.05 7.58
N ASP A 862 22.91 16.90 7.70
CA ASP A 862 23.11 16.22 8.98
C ASP A 862 23.90 17.10 9.95
N LYS A 863 25.02 17.68 9.50
CA LYS A 863 25.86 18.57 10.32
C LYS A 863 25.10 19.79 10.85
N ILE A 864 24.28 20.44 10.01
CA ILE A 864 23.44 21.57 10.43
C ILE A 864 22.40 21.11 11.46
N GLY A 865 21.72 19.99 11.20
CA GLY A 865 20.73 19.44 12.12
C GLY A 865 21.32 19.13 13.49
N TRP A 866 22.44 18.40 13.53
CA TRP A 866 23.16 18.11 14.77
C TRP A 866 23.64 19.37 15.50
N SER A 867 24.10 20.38 14.77
CA SER A 867 24.51 21.65 15.38
C SER A 867 23.35 22.37 16.08
N ILE A 868 22.17 22.44 15.43
CA ILE A 868 20.96 23.04 16.02
C ILE A 868 20.50 22.24 17.23
N THR A 869 20.48 20.90 17.14
CA THR A 869 20.11 20.04 18.25
C THR A 869 21.08 20.16 19.42
N GLY A 870 22.39 20.09 19.17
CA GLY A 870 23.42 20.26 20.19
C GLY A 870 23.29 21.61 20.90
N PHE A 871 23.17 22.71 20.16
CA PHE A 871 22.94 24.03 20.73
C PHE A 871 21.67 24.09 21.59
N THR A 872 20.58 23.47 21.14
CA THR A 872 19.31 23.41 21.88
C THR A 872 19.47 22.62 23.18
N LEU A 873 20.08 21.44 23.13
CA LEU A 873 20.29 20.59 24.30
C LEU A 873 21.22 21.24 25.33
N ILE A 874 22.30 21.87 24.90
CA ILE A 874 23.20 22.64 25.77
C ILE A 874 22.43 23.79 26.42
N SER A 875 21.63 24.53 25.64
CA SER A 875 20.81 25.63 26.17
C SER A 875 19.79 25.15 27.21
N LEU A 876 19.18 23.98 26.99
CA LEU A 876 18.26 23.35 27.96
C LEU A 876 18.99 22.90 29.23
N LEU A 877 20.19 22.31 29.10
CA LEU A 877 21.00 21.89 30.24
C LEU A 877 21.44 23.09 31.09
N VAL A 878 21.94 24.15 30.47
CA VAL A 878 22.30 25.41 31.15
C VAL A 878 21.08 26.01 31.85
N TRP A 879 19.92 25.98 31.21
CA TRP A 879 18.66 26.44 31.81
C TRP A 879 18.24 25.58 33.02
N LEU A 880 18.37 24.25 32.94
CA LEU A 880 18.07 23.33 34.04
C LEU A 880 19.02 23.54 35.23
N ILE A 881 20.32 23.66 34.97
CA ILE A 881 21.33 23.95 36.00
C ILE A 881 21.02 25.29 36.67
N PHE A 882 20.70 26.33 35.88
CA PHE A 882 20.29 27.63 36.41
C PHE A 882 19.05 27.53 37.30
N CYS A 883 18.03 26.78 36.89
CA CYS A 883 16.82 26.56 37.69
C CYS A 883 17.12 25.80 39.00
N ALA A 884 18.02 24.81 38.97
CA ALA A 884 18.45 24.07 40.16
C ALA A 884 19.23 24.98 41.13
N VAL A 885 20.21 25.73 40.64
CA VAL A 885 21.02 26.67 41.44
C VAL A 885 20.15 27.75 42.06
N LYS A 886 19.19 28.31 41.29
CA LYS A 886 18.23 29.30 41.82
C LYS A 886 17.40 28.75 42.98
N LYS A 887 17.10 27.45 42.98
CA LYS A 887 16.36 26.79 44.06
C LYS A 887 17.23 26.53 45.30
N MET A 888 18.55 26.45 45.15
CA MET A 888 19.50 26.20 46.24
C MET A 888 20.13 27.45 46.85
N ASN A 889 20.34 28.55 46.10
CA ASN A 889 21.03 29.74 46.59
C ASN A 889 20.47 31.05 45.98
N SER A 890 19.69 31.81 46.75
CA SER A 890 18.97 33.01 46.30
C SER A 890 19.89 34.19 45.93
N VAL A 891 21.03 34.34 46.62
CA VAL A 891 21.97 35.46 46.44
C VAL A 891 22.80 35.31 45.16
N PHE A 892 23.24 34.08 44.85
CA PHE A 892 23.95 33.78 43.61
C PHE A 892 23.03 33.92 42.38
N ALA A 893 21.74 33.60 42.54
CA ALA A 893 20.74 33.77 41.51
C ALA A 893 20.46 35.25 41.16
N GLU A 894 20.51 36.15 42.15
CA GLU A 894 20.38 37.60 41.92
C GLU A 894 21.53 38.15 41.06
N ARG A 895 22.78 37.83 41.38
CA ARG A 895 23.96 38.30 40.61
C ARG A 895 23.97 37.82 39.16
N ILE A 896 23.56 36.58 38.89
CA ILE A 896 23.47 36.05 37.51
C ILE A 896 22.23 36.58 36.78
N SER A 897 21.11 36.77 37.48
CA SER A 897 19.90 37.34 36.87
C SER A 897 20.11 38.78 36.37
N ALA A 898 21.01 39.54 37.01
CA ALA A 898 21.47 40.83 36.51
C ALA A 898 22.24 40.72 35.17
N PHE A 899 22.99 39.63 34.96
CA PHE A 899 23.74 39.36 33.72
C PHE A 899 22.86 38.79 32.59
N ALA A 900 21.75 38.12 32.92
CA ALA A 900 20.79 37.57 31.95
C ALA A 900 19.72 38.58 31.49
N MET A 901 19.55 39.69 32.22
CA MET A 901 18.58 40.76 31.92
C MET A 901 18.81 41.43 30.54
N PRO A 902 20.07 41.72 30.11
CA PRO A 902 20.37 42.24 28.78
C PRO A 902 19.99 41.27 27.66
N ILE A 903 20.22 39.97 27.86
CA ILE A 903 19.91 38.92 26.86
C ILE A 903 18.38 38.77 26.70
N ARG A 904 17.65 38.75 27.82
CA ARG A 904 16.18 38.71 27.79
C ARG A 904 15.58 39.95 27.11
N GLY A 905 16.16 41.13 27.37
CA GLY A 905 15.82 42.38 26.69
C GLY A 905 16.14 42.35 25.19
N PHE A 906 17.30 41.80 24.80
CA PHE A 906 17.71 41.63 23.40
C PHE A 906 16.77 40.72 22.61
N PHE A 907 16.41 39.54 23.15
CA PHE A 907 15.42 38.67 22.54
C PHE A 907 14.02 39.31 22.53
N GLN A 908 13.60 40.02 23.57
CA GLN A 908 12.34 40.76 23.50
C GLN A 908 12.34 41.85 22.41
N TYR A 909 13.46 42.56 22.26
CA TYR A 909 13.61 43.62 21.26
C TYR A 909 13.63 43.07 19.82
N LEU A 910 14.35 41.96 19.57
CA LEU A 910 14.44 41.33 18.25
C LEU A 910 13.09 40.75 17.79
N PHE A 911 12.30 40.22 18.73
CA PHE A 911 11.05 39.51 18.43
C PHE A 911 9.79 40.37 18.52
N LEU A 912 9.84 41.54 19.17
CA LEU A 912 8.71 42.48 19.26
C LEU A 912 8.14 42.88 17.89
N PRO A 913 8.95 43.18 16.85
CA PRO A 913 8.45 43.53 15.52
C PRO A 913 7.71 42.37 14.85
N VAL A 914 8.25 41.16 14.95
CA VAL A 914 7.62 39.94 14.41
C VAL A 914 6.32 39.63 15.15
N GLU A 915 6.31 39.77 16.47
CA GLU A 915 5.13 39.58 17.31
C GLU A 915 4.02 40.59 16.99
N LYS A 916 4.36 41.87 16.85
CA LYS A 916 3.42 42.92 16.43
C LYS A 916 2.86 42.61 15.04
N SER A 917 3.70 42.25 14.08
CA SER A 917 3.29 41.88 12.72
C SER A 917 2.37 40.65 12.70
N LEU A 918 2.71 39.58 13.42
CA LEU A 918 1.90 38.36 13.49
C LEU A 918 0.56 38.60 14.20
N THR A 919 0.56 39.38 15.28
CA THR A 919 -0.67 39.74 16.01
C THR A 919 -1.59 40.61 15.16
N PHE A 920 -1.01 41.53 14.38
CA PHE A 920 -1.72 42.36 13.41
C PHE A 920 -2.28 41.55 12.22
N LEU A 921 -1.52 40.57 11.71
CA LEU A 921 -1.92 39.72 10.59
C LEU A 921 -2.92 38.64 10.99
N ARG A 922 -2.91 38.15 12.23
CA ARG A 922 -3.80 37.08 12.73
C ARG A 922 -5.25 37.19 12.25
N PRO A 923 -5.98 38.29 12.44
CA PRO A 923 -7.36 38.39 11.95
C PRO A 923 -7.51 38.36 10.43
N ARG A 924 -6.49 38.82 9.69
CA ARG A 924 -6.46 38.85 8.23
C ARG A 924 -6.12 37.48 7.63
N VAL A 925 -5.41 36.63 8.38
CA VAL A 925 -4.93 35.32 7.93
C VAL A 925 -5.92 34.19 8.27
N ILE A 926 -6.79 34.35 9.27
CA ILE A 926 -7.79 33.33 9.66
C ILE A 926 -8.66 32.92 8.46
N VAL A 927 -9.29 33.86 7.76
CA VAL A 927 -10.20 33.55 6.64
C VAL A 927 -9.47 32.85 5.49
N PRO A 928 -8.31 33.36 5.00
CA PRO A 928 -7.50 32.65 4.01
C PRO A 928 -7.07 31.26 4.46
N VAL A 929 -6.68 31.06 5.73
CA VAL A 929 -6.27 29.74 6.24
C VAL A 929 -7.43 28.76 6.26
N PHE A 930 -8.61 29.17 6.72
CA PHE A 930 -9.79 28.31 6.69
C PHE A 930 -10.27 28.03 5.27
N LEU A 931 -10.21 29.02 4.36
CA LEU A 931 -10.52 28.82 2.95
C LEU A 931 -9.52 27.87 2.30
N ALA A 932 -8.22 28.04 2.54
CA ALA A 932 -7.19 27.14 2.05
C ALA A 932 -7.36 25.72 2.62
N ALA A 933 -7.64 25.59 3.91
CA ALA A 933 -7.93 24.30 4.55
C ALA A 933 -9.17 23.63 3.93
N PHE A 934 -10.22 24.40 3.66
CA PHE A 934 -11.43 23.90 3.00
C PHE A 934 -11.15 23.47 1.55
N LEU A 935 -10.45 24.29 0.77
CA LEU A 935 -10.08 23.96 -0.61
C LEU A 935 -9.15 22.75 -0.66
N PHE A 936 -8.21 22.64 0.27
CA PHE A 936 -7.31 21.50 0.40
C PHE A 936 -8.07 20.21 0.76
N MET A 937 -9.02 20.30 1.70
CA MET A 937 -9.88 19.17 2.08
C MET A 937 -10.82 18.78 0.93
N ALA A 938 -11.43 19.74 0.25
CA ALA A 938 -12.35 19.51 -0.87
C ALA A 938 -11.61 18.91 -2.08
N GLY A 939 -10.47 19.48 -2.46
CA GLY A 939 -9.61 18.94 -3.49
C GLY A 939 -9.15 17.52 -3.13
N GLY A 940 -8.77 17.29 -1.87
CA GLY A 940 -8.41 15.97 -1.38
C GLY A 940 -9.55 14.98 -1.51
N ALA A 941 -10.76 15.32 -1.07
CA ALA A 941 -11.94 14.47 -1.21
C ALA A 941 -12.30 14.16 -2.69
N VAL A 942 -12.04 15.11 -3.60
CA VAL A 942 -12.33 14.96 -5.04
C VAL A 942 -11.24 14.18 -5.79
N GLU A 943 -9.96 14.31 -5.44
CA GLU A 943 -8.86 13.66 -6.17
C GLU A 943 -8.44 12.31 -5.55
N ARG A 944 -8.66 12.13 -4.25
CA ARG A 944 -8.26 10.92 -3.50
C ARG A 944 -8.74 9.63 -4.19
N ASN A 945 -7.78 8.78 -4.56
CA ASN A 945 -8.02 7.46 -5.17
C ASN A 945 -8.96 7.48 -6.39
N GLN A 946 -8.80 8.46 -7.26
CA GLN A 946 -9.59 8.55 -8.48
C GLN A 946 -9.55 7.27 -9.35
N PRO A 947 -8.39 6.62 -9.63
CA PRO A 947 -8.36 5.38 -10.42
C PRO A 947 -9.18 4.26 -9.77
N VAL A 948 -8.98 4.02 -8.48
CA VAL A 948 -9.72 3.01 -7.70
C VAL A 948 -11.23 3.28 -7.70
N ARG A 949 -11.65 4.53 -7.50
CA ARG A 949 -13.09 4.89 -7.54
C ARG A 949 -13.70 4.67 -8.90
N ALA A 950 -13.00 5.06 -9.95
CA ALA A 950 -13.48 4.92 -11.31
C ALA A 950 -13.56 3.44 -11.72
N TYR A 951 -12.58 2.62 -11.31
CA TYR A 951 -12.65 1.17 -11.44
C TYR A 951 -13.85 0.58 -10.68
N ILE A 952 -13.99 0.86 -9.37
CA ILE A 952 -15.11 0.35 -8.55
C ILE A 952 -16.47 0.76 -9.15
N GLN A 953 -16.63 2.03 -9.52
CA GLN A 953 -17.88 2.53 -10.08
C GLN A 953 -18.18 1.89 -11.44
N GLY A 954 -17.19 1.80 -12.33
CA GLY A 954 -17.39 1.17 -13.62
C GLY A 954 -17.65 -0.34 -13.51
N ALA A 955 -16.99 -1.04 -12.57
CA ALA A 955 -17.22 -2.46 -12.32
C ALA A 955 -18.64 -2.72 -11.81
N ARG A 956 -19.17 -1.84 -10.94
CA ARG A 956 -20.58 -1.88 -10.52
C ARG A 956 -21.53 -1.67 -11.69
N TYR A 957 -21.26 -0.69 -12.56
CA TYR A 957 -22.07 -0.50 -13.76
C TYR A 957 -22.01 -1.70 -14.71
N TYR A 958 -20.84 -2.31 -14.87
CA TYR A 958 -20.71 -3.56 -15.62
C TYR A 958 -21.60 -4.67 -15.02
N GLU A 959 -21.52 -4.92 -13.71
CA GLU A 959 -22.33 -5.93 -13.05
C GLU A 959 -23.84 -5.62 -13.13
N MET A 960 -24.24 -4.34 -13.00
CA MET A 960 -25.63 -3.91 -13.22
C MET A 960 -26.08 -4.18 -14.66
N GLY A 961 -25.22 -3.94 -15.65
CA GLY A 961 -25.50 -4.22 -17.06
C GLY A 961 -25.77 -5.71 -17.30
N VAL A 962 -24.90 -6.59 -16.77
CA VAL A 962 -25.06 -8.05 -16.85
C VAL A 962 -26.36 -8.51 -16.20
N ARG A 963 -26.71 -7.95 -15.02
CA ARG A 963 -27.97 -8.27 -14.34
C ARG A 963 -29.21 -7.87 -15.16
N GLN A 964 -29.19 -6.70 -15.81
CA GLN A 964 -30.31 -6.23 -16.63
C GLN A 964 -30.49 -7.07 -17.91
N ILE A 965 -29.39 -7.43 -18.59
CA ILE A 965 -29.44 -8.35 -19.72
C ILE A 965 -30.00 -9.71 -19.30
N SER A 966 -29.54 -10.24 -18.16
CA SER A 966 -30.02 -11.53 -17.63
C SER A 966 -31.52 -11.48 -17.26
N ALA A 967 -32.05 -10.30 -16.96
CA ALA A 967 -33.47 -10.06 -16.69
C ALA A 967 -34.32 -9.77 -17.95
N GLY A 968 -33.71 -9.79 -19.14
CA GLY A 968 -34.39 -9.51 -20.41
C GLY A 968 -34.47 -8.02 -20.79
N HIS A 969 -33.88 -7.11 -20.01
CA HIS A 969 -33.88 -5.67 -20.27
C HIS A 969 -32.60 -5.24 -21.01
N GLN A 970 -32.54 -5.53 -22.31
CA GLN A 970 -31.34 -5.32 -23.11
C GLN A 970 -30.91 -3.84 -23.18
N GLU A 971 -31.81 -2.92 -23.54
CA GLU A 971 -31.51 -1.48 -23.67
C GLU A 971 -30.96 -0.87 -22.38
N GLU A 972 -31.52 -1.26 -21.23
CA GLU A 972 -31.05 -0.77 -19.93
C GLU A 972 -29.66 -1.34 -19.61
N GLY A 973 -29.41 -2.60 -19.94
CA GLY A 973 -28.09 -3.23 -19.81
C GLY A 973 -27.02 -2.51 -20.64
N GLU A 974 -27.31 -2.23 -21.91
CA GLU A 974 -26.42 -1.50 -22.82
C GLU A 974 -26.09 -0.09 -22.29
N LYS A 975 -27.08 0.60 -21.73
CA LYS A 975 -26.88 1.91 -21.08
C LYS A 975 -25.92 1.83 -19.89
N TYR A 976 -25.97 0.77 -19.09
CA TYR A 976 -25.03 0.58 -17.99
C TYR A 976 -23.60 0.32 -18.47
N PHE A 977 -23.42 -0.48 -19.53
CA PHE A 977 -22.09 -0.66 -20.14
C PHE A 977 -21.54 0.66 -20.69
N GLY A 978 -22.36 1.47 -21.36
CA GLY A 978 -21.97 2.80 -21.83
C GLY A 978 -21.50 3.72 -20.68
N LYS A 979 -22.17 3.68 -19.52
CA LYS A 979 -21.74 4.41 -18.31
C LYS A 979 -20.42 3.87 -17.75
N ALA A 980 -20.25 2.55 -17.72
CA ALA A 980 -19.00 1.93 -17.26
C ALA A 980 -17.81 2.37 -18.12
N ILE A 981 -17.97 2.32 -19.45
CA ILE A 981 -16.96 2.75 -20.42
C ILE A 981 -16.61 4.23 -20.21
N ALA A 982 -17.61 5.12 -20.24
CA ALA A 982 -17.39 6.56 -20.09
C ALA A 982 -16.71 6.94 -18.76
N GLY A 983 -17.03 6.22 -17.68
CA GLY A 983 -16.41 6.42 -16.36
C GLY A 983 -14.94 6.02 -16.32
N MET A 984 -14.59 4.89 -16.94
CA MET A 984 -13.22 4.37 -16.90
C MET A 984 -12.30 4.99 -17.97
N GLU A 985 -12.79 5.23 -19.19
CA GLU A 985 -11.99 5.77 -20.28
C GLU A 985 -11.38 7.14 -19.96
N LYS A 986 -12.07 7.95 -19.16
CA LYS A 986 -11.59 9.27 -18.76
C LYS A 986 -10.17 9.23 -18.19
N PHE A 987 -9.85 8.21 -17.40
CA PHE A 987 -8.51 8.07 -16.83
C PHE A 987 -7.62 7.14 -17.65
N LEU A 988 -8.18 6.17 -18.39
CA LEU A 988 -7.38 5.32 -19.29
C LEU A 988 -6.66 6.12 -20.39
N ARG A 989 -7.14 7.33 -20.74
CA ARG A 989 -6.44 8.28 -21.63
C ARG A 989 -5.05 8.68 -21.12
N ASN A 990 -4.91 8.86 -19.81
CA ASN A 990 -3.66 9.26 -19.16
C ASN A 990 -3.01 8.09 -18.38
N ARG A 991 -3.36 6.84 -18.73
CA ARG A 991 -2.96 5.63 -17.98
C ARG A 991 -1.45 5.51 -17.72
N ARG A 992 -0.60 6.02 -18.61
CA ARG A 992 0.86 5.98 -18.49
C ARG A 992 1.40 6.80 -17.31
N GLU A 993 0.61 7.71 -16.76
CA GLU A 993 0.95 8.48 -15.56
C GLU A 993 0.72 7.68 -14.26
N PHE A 994 0.02 6.54 -14.35
CA PHE A 994 -0.39 5.74 -13.20
C PHE A 994 0.31 4.38 -13.20
N ASP A 995 1.03 4.10 -12.12
CA ASP A 995 1.57 2.78 -11.82
C ASP A 995 0.70 2.11 -10.75
N GLN A 996 -0.50 1.67 -11.17
CA GLN A 996 -1.52 1.03 -10.33
C GLN A 996 -2.25 -0.10 -11.10
N ILE A 997 -2.52 -1.21 -10.41
CA ILE A 997 -3.19 -2.40 -10.97
C ILE A 997 -4.59 -2.10 -11.50
N ASP A 998 -5.29 -1.14 -10.89
CA ASP A 998 -6.66 -0.75 -11.27
C ASP A 998 -6.74 -0.24 -12.71
N ILE A 999 -5.63 0.26 -13.28
CA ILE A 999 -5.54 0.61 -14.71
C ILE A 999 -5.81 -0.62 -15.58
N VAL A 1000 -5.07 -1.71 -15.32
CA VAL A 1000 -5.19 -2.95 -16.09
C VAL A 1000 -6.59 -3.54 -15.88
N LEU A 1001 -7.08 -3.60 -14.64
CA LEU A 1001 -8.43 -4.10 -14.33
C LEU A 1001 -9.55 -3.29 -15.01
N SER A 1002 -9.35 -1.98 -15.17
CA SER A 1002 -10.27 -1.15 -15.94
C SER A 1002 -10.20 -1.38 -17.44
N MET A 1003 -9.02 -1.66 -18.02
CA MET A 1003 -8.92 -2.09 -19.42
C MET A 1003 -9.71 -3.38 -19.65
N PHE A 1004 -9.60 -4.36 -18.75
CA PHE A 1004 -10.42 -5.58 -18.82
C PHE A 1004 -11.92 -5.28 -18.71
N SER A 1005 -12.31 -4.44 -17.75
CA SER A 1005 -13.72 -4.09 -17.55
C SER A 1005 -14.33 -3.37 -18.75
N VAL A 1006 -13.60 -2.41 -19.35
CA VAL A 1006 -14.00 -1.74 -20.60
C VAL A 1006 -14.11 -2.73 -21.76
N SER A 1007 -13.15 -3.64 -21.88
CA SER A 1007 -13.17 -4.69 -22.91
C SER A 1007 -14.43 -5.55 -22.78
N MET A 1008 -14.74 -6.05 -21.58
CA MET A 1008 -15.93 -6.87 -21.33
C MET A 1008 -17.23 -6.08 -21.56
N CYS A 1009 -17.28 -4.78 -21.29
CA CYS A 1009 -18.41 -3.93 -21.67
C CYS A 1009 -18.61 -3.91 -23.19
N TYR A 1010 -17.54 -3.76 -23.97
CA TYR A 1010 -17.63 -3.79 -25.44
C TYR A 1010 -18.07 -5.16 -25.98
N GLU A 1011 -17.65 -6.26 -25.35
CA GLU A 1011 -18.14 -7.61 -25.69
C GLU A 1011 -19.66 -7.70 -25.55
N ASN A 1012 -20.19 -7.21 -24.43
CA ASN A 1012 -21.63 -7.25 -24.18
C ASN A 1012 -22.42 -6.28 -25.08
N LEU A 1013 -21.76 -5.26 -25.65
CA LEU A 1013 -22.34 -4.37 -26.66
C LEU A 1013 -22.19 -4.91 -28.10
N GLY A 1014 -21.62 -6.11 -28.28
CA GLY A 1014 -21.34 -6.70 -29.60
C GLY A 1014 -20.21 -6.00 -30.38
N GLN A 1015 -19.42 -5.14 -29.73
CA GLN A 1015 -18.33 -4.38 -30.34
C GLN A 1015 -16.98 -5.08 -30.16
N ASN A 1016 -16.89 -6.34 -30.59
CA ASN A 1016 -15.73 -7.22 -30.36
C ASN A 1016 -14.38 -6.65 -30.82
N HIS A 1017 -14.36 -5.90 -31.93
CA HIS A 1017 -13.15 -5.22 -32.42
C HIS A 1017 -12.55 -4.27 -31.36
N LYS A 1018 -13.40 -3.50 -30.65
CA LYS A 1018 -12.92 -2.58 -29.61
C LYS A 1018 -12.45 -3.32 -28.36
N ALA A 1019 -13.13 -4.42 -28.01
CA ALA A 1019 -12.68 -5.29 -26.91
C ALA A 1019 -11.29 -5.88 -27.21
N GLU A 1020 -11.10 -6.37 -28.44
CA GLU A 1020 -9.82 -6.87 -28.92
C GLU A 1020 -8.70 -5.82 -28.86
N GLU A 1021 -8.97 -4.57 -29.28
CA GLU A 1021 -8.00 -3.47 -29.23
C GLU A 1021 -7.46 -3.26 -27.80
N TRP A 1022 -8.35 -3.22 -26.80
CA TRP A 1022 -7.97 -3.07 -25.40
C TRP A 1022 -7.20 -4.27 -24.85
N TYR A 1023 -7.60 -5.52 -25.18
CA TYR A 1023 -6.84 -6.70 -24.78
C TYR A 1023 -5.43 -6.71 -25.38
N ARG A 1024 -5.29 -6.36 -26.66
CA ARG A 1024 -3.98 -6.20 -27.31
C ARG A 1024 -3.15 -5.10 -26.68
N GLN A 1025 -3.79 -4.01 -26.25
CA GLN A 1025 -3.09 -2.92 -25.56
C GLN A 1025 -2.53 -3.34 -24.21
N VAL A 1026 -3.21 -4.21 -23.45
CA VAL A 1026 -2.65 -4.80 -22.21
C VAL A 1026 -1.36 -5.57 -22.53
N ILE A 1027 -1.38 -6.38 -23.59
CA ILE A 1027 -0.23 -7.20 -24.02
C ILE A 1027 0.94 -6.30 -24.46
N ALA A 1028 0.66 -5.25 -25.23
CA ALA A 1028 1.68 -4.37 -25.78
C ALA A 1028 2.31 -3.44 -24.73
N GLU A 1029 1.50 -2.87 -23.83
CA GLU A 1029 1.98 -1.87 -22.85
C GLU A 1029 2.49 -2.50 -21.55
N TYR A 1030 2.02 -3.70 -21.18
CA TYR A 1030 2.38 -4.37 -19.92
C TYR A 1030 2.83 -5.83 -20.13
N PRO A 1031 3.83 -6.09 -21.01
CA PRO A 1031 4.21 -7.45 -21.41
C PRO A 1031 4.79 -8.30 -20.27
N HIS A 1032 5.28 -7.68 -19.19
CA HIS A 1032 5.79 -8.36 -17.98
C HIS A 1032 4.66 -8.79 -17.01
N SER A 1033 3.47 -8.20 -17.15
CA SER A 1033 2.39 -8.37 -16.18
C SER A 1033 1.81 -9.79 -16.20
N ARG A 1034 1.33 -10.27 -15.04
CA ARG A 1034 0.57 -11.53 -14.94
C ARG A 1034 -0.76 -11.51 -15.68
N TYR A 1035 -1.27 -10.33 -16.02
CA TYR A 1035 -2.53 -10.19 -16.75
C TYR A 1035 -2.40 -10.46 -18.26
N VAL A 1036 -1.18 -10.64 -18.78
CA VAL A 1036 -0.95 -10.99 -20.20
C VAL A 1036 -1.58 -12.34 -20.54
N GLY A 1037 -1.44 -13.34 -19.67
CA GLY A 1037 -2.08 -14.65 -19.87
C GLY A 1037 -3.61 -14.57 -19.86
N GLU A 1038 -4.18 -13.68 -19.04
CA GLU A 1038 -5.62 -13.40 -19.05
C GLU A 1038 -6.06 -12.73 -20.35
N ALA A 1039 -5.31 -11.75 -20.84
CA ALA A 1039 -5.61 -11.05 -22.09
C ALA A 1039 -5.62 -12.01 -23.29
N TYR A 1040 -4.63 -12.91 -23.39
CA TYR A 1040 -4.62 -13.95 -24.42
C TYR A 1040 -5.79 -14.92 -24.30
N TRP A 1041 -6.12 -15.36 -23.08
CA TRP A 1041 -7.30 -16.19 -22.83
C TRP A 1041 -8.59 -15.49 -23.30
N LYS A 1042 -8.74 -14.20 -23.02
CA LYS A 1042 -9.91 -13.41 -23.45
C LYS A 1042 -9.97 -13.24 -24.98
N LEU A 1043 -8.84 -12.98 -25.64
CA LEU A 1043 -8.74 -12.96 -27.10
C LEU A 1043 -9.13 -14.31 -27.74
N ALA A 1044 -8.72 -15.42 -27.13
CA ALA A 1044 -9.14 -16.75 -27.57
C ALA A 1044 -10.67 -16.92 -27.47
N LEU A 1045 -11.28 -16.50 -26.37
CA LEU A 1045 -12.74 -16.57 -26.20
C LEU A 1045 -13.50 -15.73 -27.23
N LEU A 1046 -12.99 -14.53 -27.57
CA LEU A 1046 -13.55 -13.70 -28.65
C LEU A 1046 -13.52 -14.44 -29.99
N ARG A 1047 -12.37 -15.01 -30.37
CA ARG A 1047 -12.25 -15.77 -31.62
C ARG A 1047 -13.11 -17.02 -31.63
N LYS A 1048 -13.22 -17.71 -30.50
CA LYS A 1048 -14.12 -18.85 -30.33
C LYS A 1048 -15.57 -18.46 -30.64
N TYR A 1049 -16.06 -17.36 -30.06
CA TYR A 1049 -17.42 -16.89 -30.26
C TYR A 1049 -17.71 -16.56 -31.72
N GLU A 1050 -16.82 -15.79 -32.37
CA GLU A 1050 -16.97 -15.43 -33.78
C GLU A 1050 -16.92 -16.65 -34.71
N ARG A 1051 -16.00 -17.58 -34.43
CA ARG A 1051 -15.88 -18.85 -35.13
C ARG A 1051 -17.17 -19.66 -35.03
N ASP A 1052 -17.70 -19.87 -33.83
CA ASP A 1052 -18.89 -20.70 -33.63
C ASP A 1052 -20.12 -20.12 -34.36
N GLY A 1053 -20.24 -18.80 -34.40
CA GLY A 1053 -21.25 -18.10 -35.21
C GLY A 1053 -21.08 -18.37 -36.71
N ASN A 1054 -19.85 -18.22 -37.23
CA ASN A 1054 -19.54 -18.44 -38.65
C ASN A 1054 -19.67 -19.91 -39.06
N LEU A 1055 -19.31 -20.87 -38.19
CA LEU A 1055 -19.52 -22.30 -38.43
C LEU A 1055 -21.00 -22.62 -38.60
N LYS A 1056 -21.84 -22.19 -37.65
CA LYS A 1056 -23.30 -22.44 -37.69
C LYS A 1056 -23.96 -21.78 -38.89
N LEU A 1057 -23.67 -20.50 -39.13
CA LEU A 1057 -24.26 -19.75 -40.25
C LEU A 1057 -23.77 -20.28 -41.60
N GLY A 1058 -22.48 -20.61 -41.70
CA GLY A 1058 -21.90 -21.23 -42.90
C GLY A 1058 -22.59 -22.54 -43.23
N LEU A 1059 -22.76 -23.43 -42.24
CA LEU A 1059 -23.46 -24.70 -42.39
C LEU A 1059 -24.92 -24.51 -42.81
N GLU A 1060 -25.63 -23.55 -42.22
CA GLU A 1060 -27.02 -23.24 -42.59
C GLU A 1060 -27.13 -22.73 -44.04
N LYS A 1061 -26.21 -21.86 -44.46
CA LYS A 1061 -26.17 -21.34 -45.83
C LYS A 1061 -25.87 -22.44 -46.85
N LEU A 1062 -24.97 -23.36 -46.53
CA LEU A 1062 -24.70 -24.54 -47.36
C LEU A 1062 -25.93 -25.44 -47.49
N LYS A 1063 -26.65 -25.69 -46.38
CA LYS A 1063 -27.91 -26.47 -46.39
C LYS A 1063 -29.02 -25.81 -47.22
N LYS A 1064 -28.98 -24.49 -47.39
CA LYS A 1064 -29.93 -23.69 -48.20
C LYS A 1064 -29.43 -23.43 -49.63
N SER A 1065 -28.42 -24.19 -50.09
CA SER A 1065 -27.83 -24.07 -51.44
C SER A 1065 -27.18 -22.71 -51.75
N HIS A 1066 -26.74 -21.95 -50.73
CA HIS A 1066 -26.00 -20.70 -50.90
C HIS A 1066 -24.49 -20.95 -50.77
N GLU A 1067 -23.94 -21.70 -51.73
CA GLU A 1067 -22.61 -22.32 -51.62
C GLU A 1067 -21.47 -21.32 -51.41
N ALA A 1068 -21.32 -20.31 -52.27
CA ALA A 1068 -20.22 -19.34 -52.17
C ALA A 1068 -20.19 -18.58 -50.83
N SER A 1069 -21.36 -18.18 -50.32
CA SER A 1069 -21.48 -17.51 -49.02
C SER A 1069 -21.21 -18.46 -47.86
N GLY A 1070 -21.68 -19.70 -47.94
CA GLY A 1070 -21.44 -20.73 -46.93
C GLY A 1070 -19.97 -21.13 -46.82
N LEU A 1071 -19.31 -21.39 -47.95
CA LEU A 1071 -17.87 -21.71 -48.00
C LEU A 1071 -17.00 -20.57 -47.49
N SER A 1072 -17.33 -19.32 -47.84
CA SER A 1072 -16.62 -18.14 -47.34
C SER A 1072 -16.69 -18.03 -45.81
N LEU A 1073 -17.87 -18.27 -45.23
CA LEU A 1073 -18.05 -18.28 -43.77
C LEU A 1073 -17.28 -19.42 -43.08
N LEU A 1074 -17.28 -20.62 -43.67
CA LEU A 1074 -16.51 -21.75 -43.14
C LEU A 1074 -15.00 -21.52 -43.19
N ARG A 1075 -14.47 -20.98 -44.30
CA ARG A 1075 -13.04 -20.59 -44.40
C ARG A 1075 -12.66 -19.54 -43.37
N LYS A 1076 -13.53 -18.55 -43.15
CA LYS A 1076 -13.35 -17.55 -42.09
C LYS A 1076 -13.29 -18.20 -40.71
N ALA A 1077 -14.17 -19.17 -40.43
CA ALA A 1077 -14.17 -19.91 -39.18
C ALA A 1077 -12.92 -20.79 -38.99
N ILE A 1078 -12.41 -21.41 -40.06
CA ILE A 1078 -11.15 -22.18 -40.03
C ILE A 1078 -9.99 -21.28 -39.60
N ARG A 1079 -9.85 -20.10 -40.22
CA ARG A 1079 -8.82 -19.12 -39.83
C ARG A 1079 -8.97 -18.70 -38.37
N GLN A 1080 -10.18 -18.40 -37.92
CA GLN A 1080 -10.46 -18.03 -36.52
C GLN A 1080 -10.15 -19.17 -35.54
N THR A 1081 -10.25 -20.43 -35.97
CA THR A 1081 -9.85 -21.59 -35.15
C THR A 1081 -8.35 -21.64 -34.97
N GLY A 1082 -7.58 -21.34 -36.01
CA GLY A 1082 -6.12 -21.19 -35.93
C GLY A 1082 -5.72 -20.06 -34.96
N GLU A 1083 -6.27 -18.86 -35.14
CA GLU A 1083 -6.01 -17.71 -34.27
C GLU A 1083 -6.39 -17.99 -32.80
N MET A 1084 -7.54 -18.65 -32.57
CA MET A 1084 -7.96 -19.05 -31.23
C MET A 1084 -6.93 -19.97 -30.57
N ARG A 1085 -6.49 -21.01 -31.27
CA ARG A 1085 -5.51 -21.98 -30.73
C ARG A 1085 -4.17 -21.32 -30.44
N GLU A 1086 -3.71 -20.42 -31.31
CA GLU A 1086 -2.51 -19.62 -31.08
C GLU A 1086 -2.62 -18.79 -29.79
N TYR A 1087 -3.76 -18.12 -29.55
CA TYR A 1087 -3.95 -17.37 -28.31
C TYR A 1087 -4.02 -18.28 -27.07
N LEU A 1088 -4.63 -19.46 -27.16
CA LEU A 1088 -4.63 -20.42 -26.06
C LEU A 1088 -3.22 -20.92 -25.75
N GLU A 1089 -2.41 -21.15 -26.77
CA GLU A 1089 -1.00 -21.51 -26.61
C GLU A 1089 -0.21 -20.37 -25.96
N LYS A 1090 -0.36 -19.12 -26.44
CA LYS A 1090 0.28 -17.95 -25.83
C LYS A 1090 -0.16 -17.72 -24.37
N ALA A 1091 -1.43 -17.97 -24.03
CA ALA A 1091 -1.89 -17.90 -22.64
C ALA A 1091 -1.18 -18.93 -21.73
N VAL A 1092 -0.87 -20.11 -22.28
CA VAL A 1092 -0.12 -21.16 -21.57
C VAL A 1092 1.37 -20.86 -21.52
N GLU A 1093 1.94 -20.29 -22.58
CA GLU A 1093 3.36 -19.95 -22.67
C GLU A 1093 3.72 -18.77 -21.77
N THR A 1094 2.91 -17.71 -21.80
CA THR A 1094 3.24 -16.46 -21.10
C THR A 1094 3.07 -16.54 -19.59
N ASP A 1095 2.03 -17.24 -19.10
CA ASP A 1095 1.84 -17.46 -17.65
C ASP A 1095 1.41 -18.92 -17.37
N PRO A 1096 2.34 -19.88 -17.50
CA PRO A 1096 2.05 -21.33 -17.49
C PRO A 1096 1.42 -21.86 -16.20
N HIS A 1097 1.53 -21.10 -15.12
CA HIS A 1097 1.13 -21.48 -13.78
C HIS A 1097 -0.17 -20.79 -13.33
N SER A 1098 -0.66 -19.83 -14.12
CA SER A 1098 -1.93 -19.15 -13.85
C SER A 1098 -3.15 -20.07 -13.97
N GLN A 1099 -4.25 -19.61 -13.38
CA GLN A 1099 -5.57 -20.18 -13.63
C GLN A 1099 -5.96 -20.09 -15.11
N TRP A 1100 -5.48 -19.07 -15.83
CA TRP A 1100 -5.77 -18.87 -17.25
C TRP A 1100 -5.09 -19.90 -18.13
N ALA A 1101 -3.83 -20.27 -17.86
CA ALA A 1101 -3.16 -21.39 -18.52
C ALA A 1101 -3.87 -22.72 -18.25
N LYS A 1102 -4.34 -22.96 -17.02
CA LYS A 1102 -5.16 -24.16 -16.69
C LYS A 1102 -6.45 -24.19 -17.50
N ASN A 1103 -7.13 -23.04 -17.62
CA ASN A 1103 -8.35 -22.91 -18.42
C ASN A 1103 -8.06 -23.12 -19.92
N ALA A 1104 -6.97 -22.54 -20.44
CA ALA A 1104 -6.55 -22.68 -21.81
C ALA A 1104 -6.27 -24.15 -22.20
N ARG A 1105 -5.52 -24.89 -21.38
CA ARG A 1105 -5.27 -26.33 -21.60
C ARG A 1105 -6.56 -27.15 -21.63
N LYS A 1106 -7.52 -26.81 -20.77
CA LYS A 1106 -8.85 -27.47 -20.76
C LYS A 1106 -9.64 -27.13 -22.02
N GLU A 1107 -9.58 -25.88 -22.46
CA GLU A 1107 -10.32 -25.40 -23.62
C GLU A 1107 -9.79 -26.00 -24.92
N VAL A 1108 -8.47 -26.15 -25.09
CA VAL A 1108 -7.88 -26.87 -26.23
C VAL A 1108 -8.44 -28.29 -26.36
N ARG A 1109 -8.63 -29.00 -25.23
CA ARG A 1109 -9.21 -30.35 -25.24
C ARG A 1109 -10.69 -30.35 -25.64
N ARG A 1110 -11.47 -29.38 -25.13
CA ARG A 1110 -12.89 -29.24 -25.48
C ARG A 1110 -13.07 -28.85 -26.94
N ASP A 1111 -12.22 -27.96 -27.44
CA ASP A 1111 -12.24 -27.52 -28.83
C ASP A 1111 -12.02 -28.68 -29.79
N ARG A 1112 -11.08 -29.57 -29.49
CA ARG A 1112 -10.83 -30.78 -30.29
C ARG A 1112 -12.09 -31.62 -30.42
N GLN A 1113 -12.80 -31.88 -29.31
CA GLN A 1113 -14.04 -32.64 -29.35
C GLN A 1113 -15.13 -31.92 -30.15
N TYR A 1114 -15.30 -30.61 -29.92
CA TYR A 1114 -16.30 -29.81 -30.63
C TYR A 1114 -16.09 -29.81 -32.16
N MET A 1115 -14.84 -29.75 -32.62
CA MET A 1115 -14.52 -29.82 -34.05
C MET A 1115 -14.79 -31.20 -34.65
N GLU A 1116 -14.49 -32.29 -33.93
CA GLU A 1116 -14.83 -33.65 -34.37
C GLU A 1116 -16.35 -33.88 -34.42
N ASP A 1117 -17.11 -33.31 -33.49
CA ASP A 1117 -18.58 -33.37 -33.54
C ASP A 1117 -19.13 -32.59 -34.75
N PHE A 1118 -18.51 -31.45 -35.07
CA PHE A 1118 -18.94 -30.58 -36.18
C PHE A 1118 -18.59 -31.15 -37.56
N LYS A 1119 -17.49 -31.90 -37.67
CA LYS A 1119 -17.00 -32.55 -38.89
C LYS A 1119 -18.05 -33.32 -39.66
N SER A 1120 -18.82 -34.17 -38.96
CA SER A 1120 -19.85 -35.01 -39.60
C SER A 1120 -20.93 -34.16 -40.29
N ALA A 1121 -21.26 -33.01 -39.70
CA ALA A 1121 -22.25 -32.10 -40.27
C ALA A 1121 -21.71 -31.34 -41.50
N VAL A 1122 -20.41 -31.00 -41.52
CA VAL A 1122 -19.75 -30.33 -42.65
C VAL A 1122 -19.58 -31.28 -43.84
N PHE A 1123 -19.12 -32.51 -43.60
CA PHE A 1123 -18.91 -33.52 -44.65
C PHE A 1123 -20.21 -33.91 -45.36
N ALA A 1124 -21.36 -33.74 -44.70
CA ALA A 1124 -22.67 -34.00 -45.27
C ALA A 1124 -23.16 -32.92 -46.26
N VAL A 1125 -22.54 -31.72 -46.28
CA VAL A 1125 -23.08 -30.55 -47.01
C VAL A 1125 -22.09 -29.85 -47.95
N THR A 1126 -20.83 -30.29 -48.00
CA THR A 1126 -19.84 -29.75 -48.95
C THR A 1126 -18.77 -30.78 -49.31
N THR A 1127 -18.27 -30.70 -50.53
CA THR A 1127 -17.12 -31.47 -51.03
C THR A 1127 -15.88 -30.59 -51.29
N ALA A 1128 -15.87 -29.35 -50.79
CA ALA A 1128 -14.75 -28.44 -50.96
C ALA A 1128 -13.48 -29.02 -50.31
N GLU A 1129 -12.47 -29.32 -51.12
CA GLU A 1129 -11.25 -30.03 -50.71
C GLU A 1129 -10.55 -29.34 -49.53
N ASP A 1130 -10.44 -28.00 -49.56
CA ASP A 1130 -9.77 -27.21 -48.53
C ASP A 1130 -10.47 -27.27 -47.16
N ILE A 1131 -11.79 -27.43 -47.16
CA ILE A 1131 -12.59 -27.55 -45.93
C ILE A 1131 -12.56 -29.01 -45.43
N ILE A 1132 -12.64 -29.97 -46.34
CA ILE A 1132 -12.58 -31.39 -45.99
C ILE A 1132 -11.21 -31.75 -45.40
N GLU A 1133 -10.13 -31.20 -45.95
CA GLU A 1133 -8.77 -31.41 -45.46
C GLU A 1133 -8.61 -30.94 -44.00
N PHE A 1134 -9.12 -29.75 -43.65
CA PHE A 1134 -9.04 -29.21 -42.29
C PHE A 1134 -9.74 -30.09 -41.23
N PHE A 1135 -10.89 -30.69 -41.58
CA PHE A 1135 -11.67 -31.54 -40.67
C PHE A 1135 -11.28 -33.03 -40.75
N SER A 1136 -10.48 -33.41 -41.74
CA SER A 1136 -9.97 -34.78 -41.83
C SER A 1136 -8.97 -35.02 -40.71
N PRO A 1137 -8.98 -36.23 -40.08
CA PRO A 1137 -8.01 -36.51 -39.04
C PRO A 1137 -6.63 -36.48 -39.67
N VAL A 1138 -5.73 -35.66 -39.14
CA VAL A 1138 -4.29 -35.93 -39.27
C VAL A 1138 -4.09 -37.28 -38.58
N ARG A 1139 -4.05 -38.37 -39.37
CA ARG A 1139 -3.70 -39.69 -38.83
C ARG A 1139 -2.34 -39.53 -38.17
N GLU A 1140 -2.27 -39.73 -36.86
CA GLU A 1140 -1.00 -39.92 -36.16
C GLU A 1140 -0.36 -41.20 -36.73
N ASN A 1141 0.46 -41.04 -37.76
CA ASN A 1141 1.22 -42.14 -38.35
C ASN A 1141 2.51 -42.29 -37.57
N ASN A 1142 2.48 -43.17 -36.57
CA ASN A 1142 3.68 -43.64 -35.87
C ASN A 1142 4.58 -44.54 -36.76
N THR A 1143 4.19 -44.75 -38.02
CA THR A 1143 4.92 -45.59 -39.00
C THR A 1143 6.06 -44.84 -39.70
N GLY A 1144 6.31 -43.57 -39.35
CA GLY A 1144 7.31 -42.73 -40.02
C GLY A 1144 6.99 -42.43 -41.50
N THR A 1145 5.80 -42.80 -41.99
CA THR A 1145 5.47 -42.73 -43.41
C THR A 1145 4.28 -41.80 -43.65
N LEU A 1146 4.47 -40.79 -44.51
CA LEU A 1146 3.50 -39.80 -44.96
C LEU A 1146 3.55 -39.75 -46.49
N THR A 1147 2.41 -39.79 -47.18
CA THR A 1147 2.39 -39.76 -48.66
C THR A 1147 1.52 -38.62 -49.14
N GLY A 1148 2.10 -37.73 -49.96
CA GLY A 1148 1.35 -36.71 -50.71
C GLY A 1148 0.86 -35.49 -49.93
N LEU A 1149 1.53 -35.08 -48.83
CA LEU A 1149 1.23 -33.84 -48.11
C LEU A 1149 1.42 -32.64 -49.04
N TYR A 1150 0.38 -31.84 -49.27
CA TYR A 1150 0.52 -30.58 -49.99
C TYR A 1150 0.83 -29.44 -49.00
N LEU A 1151 1.97 -28.79 -49.19
CA LEU A 1151 2.44 -27.66 -48.40
C LEU A 1151 2.34 -26.38 -49.25
N ASP A 1152 1.38 -25.53 -48.91
CA ASP A 1152 1.20 -24.22 -49.56
C ASP A 1152 2.33 -23.26 -49.14
N ALA A 1153 2.91 -22.52 -50.08
CA ALA A 1153 3.96 -21.53 -49.81
C ALA A 1153 3.51 -20.39 -48.86
N LYS A 1154 2.21 -20.23 -48.65
CA LYS A 1154 1.61 -19.25 -47.73
C LYS A 1154 1.39 -19.80 -46.31
N SER A 1155 1.53 -21.11 -46.13
CA SER A 1155 1.26 -21.78 -44.85
C SER A 1155 2.36 -21.54 -43.82
N GLY A 1156 1.99 -21.38 -42.54
CA GLY A 1156 2.95 -21.41 -41.44
C GLY A 1156 3.48 -22.82 -41.18
N TRP A 1157 4.17 -23.01 -40.04
CA TRP A 1157 4.60 -24.33 -39.59
C TRP A 1157 3.45 -25.34 -39.62
N SER A 1158 3.50 -26.26 -40.57
CA SER A 1158 2.46 -27.24 -40.85
C SER A 1158 2.81 -28.56 -40.17
N ASP A 1159 1.96 -29.03 -39.26
CA ASP A 1159 2.12 -30.33 -38.58
C ASP A 1159 2.00 -31.46 -39.61
N THR A 1160 3.04 -32.28 -39.71
CA THR A 1160 3.03 -33.44 -40.63
C THR A 1160 2.26 -34.62 -40.05
N GLY A 1161 1.93 -34.61 -38.75
CA GLY A 1161 1.37 -35.75 -38.03
C GLY A 1161 2.39 -36.85 -37.71
N LEU A 1162 3.65 -36.71 -38.14
CA LEU A 1162 4.72 -37.66 -37.86
C LEU A 1162 5.39 -37.36 -36.52
N ARG A 1163 5.58 -38.40 -35.71
CA ARG A 1163 6.47 -38.37 -34.56
C ARG A 1163 7.78 -39.04 -34.94
N VAL A 1164 8.87 -38.33 -34.70
CA VAL A 1164 10.22 -38.74 -35.10
C VAL A 1164 11.12 -38.87 -33.88
N GLU A 1165 12.12 -39.73 -33.98
CA GLU A 1165 13.16 -39.88 -32.96
C GLU A 1165 14.45 -39.17 -33.40
N LYS A 1166 15.19 -38.65 -32.43
CA LYS A 1166 16.53 -38.11 -32.66
C LYS A 1166 17.40 -39.17 -33.33
N GLU A 1167 18.14 -38.78 -34.37
CA GLU A 1167 18.94 -39.65 -35.24
C GLU A 1167 18.14 -40.60 -36.16
N GLN A 1168 16.81 -40.45 -36.25
CA GLN A 1168 16.02 -41.17 -37.24
C GLN A 1168 16.28 -40.63 -38.66
N TYR A 1169 16.38 -41.53 -39.64
CA TYR A 1169 16.44 -41.20 -41.06
C TYR A 1169 15.04 -41.07 -41.64
N LEU A 1170 14.80 -39.96 -42.33
CA LEU A 1170 13.60 -39.77 -43.15
C LEU A 1170 14.01 -39.48 -44.59
N ASP A 1171 13.40 -40.22 -45.51
CA ASP A 1171 13.47 -39.99 -46.94
C ASP A 1171 12.39 -38.97 -47.34
N PHE A 1172 12.78 -37.85 -47.95
CA PHE A 1172 11.88 -36.81 -48.45
C PHE A 1172 11.81 -36.87 -49.97
N GLU A 1173 10.61 -37.12 -50.50
CA GLU A 1173 10.31 -37.00 -51.92
C GLU A 1173 9.40 -35.79 -52.12
N CYS A 1174 9.97 -34.72 -52.68
CA CYS A 1174 9.30 -33.45 -52.88
C CYS A 1174 9.08 -33.20 -54.37
N SER A 1175 7.85 -32.84 -54.75
CA SER A 1175 7.48 -32.48 -56.12
C SER A 1175 6.62 -31.22 -56.13
N GLY A 1176 6.79 -30.37 -57.14
CA GLY A 1176 6.13 -29.06 -57.20
C GLY A 1176 7.13 -27.91 -57.19
N ILE A 1177 6.61 -26.70 -57.29
CA ILE A 1177 7.39 -25.47 -57.36
C ILE A 1177 6.68 -24.37 -56.56
N TRP A 1178 7.46 -23.55 -55.87
CA TRP A 1178 6.99 -22.40 -55.10
C TRP A 1178 8.03 -21.27 -55.10
N ALA A 1179 7.63 -20.07 -54.71
CA ALA A 1179 8.54 -18.94 -54.54
C ALA A 1179 8.14 -18.11 -53.33
N ALA A 1180 9.16 -17.53 -52.68
CA ALA A 1180 8.99 -16.58 -51.57
C ALA A 1180 8.74 -15.15 -52.09
N ALA A 1181 7.82 -15.01 -53.05
CA ALA A 1181 7.51 -13.73 -53.71
C ALA A 1181 6.19 -13.77 -54.50
N PRO A 1182 5.53 -12.62 -54.72
CA PRO A 1182 4.30 -12.52 -55.51
C PRO A 1182 4.53 -12.73 -57.01
N GLU A 1183 3.45 -13.06 -57.74
CA GLU A 1183 3.47 -13.29 -59.19
C GLU A 1183 4.01 -12.08 -59.97
N SER A 1184 3.79 -10.85 -59.46
CA SER A 1184 4.22 -9.60 -60.10
C SER A 1184 5.73 -9.45 -60.26
N VAL A 1185 6.52 -10.25 -59.54
CA VAL A 1185 8.00 -10.22 -59.58
C VAL A 1185 8.59 -11.57 -59.96
N ARG A 1186 7.83 -12.43 -60.66
CA ARG A 1186 8.25 -13.77 -61.09
C ARG A 1186 9.55 -13.78 -61.91
N ASP A 1187 9.82 -12.71 -62.67
CA ASP A 1187 11.07 -12.56 -63.42
C ASP A 1187 12.30 -12.31 -62.52
N VAL A 1188 12.08 -11.78 -61.30
CA VAL A 1188 13.13 -11.48 -60.31
C VAL A 1188 13.27 -12.62 -59.30
N TRP A 1189 12.16 -13.23 -58.91
CA TRP A 1189 12.10 -14.41 -58.05
C TRP A 1189 11.35 -15.50 -58.83
N PRO A 1190 12.03 -16.34 -59.64
CA PRO A 1190 11.37 -17.41 -60.39
C PRO A 1190 10.75 -18.44 -59.46
N ASP A 1191 10.00 -19.42 -59.97
CA ASP A 1191 9.56 -20.53 -59.12
C ASP A 1191 10.74 -21.48 -58.85
N ALA A 1192 10.88 -21.95 -57.62
CA ALA A 1192 11.92 -22.87 -57.18
C ALA A 1192 11.33 -24.15 -56.58
N GLY A 1193 12.14 -25.21 -56.56
CA GLY A 1193 11.84 -26.43 -55.82
C GLY A 1193 12.13 -26.29 -54.32
N PRO A 1194 12.17 -27.42 -53.58
CA PRO A 1194 12.37 -27.42 -52.13
C PRO A 1194 13.74 -26.87 -51.68
N GLY A 1195 14.76 -26.82 -52.55
CA GLY A 1195 16.04 -26.16 -52.26
C GLY A 1195 15.99 -24.64 -52.21
N GLY A 1196 14.87 -24.04 -52.64
CA GLY A 1196 14.70 -22.60 -52.69
C GLY A 1196 15.65 -21.93 -53.70
N HIS A 1197 15.96 -20.66 -53.46
CA HIS A 1197 16.71 -19.81 -54.39
C HIS A 1197 18.21 -19.79 -54.11
N ALA A 1198 18.79 -20.92 -53.72
CA ALA A 1198 20.19 -21.02 -53.38
C ALA A 1198 21.10 -20.44 -54.48
N GLY A 1199 21.79 -19.33 -54.19
CA GLY A 1199 22.72 -18.69 -55.12
C GLY A 1199 22.06 -17.80 -56.20
N HIS A 1200 20.74 -17.56 -56.13
CA HIS A 1200 20.06 -16.65 -57.04
C HIS A 1200 20.46 -15.18 -56.79
N PRO A 1201 20.65 -14.34 -57.82
CA PRO A 1201 21.02 -12.93 -57.64
C PRO A 1201 20.08 -12.13 -56.74
N ALA A 1202 18.78 -12.49 -56.73
CA ALA A 1202 17.78 -11.85 -55.88
C ALA A 1202 18.06 -12.03 -54.37
N GLU A 1203 18.70 -13.13 -53.94
CA GLU A 1203 19.05 -13.32 -52.52
C GLU A 1203 20.04 -12.26 -52.01
N LYS A 1204 20.91 -11.74 -52.89
CA LYS A 1204 21.84 -10.65 -52.53
C LYS A 1204 21.12 -9.32 -52.34
N ILE A 1205 20.04 -9.09 -53.08
CA ILE A 1205 19.25 -7.85 -53.03
C ILE A 1205 18.44 -7.79 -51.72
N PHE A 1206 17.87 -8.92 -51.30
CA PHE A 1206 17.02 -9.03 -50.10
C PHE A 1206 17.77 -9.52 -48.84
N ARG A 1207 19.11 -9.45 -48.84
CA ARG A 1207 19.95 -9.87 -47.70
C ARG A 1207 19.62 -9.17 -46.38
N HIS A 1208 19.09 -7.95 -46.43
CA HIS A 1208 18.68 -7.21 -45.23
C HIS A 1208 17.50 -7.86 -44.48
N LEU A 1209 16.72 -8.72 -45.15
CA LEU A 1209 15.62 -9.49 -44.54
C LEU A 1209 16.07 -10.87 -44.03
N ASP A 1210 17.35 -11.24 -44.18
CA ASP A 1210 17.84 -12.58 -43.85
C ASP A 1210 17.65 -12.93 -42.36
N SER A 1211 17.81 -11.95 -41.46
CA SER A 1211 17.62 -12.11 -40.02
C SER A 1211 16.16 -12.32 -39.60
N GLU A 1212 15.21 -12.01 -40.47
CA GLU A 1212 13.77 -12.10 -40.20
C GLU A 1212 13.13 -13.40 -40.72
N LYS A 1213 13.91 -14.26 -41.38
CA LYS A 1213 13.47 -15.56 -41.86
C LYS A 1213 13.28 -16.57 -40.73
N GLU A 1214 12.46 -17.59 -41.01
CA GLU A 1214 12.31 -18.77 -40.13
C GLU A 1214 13.66 -19.43 -39.78
N LEU A 1215 14.60 -19.49 -40.73
CA LEU A 1215 15.99 -19.87 -40.48
C LEU A 1215 16.97 -18.94 -41.22
N PRO A 1216 17.61 -17.98 -40.51
CA PRO A 1216 18.59 -17.06 -41.08
C PRO A 1216 19.79 -17.79 -41.69
N GLY A 1217 20.41 -17.22 -42.73
CA GLY A 1217 21.54 -17.80 -43.44
C GLY A 1217 21.22 -18.98 -44.38
N ILE A 1218 19.95 -19.42 -44.44
CA ILE A 1218 19.47 -20.45 -45.36
C ILE A 1218 18.72 -19.80 -46.54
N PRO A 1219 18.77 -20.34 -47.77
CA PRO A 1219 18.12 -19.72 -48.92
C PRO A 1219 16.63 -19.43 -48.73
N PHE A 1220 16.14 -18.36 -49.36
CA PHE A 1220 14.70 -18.06 -49.45
C PHE A 1220 13.99 -19.16 -50.24
N ALA A 1221 12.74 -19.43 -49.89
CA ALA A 1221 11.93 -20.52 -50.45
C ALA A 1221 12.46 -21.94 -50.18
N ALA A 1222 13.47 -22.12 -49.34
CA ALA A 1222 13.94 -23.46 -48.99
C ALA A 1222 12.95 -24.17 -48.05
N LEU A 1223 12.75 -25.47 -48.21
CA LEU A 1223 11.93 -26.29 -47.32
C LEU A 1223 12.67 -26.50 -45.98
N LEU A 1224 12.01 -26.16 -44.88
CA LEU A 1224 12.52 -26.35 -43.52
C LEU A 1224 11.71 -27.38 -42.75
N GLY A 1225 12.39 -28.03 -41.80
CA GLY A 1225 11.80 -28.89 -40.79
C GLY A 1225 11.95 -28.29 -39.39
N LYS A 1226 10.98 -28.57 -38.51
CA LYS A 1226 11.07 -28.25 -37.09
C LYS A 1226 10.62 -29.44 -36.25
N VAL A 1227 11.42 -29.79 -35.25
CA VAL A 1227 11.08 -30.76 -34.21
C VAL A 1227 11.41 -30.13 -32.86
N GLY A 1228 10.43 -30.05 -31.95
CA GLY A 1228 10.61 -29.34 -30.68
C GLY A 1228 10.90 -27.85 -30.90
N LYS A 1229 12.04 -27.36 -30.37
CA LYS A 1229 12.53 -25.99 -30.61
C LYS A 1229 13.56 -25.92 -31.75
N THR A 1230 13.97 -27.05 -32.30
CA THR A 1230 15.04 -27.14 -33.29
C THR A 1230 14.49 -26.99 -34.71
N ILE A 1231 14.96 -25.97 -35.44
CA ILE A 1231 14.65 -25.73 -36.86
C ILE A 1231 15.86 -26.15 -37.71
N PHE A 1232 15.64 -26.85 -38.82
CA PHE A 1232 16.70 -27.38 -39.67
C PHE A 1232 16.33 -27.34 -41.17
N LEU A 1233 17.35 -27.24 -42.02
CA LEU A 1233 17.19 -27.26 -43.47
C LEU A 1233 16.93 -28.69 -43.99
N ILE A 1234 15.79 -28.88 -44.64
CA ILE A 1234 15.50 -30.04 -45.49
C ILE A 1234 16.02 -29.75 -46.90
N GLY A 1235 15.56 -28.67 -47.54
CA GLY A 1235 16.02 -28.29 -48.88
C GLY A 1235 15.70 -29.36 -49.94
N ASP A 1236 16.54 -29.47 -50.97
CA ASP A 1236 16.49 -30.55 -51.98
C ASP A 1236 17.04 -31.90 -51.46
N LYS A 1237 17.25 -32.07 -50.15
CA LYS A 1237 17.82 -33.33 -49.63
C LYS A 1237 16.77 -34.43 -49.70
N GLU A 1238 17.10 -35.50 -50.39
CA GLU A 1238 16.32 -36.74 -50.39
C GLU A 1238 16.36 -37.45 -49.03
N LYS A 1239 17.38 -37.22 -48.20
CA LYS A 1239 17.59 -37.86 -46.89
C LYS A 1239 17.95 -36.85 -45.80
N VAL A 1240 17.21 -36.85 -44.70
CA VAL A 1240 17.46 -35.96 -43.55
C VAL A 1240 17.46 -36.72 -42.24
N ILE A 1241 18.49 -36.48 -41.41
CA ILE A 1241 18.61 -37.02 -40.06
C ILE A 1241 17.89 -36.08 -39.10
N MET A 1242 16.99 -36.62 -38.28
CA MET A 1242 16.20 -35.83 -37.33
C MET A 1242 17.07 -35.36 -36.15
N PRO A 1243 17.17 -34.04 -35.89
CA PRO A 1243 18.09 -33.51 -34.88
C PRO A 1243 17.58 -33.68 -33.44
N GLU A 1244 16.28 -33.95 -33.26
CA GLU A 1244 15.60 -34.07 -31.97
C GLU A 1244 14.43 -35.07 -32.09
N SER A 1245 13.98 -35.62 -30.96
CA SER A 1245 12.77 -36.46 -30.90
C SER A 1245 11.54 -35.58 -30.68
N GLY A 1246 10.46 -35.77 -31.44
CA GLY A 1246 9.26 -34.96 -31.29
C GLY A 1246 8.32 -35.03 -32.49
N ARG A 1247 7.39 -34.08 -32.60
CA ARG A 1247 6.56 -33.94 -33.81
C ARG A 1247 7.33 -33.17 -34.88
N LEU A 1248 7.23 -33.62 -36.13
CA LEU A 1248 7.81 -32.96 -37.29
C LEU A 1248 6.84 -31.94 -37.89
N PHE A 1249 7.29 -30.70 -38.06
CA PHE A 1249 6.60 -29.63 -38.76
C PHE A 1249 7.40 -29.18 -39.97
N LEU A 1250 6.73 -28.71 -41.02
CA LEU A 1250 7.36 -28.19 -42.25
C LEU A 1250 6.93 -26.76 -42.55
N VAL A 1251 7.81 -25.97 -43.17
CA VAL A 1251 7.49 -24.62 -43.64
C VAL A 1251 8.41 -24.20 -44.79
N ILE A 1252 8.00 -23.19 -45.56
CA ILE A 1252 8.88 -22.46 -46.47
C ILE A 1252 9.78 -21.49 -45.68
N ASN A 1253 11.06 -21.41 -46.03
CA ASN A 1253 11.96 -20.43 -45.45
C ASN A 1253 11.71 -19.06 -46.04
N ASP A 1254 11.06 -18.21 -45.26
CA ASP A 1254 10.68 -16.85 -45.63
C ASP A 1254 10.42 -16.03 -44.35
N CYS A 1255 10.25 -14.72 -44.50
CA CYS A 1255 9.88 -13.82 -43.42
C CYS A 1255 8.40 -14.02 -43.05
N PRO A 1256 8.04 -14.40 -41.81
CA PRO A 1256 6.65 -14.69 -41.42
C PRO A 1256 5.63 -13.58 -41.75
N PRO A 1257 5.96 -12.27 -41.65
CA PRO A 1257 5.04 -11.21 -42.05
C PRO A 1257 4.76 -11.15 -43.57
N HIS A 1258 5.71 -11.58 -44.39
CA HIS A 1258 5.64 -11.46 -45.86
C HIS A 1258 5.05 -12.69 -46.56
N ARG A 1259 5.04 -13.84 -45.88
CA ARG A 1259 4.56 -15.13 -46.40
C ARG A 1259 3.22 -15.14 -47.15
N HIS A 1260 2.34 -14.19 -46.89
CA HIS A 1260 1.05 -14.07 -47.56
C HIS A 1260 1.15 -13.78 -49.07
N ASP A 1261 2.28 -13.23 -49.53
CA ASP A 1261 2.53 -12.90 -50.93
C ASP A 1261 3.22 -14.03 -51.72
N ASN A 1262 3.66 -15.10 -51.05
CA ASN A 1262 4.26 -16.27 -51.66
C ASN A 1262 3.34 -16.95 -52.68
N ARG A 1263 3.90 -17.78 -53.55
CA ARG A 1263 3.12 -18.49 -54.57
C ARG A 1263 3.60 -19.92 -54.75
N GLY A 1264 2.68 -20.78 -55.21
CA GLY A 1264 2.93 -22.19 -55.43
C GLY A 1264 2.85 -23.04 -54.16
N GLY A 1265 3.35 -24.27 -54.25
CA GLY A 1265 3.35 -25.23 -53.16
C GLY A 1265 4.09 -26.52 -53.54
N LEU A 1266 4.41 -27.32 -52.53
CA LEU A 1266 5.10 -28.60 -52.69
C LEU A 1266 4.21 -29.76 -52.26
N ARG A 1267 4.17 -30.83 -53.05
CA ARG A 1267 3.73 -32.15 -52.61
C ARG A 1267 4.92 -32.91 -52.03
N ILE A 1268 4.79 -33.34 -50.79
CA ILE A 1268 5.85 -33.96 -50.01
C ILE A 1268 5.39 -35.34 -49.56
N SER A 1269 6.18 -36.35 -49.87
CA SER A 1269 6.09 -37.69 -49.30
C SER A 1269 7.31 -37.93 -48.41
N ILE A 1270 7.10 -38.50 -47.23
CA ILE A 1270 8.13 -38.79 -46.24
C ILE A 1270 8.08 -40.28 -45.93
N GLN A 1271 9.20 -40.99 -46.03
CA GLN A 1271 9.30 -42.38 -45.60
C GLN A 1271 10.36 -42.54 -44.51
N GLY A 1272 9.98 -43.14 -43.39
CA GLY A 1272 10.89 -43.45 -42.29
C GLY A 1272 11.33 -44.90 -42.38
N GLN A 1273 12.63 -45.15 -42.44
CA GLN A 1273 13.14 -46.51 -42.32
C GLN A 1273 13.25 -46.90 -40.84
N GLN A 1274 12.82 -48.11 -40.49
CA GLN A 1274 13.13 -48.70 -39.18
C GLN A 1274 14.63 -49.01 -39.13
N ARG A 1275 15.29 -48.65 -38.02
CA ARG A 1275 16.67 -49.03 -37.71
C ARG A 1275 16.85 -50.54 -37.89
N ASN A 1276 17.78 -50.95 -38.76
CA ASN A 1276 18.51 -52.20 -38.58
C ASN A 1276 19.77 -51.93 -37.78
#